data_AF-A0A850MHE9-F1
#
_entry.id   AF-A0A850MHE9-F1
#
_cell.length_a   1.000
_cell.length_b   1.000
_cell.length_c   1.000
_cell.angle_alpha   90.00
_cell.angle_beta   90.00
_cell.angle_gamma   90.00
#
_symmetry.space_group_name_H-M   'P 1'
#
loop_
_entity.id
_entity.type
_entity.pdbx_description
1 polymer ?
#
loop_
_entity_poly.entity_id
_entity_poly.type
_entity_poly.pdbx_seq_one_letter_code
_entity_poly.pdbx_strand_id
1 'polypeptide(L)'
;MNEQRIQPFRKAGYLWWDGNIHLYDKEADEIASNALNLIKEDSYLTALETITNRLGKINKPYQKLILSVLAENCALILGRIKEAEKYSKESLKLSQKKELKENYNNNLYIIKGILLGNKGRISFLKGELKAALNSHQDALEIFKTANIKQGIANQLAQLGIVFYYQGLIKTAISNLRDALTIDSELNDKTGEVFDYCILMAYLSWTGDIIDAVPKLSNYLTISKENKDKYGEALTLDVLGIYYSLNNSYTEALEYHQKSLEIAREIKSKFLEVNQLQYIGNVYRYRGDFSKGILSIQESLQINTKIGYKLQEAFDLDLISAIYRDMGQYNRAFKASEKALKLARTIGSKICEGSVYEHQGFIFSAKYEYQNALNSFERSLQLAREMELKTEILDQLAHISDIYFSMNDSNLALKYLQEAQTSSQALKHRSKIFISERLGRLYWNQGEFDEALKHHKDALELSREINNKNWEAAELGYLGNIFIAKYEIDKGLEYVQKALRLVRELKYKIGERNQLLRLANVFSAKNEWDTALKYQQEALAVADEMDSEPHRAAVMVDIAQTYFEMGDFNKSLAQFESALKIYQTVGSKVGEADLLSRISHIHLVKLNFEKAEAYVRDSMKIYKSIGNKRREAFQLTKIATIYSALKDHDTALKTIQESFELGQNIWSKLDKMAALTIQGQILIHLGDLDNALNSLNERLKISRDLGNKKYEANSLGDIGEVYLQKNELEIALKYFTESLTISRDVKNKYIESNITAKIGEVTLLKGDLKGALEHYQQALKIAKELKSKFLITNHSMRLGELLAQIGEYDSALLYSEEALKFHKEMGSKIAVAACLTRIGMIHNAKGDSTKALEFLSQSLEIARAEKEPYNEGVALANIGTIHIEKGEIRKGIDFYQEALKVIEQTPDKRNFADQLTKMGVICIQLSDYLDSGIDYLQEALELHQKYDKKTSIMIDLVQLAKGYSIKNDAPSVKKYAKNALALAQENKDRRIEAEALNRLGLAKQIEKDFNSALTYFQKALVIFEELEDKKGAAEQLSSIGSIYMLTQEMEPALKHFLKAHELYGELGEIMNQVSMSGYIGTLYLTKGDKNNSIKYLQEAADVLEKVPIPGVAEKIVAMLINLHKEKGDYASVSKYGKMLANISRLQGDHMGAAKITTNLTNMLMEGGDYNRAFESATEALHMIRDMKDSIVTKQDHLEALQIQMAAMAMMHSISEKTGDLGQSMKAVKEGLDSTLLFDDSAFTDPRLRALMKEAKKFFEKLGI
;
A
#
# COMPACT_ATOMS: atom_id res chain seq x y z
N MET A 1 82.84 -27.31 11.00
CA MET A 1 82.97 -26.12 11.86
C MET A 1 81.89 -26.22 12.93
N ASN A 2 82.28 -26.10 14.20
CA ASN A 2 81.39 -26.33 15.35
C ASN A 2 80.17 -25.39 15.35
N GLU A 3 78.97 -25.96 15.49
CA GLU A 3 77.67 -25.28 15.60
C GLU A 3 77.55 -24.38 16.87
N GLN A 4 78.49 -24.45 17.82
CA GLN A 4 78.35 -23.89 19.17
C GLN A 4 78.66 -22.39 19.34
N ARG A 5 78.82 -21.59 18.27
CA ARG A 5 79.15 -20.15 18.42
C ARG A 5 78.32 -19.17 17.57
N ILE A 6 77.20 -19.60 17.01
CA ILE A 6 76.36 -18.71 16.18
C ILE A 6 75.19 -18.22 17.03
N GLN A 7 75.15 -16.92 17.39
CA GLN A 7 73.89 -16.30 17.80
C GLN A 7 73.10 -15.90 16.54
N PRO A 8 71.91 -16.50 16.30
CA PRO A 8 71.12 -16.20 15.12
C PRO A 8 70.42 -14.84 15.26
N PHE A 9 70.39 -14.05 14.19
CA PHE A 9 69.53 -12.86 14.10
C PHE A 9 68.79 -12.88 12.76
N ARG A 10 67.48 -13.11 12.82
CA ARG A 10 66.59 -13.12 11.64
C ARG A 10 66.20 -11.72 11.14
N LYS A 11 66.40 -10.69 11.99
CA LYS A 11 65.94 -9.30 11.76
C LYS A 11 66.38 -8.66 10.44
N ALA A 12 67.48 -9.08 9.81
CA ALA A 12 67.90 -8.54 8.50
C ALA A 12 68.24 -9.61 7.46
N GLY A 13 67.32 -10.56 7.25
CA GLY A 13 67.33 -11.47 6.10
C GLY A 13 68.68 -12.13 5.84
N TYR A 14 68.93 -13.30 6.40
CA TYR A 14 70.16 -14.06 6.12
C TYR A 14 71.47 -13.33 6.47
N LEU A 15 71.67 -12.99 7.74
CA LEU A 15 73.01 -12.63 8.21
C LEU A 15 73.55 -13.75 9.09
N TRP A 16 74.21 -14.68 8.41
CA TRP A 16 75.21 -15.54 9.02
C TRP A 16 76.46 -14.69 9.25
N TRP A 17 76.49 -13.99 10.36
CA TRP A 17 77.71 -13.31 10.78
C TRP A 17 77.87 -13.41 12.29
N ASP A 18 78.39 -14.56 12.73
CA ASP A 18 79.19 -14.59 13.95
C ASP A 18 80.41 -13.70 13.68
N GLY A 19 80.72 -12.76 14.56
CA GLY A 19 81.79 -11.75 14.40
C GLY A 19 83.22 -12.33 14.32
N ASN A 20 83.36 -13.59 13.93
CA ASN A 20 84.58 -14.38 13.89
C ASN A 20 85.08 -14.70 12.47
N ILE A 21 84.43 -14.23 11.41
CA ILE A 21 85.10 -14.10 10.10
C ILE A 21 85.76 -12.73 10.10
N HIS A 22 87.00 -12.65 10.58
CA HIS A 22 87.84 -11.47 10.35
C HIS A 22 87.82 -11.17 8.85
N LEU A 23 87.29 -10.01 8.46
CA LEU A 23 87.38 -9.58 7.07
C LEU A 23 88.84 -9.30 6.68
N TYR A 24 89.78 -9.33 7.63
CA TYR A 24 91.19 -8.96 7.47
C TYR A 24 91.33 -7.52 6.93
N ASP A 25 90.37 -6.66 7.28
CA ASP A 25 90.35 -5.22 7.06
C ASP A 25 89.50 -4.59 8.19
N LYS A 26 90.16 -3.79 9.04
CA LYS A 26 89.53 -3.16 10.19
C LYS A 26 88.37 -2.24 9.79
N GLU A 27 88.47 -1.56 8.65
CA GLU A 27 87.45 -0.61 8.22
C GLU A 27 86.17 -1.34 7.79
N ALA A 28 86.31 -2.45 7.06
CA ALA A 28 85.17 -3.27 6.65
C ALA A 28 84.52 -4.00 7.84
N ASP A 29 85.32 -4.54 8.78
CA ASP A 29 84.82 -5.18 10.00
C ASP A 29 84.06 -4.17 10.87
N GLU A 30 84.58 -2.95 11.04
CA GLU A 30 83.92 -1.89 11.79
C GLU A 30 82.58 -1.48 11.16
N ILE A 31 82.53 -1.33 9.83
CA ILE A 31 81.28 -1.00 9.12
C ILE A 31 80.24 -2.12 9.30
N ALA A 32 80.65 -3.38 9.13
CA ALA A 32 79.76 -4.52 9.26
C ALA A 32 79.25 -4.69 10.70
N SER A 33 80.12 -4.59 11.71
CA SER A 33 79.73 -4.67 13.12
C SER A 33 78.81 -3.52 13.54
N ASN A 34 79.09 -2.29 13.11
CA ASN A 34 78.23 -1.13 13.39
C ASN A 34 76.86 -1.28 12.73
N ALA A 35 76.83 -1.69 11.46
CA ALA A 35 75.58 -1.93 10.75
C ALA A 35 74.75 -3.06 11.39
N LEU A 36 75.40 -4.14 11.83
CA LEU A 36 74.74 -5.25 12.52
C LEU A 36 74.17 -4.86 13.88
N ASN A 37 74.87 -4.02 14.66
CA ASN A 37 74.32 -3.48 15.90
C ASN A 37 73.10 -2.59 15.64
N LEU A 38 73.17 -1.71 14.65
CA LEU A 38 72.03 -0.89 14.23
C LEU A 38 70.85 -1.74 13.75
N ILE A 39 71.11 -2.83 13.04
CA ILE A 39 70.09 -3.82 12.64
C ILE A 39 69.46 -4.50 13.87
N LYS A 40 70.25 -4.88 14.87
CA LYS A 40 69.74 -5.47 16.12
C LYS A 40 68.80 -4.49 16.85
N GLU A 41 69.05 -3.20 16.72
CA GLU A 41 68.25 -2.10 17.25
C GLU A 41 67.14 -1.61 16.30
N ASP A 42 66.81 -2.37 15.25
CA ASP A 42 65.78 -2.05 14.26
C ASP A 42 66.00 -0.71 13.51
N SER A 43 67.23 -0.20 13.50
CA SER A 43 67.66 1.04 12.84
C SER A 43 68.12 0.79 11.40
N TYR A 44 67.26 0.16 10.60
CA TYR A 44 67.59 -0.33 9.25
C TYR A 44 68.02 0.75 8.27
N LEU A 45 67.42 1.96 8.35
CA LEU A 45 67.82 3.07 7.49
C LEU A 45 69.23 3.54 7.80
N THR A 46 69.53 3.75 9.08
CA THR A 46 70.85 4.18 9.54
C THR A 46 71.89 3.11 9.23
N ALA A 47 71.55 1.83 9.37
CA ALA A 47 72.40 0.72 8.96
C ALA A 47 72.69 0.76 7.45
N LEU A 48 71.65 0.93 6.62
CA LEU A 48 71.80 1.06 5.16
C LEU A 48 72.68 2.25 4.78
N GLU A 49 72.47 3.41 5.38
CA GLU A 49 73.29 4.62 5.15
C GLU A 49 74.74 4.42 5.60
N THR A 50 74.95 3.78 6.76
CA THR A 50 76.29 3.44 7.29
C THR A 50 77.05 2.57 6.31
N ILE A 51 76.40 1.55 5.75
CA ILE A 51 77.00 0.67 4.75
C ILE A 51 77.28 1.45 3.46
N THR A 52 76.27 2.11 2.91
CA THR A 52 76.31 2.67 1.55
C THR A 52 77.23 3.87 1.41
N ASN A 53 77.36 4.72 2.44
CA ASN A 53 78.26 5.88 2.45
C ASN A 53 79.75 5.49 2.40
N ARG A 54 80.08 4.26 2.83
CA ARG A 54 81.47 3.77 2.88
C ARG A 54 81.73 2.61 1.92
N LEU A 55 80.69 2.01 1.32
CA LEU A 55 80.78 0.87 0.39
C LEU A 55 81.71 1.14 -0.81
N GLY A 56 81.77 2.39 -1.28
CA GLY A 56 82.64 2.80 -2.38
C GLY A 56 84.14 2.82 -2.05
N LYS A 57 84.50 2.90 -0.76
CA LYS A 57 85.89 2.96 -0.28
C LYS A 57 86.51 1.58 -0.05
N ILE A 58 85.69 0.53 -0.03
CA ILE A 58 86.13 -0.85 0.18
C ILE A 58 86.65 -1.43 -1.15
N ASN A 59 87.96 -1.67 -1.21
CA ASN A 59 88.63 -2.16 -2.41
C ASN A 59 88.66 -3.70 -2.51
N LYS A 60 88.55 -4.42 -1.38
CA LYS A 60 88.61 -5.88 -1.37
C LYS A 60 87.28 -6.51 -1.81
N PRO A 61 87.26 -7.40 -2.82
CA PRO A 61 86.02 -7.93 -3.39
C PRO A 61 85.12 -8.71 -2.41
N TYR A 62 85.70 -9.45 -1.47
CA TYR A 62 84.94 -10.27 -0.50
C TYR A 62 84.18 -9.42 0.51
N GLN A 63 84.82 -8.38 1.05
CA GLN A 63 84.21 -7.44 1.99
C GLN A 63 83.09 -6.64 1.34
N LYS A 64 83.34 -6.16 0.12
CA LYS A 64 82.34 -5.44 -0.65
C LYS A 64 81.12 -6.32 -0.94
N LEU A 65 81.32 -7.61 -1.18
CA LEU A 65 80.24 -8.59 -1.34
C LEU A 65 79.39 -8.69 -0.05
N ILE A 66 80.01 -8.91 1.11
CA ILE A 66 79.30 -9.03 2.39
C ILE A 66 78.50 -7.75 2.72
N LEU A 67 79.12 -6.58 2.58
CA LEU A 67 78.47 -5.30 2.81
C LEU A 67 77.33 -5.03 1.79
N SER A 68 77.47 -5.47 0.54
CA SER A 68 76.41 -5.36 -0.47
C SER A 68 75.20 -6.25 -0.13
N VAL A 69 75.43 -7.47 0.40
CA VAL A 69 74.36 -8.35 0.91
C VAL A 69 73.65 -7.72 2.11
N LEU A 70 74.41 -7.16 3.06
CA LEU A 70 73.87 -6.40 4.21
C LEU A 70 72.99 -5.23 3.76
N ALA A 71 73.46 -4.45 2.76
CA ALA A 71 72.71 -3.33 2.20
C ALA A 71 71.45 -3.78 1.46
N GLU A 72 71.52 -4.87 0.70
CA GLU A 72 70.36 -5.48 0.03
C GLU A 72 69.26 -5.83 1.05
N ASN A 73 69.63 -6.46 2.18
CA ASN A 73 68.69 -6.86 3.21
C ASN A 73 68.03 -5.68 3.94
N CYS A 74 68.81 -4.65 4.28
CA CYS A 74 68.26 -3.43 4.87
C CYS A 74 67.33 -2.72 3.88
N ALA A 75 67.73 -2.63 2.61
CA ALA A 75 66.90 -2.04 1.56
C ALA A 75 65.60 -2.82 1.34
N LEU A 76 65.64 -4.16 1.45
CA LEU A 76 64.43 -4.98 1.43
C LEU A 76 63.49 -4.57 2.57
N ILE A 77 63.92 -4.60 3.84
CA ILE A 77 63.04 -4.29 4.98
C ILE A 77 62.42 -2.88 4.91
N LEU A 78 63.18 -1.90 4.42
CA LEU A 78 62.71 -0.53 4.22
C LEU A 78 61.74 -0.38 3.02
N GLY A 79 61.45 -1.45 2.28
CA GLY A 79 60.63 -1.43 1.07
C GLY A 79 61.29 -0.74 -0.13
N ARG A 80 62.62 -0.60 -0.12
CA ARG A 80 63.39 0.05 -1.20
C ARG A 80 63.78 -0.98 -2.27
N ILE A 81 62.78 -1.57 -2.93
CA ILE A 81 62.97 -2.70 -3.87
C ILE A 81 64.03 -2.40 -4.94
N LYS A 82 64.00 -1.21 -5.55
CA LYS A 82 64.97 -0.81 -6.59
C LYS A 82 66.42 -0.74 -6.06
N GLU A 83 66.60 -0.28 -4.82
CA GLU A 83 67.92 -0.26 -4.18
C GLU A 83 68.37 -1.68 -3.81
N ALA A 84 67.46 -2.51 -3.29
CA ALA A 84 67.72 -3.92 -3.04
C ALA A 84 68.17 -4.64 -4.32
N GLU A 85 67.49 -4.43 -5.44
CA GLU A 85 67.88 -5.00 -6.75
C GLU A 85 69.26 -4.54 -7.21
N LYS A 86 69.59 -3.27 -6.98
CA LYS A 86 70.91 -2.72 -7.32
C LYS A 86 71.99 -3.47 -6.55
N TYR A 87 71.83 -3.60 -5.22
CA TYR A 87 72.78 -4.33 -4.40
C TYR A 87 72.80 -5.83 -4.69
N SER A 88 71.65 -6.43 -5.01
CA SER A 88 71.54 -7.83 -5.43
C SER A 88 72.40 -8.12 -6.68
N LYS A 89 72.30 -7.26 -7.70
CA LYS A 89 73.11 -7.34 -8.92
C LYS A 89 74.60 -7.14 -8.64
N GLU A 90 74.93 -6.21 -7.76
CA GLU A 90 76.32 -5.96 -7.33
C GLU A 90 76.92 -7.18 -6.62
N SER A 91 76.19 -7.74 -5.65
CA SER A 91 76.58 -8.95 -4.93
C SER A 91 76.72 -10.16 -5.85
N LEU A 92 75.78 -10.35 -6.79
CA LEU A 92 75.88 -11.43 -7.77
C LEU A 92 77.12 -11.27 -8.67
N LYS A 93 77.42 -10.06 -9.13
CA LYS A 93 78.63 -9.78 -9.92
C LYS A 93 79.90 -10.05 -9.12
N LEU A 94 79.94 -9.63 -7.86
CA LEU A 94 81.11 -9.81 -6.98
C LEU A 94 81.36 -11.28 -6.67
N SER A 95 80.32 -12.05 -6.34
CA SER A 95 80.42 -13.49 -6.05
C SER A 95 80.94 -14.35 -7.22
N GLN A 96 80.89 -13.83 -8.47
CA GLN A 96 81.38 -14.53 -9.65
C GLN A 96 82.88 -14.31 -9.94
N LYS A 97 83.56 -13.39 -9.23
CA LYS A 97 84.98 -13.09 -9.44
C LYS A 97 85.87 -14.31 -9.16
N LYS A 98 86.83 -14.56 -10.06
CA LYS A 98 87.74 -15.71 -10.01
C LYS A 98 88.51 -15.81 -8.68
N GLU A 99 89.09 -14.69 -8.22
CA GLU A 99 89.84 -14.59 -6.96
C GLU A 99 89.04 -15.04 -5.72
N LEU A 100 87.72 -14.80 -5.70
CA LEU A 100 86.89 -15.22 -4.59
C LEU A 100 86.54 -16.71 -4.64
N LYS A 101 86.34 -17.25 -5.86
CA LYS A 101 86.05 -18.68 -6.06
C LYS A 101 87.20 -19.58 -5.60
N GLU A 102 88.43 -19.14 -5.80
CA GLU A 102 89.63 -19.89 -5.42
C GLU A 102 89.88 -19.84 -3.90
N ASN A 103 89.60 -18.71 -3.24
CA ASN A 103 89.97 -18.50 -1.83
C ASN A 103 88.83 -18.72 -0.81
N TYR A 104 87.56 -18.66 -1.23
CA TYR A 104 86.39 -18.66 -0.33
C TYR A 104 85.26 -19.58 -0.79
N ASN A 105 85.57 -20.67 -1.50
CA ASN A 105 84.59 -21.52 -2.19
C ASN A 105 83.41 -21.97 -1.29
N ASN A 106 83.67 -22.43 -0.06
CA ASN A 106 82.62 -22.86 0.88
C ASN A 106 81.74 -21.69 1.36
N ASN A 107 82.33 -20.53 1.64
CA ASN A 107 81.58 -19.34 2.06
C ASN A 107 80.74 -18.77 0.91
N LEU A 108 81.29 -18.78 -0.32
CA LEU A 108 80.56 -18.37 -1.52
C LEU A 108 79.39 -19.29 -1.84
N TYR A 109 79.48 -20.59 -1.50
CA TYR A 109 78.37 -21.52 -1.64
C TYR A 109 77.19 -21.13 -0.72
N ILE A 110 77.47 -20.79 0.54
CA ILE A 110 76.45 -20.29 1.48
C ILE A 110 75.90 -18.93 1.03
N ILE A 111 76.76 -18.00 0.63
CA ILE A 111 76.36 -16.67 0.11
C ILE A 111 75.48 -16.81 -1.14
N LYS A 112 75.75 -17.79 -2.01
CA LYS A 112 74.88 -18.09 -3.17
C LYS A 112 73.46 -18.46 -2.72
N GLY A 113 73.30 -19.25 -1.65
CA GLY A 113 72.00 -19.55 -1.06
C GLY A 113 71.28 -18.29 -0.55
N ILE A 114 72.02 -17.37 0.08
CA ILE A 114 71.49 -16.08 0.56
C ILE A 114 70.99 -15.22 -0.61
N LEU A 115 71.82 -15.06 -1.66
CA LEU A 115 71.48 -14.28 -2.84
C LEU A 115 70.28 -14.85 -3.59
N LEU A 116 70.16 -16.18 -3.69
CA LEU A 116 68.98 -16.82 -4.27
C LEU A 116 67.73 -16.61 -3.41
N GLY A 117 67.85 -16.67 -2.08
CA GLY A 117 66.77 -16.32 -1.16
C GLY A 117 66.28 -14.88 -1.32
N ASN A 118 67.22 -13.92 -1.40
CA ASN A 118 66.90 -12.51 -1.61
C ASN A 118 66.29 -12.25 -3.00
N LYS A 119 66.83 -12.89 -4.04
CA LYS A 119 66.22 -12.88 -5.38
C LYS A 119 64.79 -13.42 -5.33
N GLY A 120 64.55 -14.47 -4.56
CA GLY A 120 63.20 -15.02 -4.32
C GLY A 120 62.26 -13.99 -3.74
N ARG A 121 62.68 -13.29 -2.67
CA ARG A 121 61.91 -12.21 -2.03
C ARG A 121 61.62 -11.05 -2.99
N ILE A 122 62.62 -10.59 -3.74
CA ILE A 122 62.45 -9.52 -4.74
C ILE A 122 61.44 -9.95 -5.82
N SER A 123 61.57 -11.19 -6.32
CA SER A 123 60.66 -11.75 -7.32
C SER A 123 59.23 -11.83 -6.78
N PHE A 124 59.06 -12.25 -5.52
CA PHE A 124 57.76 -12.30 -4.85
C PHE A 124 57.12 -10.92 -4.76
N LEU A 125 57.86 -9.91 -4.33
CA LEU A 125 57.36 -8.54 -4.20
C LEU A 125 56.91 -7.96 -5.56
N LYS A 126 57.64 -8.30 -6.64
CA LYS A 126 57.28 -7.92 -8.02
C LYS A 126 56.07 -8.67 -8.58
N GLY A 127 55.57 -9.68 -7.86
CA GLY A 127 54.47 -10.52 -8.31
C GLY A 127 54.90 -11.66 -9.23
N GLU A 128 56.18 -12.00 -9.27
CA GLU A 128 56.73 -13.09 -10.09
C GLU A 128 56.76 -14.41 -9.29
N LEU A 129 55.59 -14.93 -8.89
CA LEU A 129 55.48 -16.05 -7.94
C LEU A 129 56.26 -17.31 -8.37
N LYS A 130 56.30 -17.61 -9.67
CA LYS A 130 57.07 -18.77 -10.19
C LYS A 130 58.59 -18.57 -10.05
N ALA A 131 59.08 -17.36 -10.31
CA ALA A 131 60.50 -17.04 -10.15
C ALA A 131 60.90 -17.00 -8.66
N ALA A 132 59.99 -16.52 -7.80
CA ALA A 132 60.15 -16.57 -6.36
C ALA A 132 60.26 -18.01 -5.86
N LEU A 133 59.31 -18.87 -6.25
CA LEU A 133 59.30 -20.29 -5.89
C LEU A 133 60.62 -20.97 -6.25
N ASN A 134 61.04 -20.87 -7.51
CA ASN A 134 62.28 -21.50 -7.97
C ASN A 134 63.49 -21.00 -7.19
N SER A 135 63.60 -19.68 -6.99
CA SER A 135 64.76 -19.10 -6.28
C SER A 135 64.81 -19.52 -4.80
N HIS A 136 63.65 -19.65 -4.14
CA HIS A 136 63.59 -20.14 -2.77
C HIS A 136 63.86 -21.65 -2.65
N GLN A 137 63.43 -22.45 -3.63
CA GLN A 137 63.75 -23.89 -3.69
C GLN A 137 65.25 -24.14 -3.91
N ASP A 138 65.86 -23.42 -4.87
CA ASP A 138 67.31 -23.49 -5.13
C ASP A 138 68.11 -23.08 -3.88
N ALA A 139 67.66 -22.03 -3.18
CA ALA A 139 68.29 -21.59 -1.93
C ALA A 139 68.13 -22.64 -0.82
N LEU A 140 66.94 -23.25 -0.69
CA LEU A 140 66.67 -24.29 0.30
C LEU A 140 67.58 -25.51 0.09
N GLU A 141 67.78 -25.94 -1.16
CA GLU A 141 68.67 -27.06 -1.50
C GLU A 141 70.11 -26.77 -1.06
N ILE A 142 70.63 -25.58 -1.39
CA ILE A 142 71.97 -25.14 -0.96
C ILE A 142 72.13 -25.23 0.56
N PHE A 143 71.15 -24.71 1.32
CA PHE A 143 71.21 -24.72 2.78
C PHE A 143 71.05 -26.12 3.38
N LYS A 144 70.28 -27.01 2.73
CA LYS A 144 70.22 -28.44 3.10
C LYS A 144 71.57 -29.13 2.87
N THR A 145 72.19 -28.96 1.70
CA THR A 145 73.50 -29.55 1.39
C THR A 145 74.59 -29.04 2.33
N ALA A 146 74.54 -27.77 2.69
CA ALA A 146 75.51 -27.15 3.60
C ALA A 146 75.19 -27.35 5.10
N ASN A 147 74.09 -28.06 5.43
CA ASN A 147 73.60 -28.29 6.80
C ASN A 147 73.41 -27.00 7.63
N ILE A 148 72.77 -26.00 7.03
CA ILE A 148 72.59 -24.65 7.56
C ILE A 148 71.16 -24.52 8.10
N LYS A 149 70.90 -25.01 9.32
CA LYS A 149 69.53 -25.07 9.91
C LYS A 149 68.75 -23.75 9.82
N GLN A 150 69.37 -22.62 10.17
CA GLN A 150 68.73 -21.30 10.08
C GLN A 150 68.39 -20.91 8.62
N GLY A 151 69.24 -21.25 7.66
CA GLY A 151 68.98 -21.01 6.24
C GLY A 151 67.78 -21.83 5.76
N ILE A 152 67.67 -23.08 6.22
CA ILE A 152 66.55 -23.98 5.95
C ILE A 152 65.24 -23.38 6.51
N ALA A 153 65.18 -23.03 7.79
CA ALA A 153 63.98 -22.44 8.42
C ALA A 153 63.50 -21.19 7.68
N ASN A 154 64.43 -20.30 7.33
CA ASN A 154 64.11 -19.09 6.56
C ASN A 154 63.50 -19.38 5.19
N GLN A 155 64.08 -20.29 4.40
CA GLN A 155 63.53 -20.61 3.09
C GLN A 155 62.19 -21.33 3.20
N LEU A 156 62.01 -22.21 4.19
CA LEU A 156 60.73 -22.87 4.45
C LEU A 156 59.64 -21.83 4.76
N ALA A 157 59.93 -20.83 5.59
CA ALA A 157 58.98 -19.75 5.87
C ALA A 157 58.60 -18.94 4.63
N GLN A 158 59.59 -18.55 3.81
CA GLN A 158 59.33 -17.82 2.55
C GLN A 158 58.58 -18.67 1.52
N LEU A 159 58.91 -19.95 1.40
CA LEU A 159 58.16 -20.91 0.59
C LEU A 159 56.72 -21.07 1.11
N GLY A 160 56.54 -21.05 2.43
CA GLY A 160 55.22 -21.00 3.07
C GLY A 160 54.37 -19.85 2.53
N ILE A 161 54.93 -18.65 2.49
CA ILE A 161 54.27 -17.45 1.93
C ILE A 161 53.96 -17.64 0.44
N VAL A 162 54.92 -18.09 -0.37
CA VAL A 162 54.72 -18.27 -1.82
C VAL A 162 53.64 -19.32 -2.11
N PHE A 163 53.69 -20.47 -1.42
CA PHE A 163 52.72 -21.55 -1.58
C PHE A 163 51.32 -21.13 -1.14
N TYR A 164 51.20 -20.30 -0.09
CA TYR A 164 49.92 -19.73 0.32
C TYR A 164 49.29 -18.98 -0.85
N TYR A 165 49.97 -17.99 -1.44
CA TYR A 165 49.41 -17.21 -2.53
C TYR A 165 49.18 -17.99 -3.84
N GLN A 166 49.90 -19.10 -4.06
CA GLN A 166 49.63 -20.04 -5.16
C GLN A 166 48.40 -20.93 -4.93
N GLY A 167 47.85 -20.93 -3.71
CA GLY A 167 46.70 -21.75 -3.32
C GLY A 167 47.06 -23.15 -2.78
N LEU A 168 48.34 -23.41 -2.50
CA LEU A 168 48.83 -24.68 -1.93
C LEU A 168 48.88 -24.61 -0.40
N ILE A 169 47.70 -24.44 0.22
CA ILE A 169 47.54 -24.07 1.64
C ILE A 169 48.14 -25.10 2.61
N LYS A 170 47.89 -26.39 2.38
CA LYS A 170 48.46 -27.47 3.22
C LYS A 170 49.98 -27.46 3.22
N THR A 171 50.57 -27.29 2.03
CA THR A 171 52.02 -27.20 1.84
C THR A 171 52.57 -25.94 2.50
N ALA A 172 51.86 -24.81 2.40
CA ALA A 172 52.23 -23.57 3.06
C ALA A 172 52.31 -23.72 4.59
N ILE A 173 51.25 -24.27 5.19
CA ILE A 173 51.16 -24.54 6.64
C ILE A 173 52.24 -25.52 7.08
N SER A 174 52.49 -26.59 6.32
CA SER A 174 53.55 -27.57 6.63
C SER A 174 54.92 -26.91 6.68
N ASN A 175 55.27 -26.13 5.65
CA ASN A 175 56.57 -25.44 5.62
C ASN A 175 56.73 -24.45 6.78
N LEU A 176 55.67 -23.73 7.16
CA LEU A 176 55.69 -22.82 8.31
C LEU A 176 55.84 -23.56 9.66
N ARG A 177 55.22 -24.73 9.81
CA ARG A 177 55.39 -25.59 11.00
C ARG A 177 56.80 -26.16 11.08
N ASP A 178 57.36 -26.57 9.95
CA ASP A 178 58.73 -27.08 9.88
C ASP A 178 59.74 -25.96 10.20
N ALA A 179 59.54 -24.75 9.66
CA ALA A 179 60.33 -23.57 9.99
C ALA A 179 60.28 -23.24 11.49
N LEU A 180 59.08 -23.17 12.06
CA LEU A 180 58.86 -22.92 13.48
C LEU A 180 59.53 -23.98 14.38
N THR A 181 59.50 -25.25 13.96
CA THR A 181 60.14 -26.34 14.70
C THR A 181 61.65 -26.18 14.72
N ILE A 182 62.25 -25.88 13.57
CA ILE A 182 63.70 -25.65 13.45
C ILE A 182 64.12 -24.44 14.29
N ASP A 183 63.38 -23.33 14.25
CA ASP A 183 63.72 -22.14 15.03
C ASP A 183 63.58 -22.37 16.54
N SER A 184 62.61 -23.21 16.95
CA SER A 184 62.49 -23.66 18.35
C SER A 184 63.69 -24.51 18.79
N GLU A 185 64.19 -25.41 17.93
CA GLU A 185 65.42 -26.19 18.21
C GLU A 185 66.66 -25.31 18.32
N LEU A 186 66.70 -24.21 17.54
CA LEU A 186 67.80 -23.23 17.55
C LEU A 186 67.69 -22.21 18.70
N ASN A 187 66.58 -22.20 19.44
CA ASN A 187 66.22 -21.17 20.42
C ASN A 187 66.23 -19.75 19.83
N ASP A 188 65.87 -19.61 18.55
CA ASP A 188 65.72 -18.32 17.86
C ASP A 188 64.32 -17.75 18.14
N LYS A 189 64.21 -16.97 19.23
CA LYS A 189 62.92 -16.40 19.65
C LYS A 189 62.32 -15.41 18.66
N THR A 190 63.14 -14.65 17.93
CA THR A 190 62.65 -13.75 16.88
C THR A 190 62.12 -14.55 15.69
N GLY A 191 62.78 -15.66 15.34
CA GLY A 191 62.31 -16.59 14.33
C GLY A 191 61.00 -17.29 14.70
N GLU A 192 60.89 -17.79 15.93
CA GLU A 192 59.65 -18.38 16.45
C GLU A 192 58.47 -17.40 16.35
N VAL A 193 58.67 -16.13 16.74
CA VAL A 193 57.64 -15.08 16.65
C VAL A 193 57.19 -14.89 15.20
N PHE A 194 58.14 -14.76 14.27
CA PHE A 194 57.84 -14.53 12.85
C PHE A 194 57.04 -15.68 12.24
N ASP A 195 57.52 -16.91 12.37
CA ASP A 195 56.86 -18.09 11.78
C ASP A 195 55.49 -18.34 12.42
N TYR A 196 55.38 -18.18 13.73
CA TYR A 196 54.12 -18.35 14.43
C TYR A 196 53.11 -17.28 14.03
N CYS A 197 53.52 -16.01 13.91
CA CYS A 197 52.61 -14.93 13.49
C CYS A 197 52.09 -15.14 12.06
N ILE A 198 52.95 -15.54 11.12
CA ILE A 198 52.50 -15.82 9.74
C ILE A 198 51.58 -17.04 9.71
N LEU A 199 51.94 -18.11 10.44
CA LEU A 199 51.10 -19.28 10.57
C LEU A 199 49.73 -18.94 11.16
N MET A 200 49.68 -18.10 12.21
CA MET A 200 48.43 -17.66 12.81
C MET A 200 47.64 -16.77 11.84
N ALA A 201 48.29 -15.83 11.17
CA ALA A 201 47.64 -15.03 10.14
C ALA A 201 46.97 -15.94 9.11
N TYR A 202 47.65 -16.96 8.57
CA TYR A 202 47.06 -17.89 7.58
C TYR A 202 45.97 -18.78 8.17
N LEU A 203 46.14 -19.28 9.39
CA LEU A 203 45.10 -20.05 10.08
C LEU A 203 43.87 -19.21 10.45
N SER A 204 44.02 -17.89 10.55
CA SER A 204 42.90 -16.97 10.76
C SER A 204 41.95 -16.95 9.55
N TRP A 205 42.49 -17.04 8.33
CA TRP A 205 41.72 -17.17 7.09
C TRP A 205 41.10 -18.56 6.95
N THR A 206 41.71 -19.61 7.51
CA THR A 206 41.13 -20.97 7.50
C THR A 206 40.20 -21.28 8.68
N GLY A 207 39.97 -20.32 9.58
CA GLY A 207 38.98 -20.42 10.67
C GLY A 207 39.42 -21.07 11.99
N ASP A 208 40.73 -21.29 12.22
CA ASP A 208 41.24 -22.12 13.34
C ASP A 208 41.91 -21.34 14.50
N ILE A 209 41.82 -20.00 14.54
CA ILE A 209 42.64 -19.16 15.44
C ILE A 209 42.15 -19.02 16.90
N ILE A 210 41.08 -19.70 17.31
CA ILE A 210 40.37 -19.42 18.59
C ILE A 210 41.29 -19.51 19.84
N ASP A 211 42.33 -20.35 19.81
CA ASP A 211 43.20 -20.61 20.98
C ASP A 211 44.59 -19.93 20.90
N ALA A 212 44.78 -18.97 19.99
CA ALA A 212 46.10 -18.37 19.72
C ALA A 212 46.49 -17.22 20.66
N VAL A 213 45.52 -16.55 21.30
CA VAL A 213 45.74 -15.32 22.08
C VAL A 213 46.75 -15.48 23.23
N PRO A 214 46.72 -16.55 24.05
CA PRO A 214 47.70 -16.69 25.13
C PRO A 214 49.13 -16.79 24.60
N LYS A 215 49.32 -17.49 23.49
CA LYS A 215 50.63 -17.66 22.86
C LYS A 215 51.10 -16.40 22.14
N LEU A 216 50.19 -15.68 21.45
CA LEU A 216 50.48 -14.36 20.88
C LEU A 216 50.82 -13.32 21.96
N SER A 217 50.14 -13.34 23.10
CA SER A 217 50.43 -12.44 24.23
C SER A 217 51.81 -12.71 24.82
N ASN A 218 52.19 -13.99 24.96
CA ASN A 218 53.54 -14.36 25.39
C ASN A 218 54.60 -13.91 24.37
N TYR A 219 54.36 -14.10 23.07
CA TYR A 219 55.28 -13.65 22.01
C TYR A 219 55.39 -12.12 21.91
N LEU A 220 54.33 -11.39 22.26
CA LEU A 220 54.38 -9.94 22.39
C LEU A 220 55.32 -9.52 23.52
N THR A 221 55.24 -10.18 24.68
CA THR A 221 56.16 -9.95 25.82
C THR A 221 57.60 -10.27 25.43
N ILE A 222 57.84 -11.43 24.82
CA ILE A 222 59.17 -11.85 24.35
C ILE A 222 59.75 -10.82 23.37
N SER A 223 58.94 -10.31 22.43
CA SER A 223 59.39 -9.30 21.46
C SER A 223 59.79 -8.00 22.15
N LYS A 224 59.03 -7.55 23.17
CA LYS A 224 59.35 -6.36 23.95
C LYS A 224 60.62 -6.52 24.79
N GLU A 225 60.78 -7.66 25.47
CA GLU A 225 61.97 -7.97 26.26
C GLU A 225 63.24 -8.03 25.40
N ASN A 226 63.12 -8.61 24.21
CA ASN A 226 64.21 -8.70 23.23
C ASN A 226 64.43 -7.40 22.43
N LYS A 227 63.66 -6.33 22.69
CA LYS A 227 63.67 -5.09 21.90
C LYS A 227 63.52 -5.36 20.39
N ASP A 228 62.64 -6.28 20.04
CA ASP A 228 62.29 -6.66 18.67
C ASP A 228 61.06 -5.91 18.20
N LYS A 229 61.26 -4.70 17.66
CA LYS A 229 60.17 -3.84 17.20
C LYS A 229 59.45 -4.42 15.99
N TYR A 230 60.17 -5.12 15.12
CA TYR A 230 59.55 -5.78 13.97
C TYR A 230 58.63 -6.93 14.42
N GLY A 231 59.10 -7.80 15.32
CA GLY A 231 58.31 -8.87 15.92
C GLY A 231 57.14 -8.36 16.76
N GLU A 232 57.33 -7.27 17.49
CA GLU A 232 56.28 -6.58 18.25
C GLU A 232 55.16 -6.10 17.32
N ALA A 233 55.50 -5.37 16.25
CA ALA A 233 54.53 -4.89 15.28
C ALA A 233 53.76 -6.03 14.62
N LEU A 234 54.44 -7.10 14.21
CA LEU A 234 53.81 -8.28 13.59
C LEU A 234 52.86 -9.00 14.57
N THR A 235 53.25 -9.13 15.84
CA THR A 235 52.41 -9.78 16.86
C THR A 235 51.17 -8.96 17.18
N LEU A 236 51.32 -7.63 17.30
CA LEU A 236 50.19 -6.71 17.49
C LEU A 236 49.22 -6.77 16.31
N ASP A 237 49.72 -6.88 15.08
CA ASP A 237 48.87 -6.99 13.89
C ASP A 237 48.01 -8.26 13.91
N VAL A 238 48.61 -9.42 14.20
CA VAL A 238 47.87 -10.69 14.29
C VAL A 238 46.85 -10.68 15.44
N LEU A 239 47.15 -10.02 16.56
CA LEU A 239 46.16 -9.76 17.62
C LEU A 239 45.02 -8.88 17.09
N GLY A 240 45.34 -7.84 16.32
CA GLY A 240 44.34 -7.00 15.63
C GLY A 240 43.43 -7.82 14.70
N ILE A 241 44.00 -8.71 13.87
CA ILE A 241 43.24 -9.63 13.00
C ILE A 241 42.30 -10.50 13.85
N TYR A 242 42.81 -11.08 14.95
CA TYR A 242 42.00 -11.89 15.86
C TYR A 242 40.79 -11.11 16.41
N TYR A 243 41.01 -9.90 16.92
CA TYR A 243 39.91 -9.07 17.42
C TYR A 243 38.96 -8.64 16.29
N SER A 244 39.46 -8.37 15.08
CA SER A 244 38.63 -8.07 13.92
C SER A 244 37.73 -9.24 13.52
N LEU A 245 38.25 -10.48 13.52
CA LEU A 245 37.47 -11.69 13.19
C LEU A 245 36.39 -12.00 14.24
N ASN A 246 36.62 -11.58 15.49
CA ASN A 246 35.64 -11.62 16.57
C ASN A 246 34.74 -10.37 16.63
N ASN A 247 34.84 -9.49 15.62
CA ASN A 247 34.10 -8.24 15.48
C ASN A 247 34.29 -7.23 16.63
N SER A 248 35.39 -7.32 17.38
CA SER A 248 35.85 -6.34 18.37
C SER A 248 36.63 -5.23 17.67
N TYR A 249 35.93 -4.39 16.90
CA TYR A 249 36.55 -3.41 16.01
C TYR A 249 37.34 -2.31 16.72
N THR A 250 36.98 -1.98 17.97
CA THR A 250 37.69 -0.95 18.74
C THR A 250 39.07 -1.44 19.17
N GLU A 251 39.11 -2.64 19.74
CA GLU A 251 40.33 -3.34 20.14
C GLU A 251 41.19 -3.64 18.92
N ALA A 252 40.58 -4.13 17.83
CA ALA A 252 41.30 -4.36 16.57
C ALA A 252 41.99 -3.09 16.06
N LEU A 253 41.30 -1.95 16.03
CA LEU A 253 41.90 -0.67 15.64
C LEU A 253 43.04 -0.26 16.56
N GLU A 254 42.90 -0.44 17.88
CA GLU A 254 43.97 -0.11 18.84
C GLU A 254 45.24 -0.92 18.56
N TYR A 255 45.12 -2.22 18.35
CA TYR A 255 46.25 -3.10 18.03
C TYR A 255 46.89 -2.75 16.68
N HIS A 256 46.10 -2.58 15.62
CA HIS A 256 46.64 -2.21 14.30
C HIS A 256 47.26 -0.81 14.29
N GLN A 257 46.72 0.16 15.05
CA GLN A 257 47.30 1.50 15.18
C GLN A 257 48.65 1.48 15.89
N LYS A 258 48.77 0.76 17.02
CA LYS A 258 50.06 0.57 17.70
C LYS A 258 51.08 -0.12 16.80
N SER A 259 50.66 -1.13 16.04
CA SER A 259 51.52 -1.78 15.04
C SER A 259 51.97 -0.81 13.94
N LEU A 260 51.07 0.04 13.45
CA LEU A 260 51.36 1.06 12.43
C LEU A 260 52.36 2.11 12.92
N GLU A 261 52.24 2.55 14.18
CA GLU A 261 53.18 3.48 14.80
C GLU A 261 54.60 2.89 14.83
N ILE A 262 54.74 1.64 15.28
CA ILE A 262 56.02 0.93 15.29
C ILE A 262 56.56 0.75 13.87
N ALA A 263 55.71 0.35 12.92
CA ALA A 263 56.10 0.18 11.52
C ALA A 263 56.67 1.47 10.91
N ARG A 264 56.06 2.62 11.22
CA ARG A 264 56.53 3.94 10.81
C ARG A 264 57.81 4.36 11.54
N GLU A 265 57.95 4.03 12.82
CA GLU A 265 59.16 4.29 13.61
C GLU A 265 60.39 3.59 13.00
N ILE A 266 60.26 2.29 12.70
CA ILE A 266 61.35 1.49 12.07
C ILE A 266 61.46 1.70 10.55
N LYS A 267 60.58 2.54 9.98
CA LYS A 267 60.49 2.88 8.55
C LYS A 267 60.27 1.66 7.64
N SER A 268 59.59 0.62 8.13
CA SER A 268 59.24 -0.56 7.36
C SER A 268 57.98 -0.32 6.53
N LYS A 269 58.16 -0.09 5.22
CA LYS A 269 57.03 0.13 4.31
C LYS A 269 56.14 -1.09 4.11
N PHE A 270 56.66 -2.30 4.31
CA PHE A 270 55.87 -3.52 4.19
C PHE A 270 54.90 -3.73 5.36
N LEU A 271 55.34 -3.46 6.59
CA LEU A 271 54.44 -3.52 7.73
C LEU A 271 53.41 -2.39 7.65
N GLU A 272 53.83 -1.19 7.23
CA GLU A 272 52.95 -0.02 7.09
C GLU A 272 51.75 -0.29 6.16
N VAL A 273 51.98 -0.86 4.97
CA VAL A 273 50.87 -1.16 4.03
C VAL A 273 49.91 -2.20 4.57
N ASN A 274 50.41 -3.27 5.20
CA ASN A 274 49.56 -4.30 5.80
C ASN A 274 48.67 -3.70 6.91
N GLN A 275 49.23 -2.85 7.78
CA GLN A 275 48.45 -2.21 8.84
C GLN A 275 47.38 -1.27 8.29
N LEU A 276 47.73 -0.47 7.29
CA LEU A 276 46.78 0.42 6.63
C LEU A 276 45.63 -0.36 5.97
N GLN A 277 45.92 -1.53 5.40
CA GLN A 277 44.91 -2.44 4.85
C GLN A 277 43.95 -2.95 5.92
N TYR A 278 44.47 -3.47 7.03
CA TYR A 278 43.63 -4.00 8.11
C TYR A 278 42.81 -2.89 8.79
N ILE A 279 43.41 -1.73 9.06
CA ILE A 279 42.69 -0.55 9.57
C ILE A 279 41.56 -0.15 8.62
N GLY A 280 41.84 -0.08 7.32
CA GLY A 280 40.83 0.26 6.32
C GLY A 280 39.68 -0.74 6.28
N ASN A 281 39.98 -2.04 6.41
CA ASN A 281 38.98 -3.10 6.46
C ASN A 281 38.16 -3.07 7.76
N VAL A 282 38.76 -2.77 8.91
CA VAL A 282 38.04 -2.62 10.18
C VAL A 282 37.10 -1.40 10.12
N TYR A 283 37.54 -0.28 9.55
CA TYR A 283 36.65 0.87 9.32
C TYR A 283 35.49 0.53 8.37
N ARG A 284 35.73 -0.26 7.32
CA ARG A 284 34.67 -0.79 6.44
C ARG A 284 33.63 -1.56 7.25
N TYR A 285 34.04 -2.54 8.05
CA TYR A 285 33.12 -3.34 8.85
C TYR A 285 32.38 -2.53 9.92
N ARG A 286 32.98 -1.47 10.47
CA ARG A 286 32.31 -0.56 11.41
C ARG A 286 31.26 0.35 10.74
N GLY A 287 31.34 0.53 9.42
CA GLY A 287 30.49 1.44 8.64
C GLY A 287 31.10 2.83 8.43
N ASP A 288 32.38 3.04 8.75
CA ASP A 288 33.09 4.30 8.51
C ASP A 288 33.81 4.26 7.15
N PHE A 289 33.04 4.14 6.08
CA PHE A 289 33.56 3.87 4.74
C PHE A 289 34.56 4.94 4.27
N SER A 290 34.32 6.22 4.59
CA SER A 290 35.20 7.34 4.22
C SER A 290 36.58 7.26 4.90
N LYS A 291 36.66 6.76 6.13
CA LYS A 291 37.97 6.51 6.78
C LYS A 291 38.62 5.27 6.20
N GLY A 292 37.83 4.23 5.95
CA GLY A 292 38.29 2.99 5.33
C GLY A 292 38.97 3.25 3.99
N ILE A 293 38.31 3.98 3.08
CA ILE A 293 38.85 4.23 1.73
C ILE A 293 40.14 5.05 1.77
N LEU A 294 40.27 6.02 2.67
CA LEU A 294 41.49 6.82 2.81
C LEU A 294 42.68 5.96 3.23
N SER A 295 42.50 5.07 4.21
CA SER A 295 43.56 4.15 4.66
C SER A 295 44.01 3.19 3.55
N ILE A 296 43.07 2.59 2.81
CA ILE A 296 43.44 1.69 1.69
C ILE A 296 44.08 2.47 0.53
N GLN A 297 43.65 3.70 0.25
CA GLN A 297 44.27 4.54 -0.77
C GLN A 297 45.71 4.93 -0.41
N GLU A 298 46.00 5.20 0.86
CA GLU A 298 47.36 5.42 1.35
C GLU A 298 48.23 4.16 1.14
N SER A 299 47.72 2.98 1.52
CA SER A 299 48.37 1.69 1.26
C SER A 299 48.67 1.49 -0.23
N LEU A 300 47.67 1.71 -1.10
CA LEU A 300 47.79 1.56 -2.55
C LEU A 300 48.88 2.47 -3.14
N GLN A 301 48.95 3.72 -2.68
CA GLN A 301 49.98 4.65 -3.12
C GLN A 301 51.38 4.19 -2.73
N ILE A 302 51.55 3.69 -1.50
CA ILE A 302 52.84 3.15 -1.03
C ILE A 302 53.20 1.91 -1.85
N ASN A 303 52.29 0.94 -2.00
CA ASN A 303 52.50 -0.30 -2.75
C ASN A 303 52.87 -0.03 -4.22
N THR A 304 52.19 0.91 -4.87
CA THR A 304 52.50 1.35 -6.24
C THR A 304 53.92 1.94 -6.33
N LYS A 305 54.31 2.75 -5.34
CA LYS A 305 55.63 3.41 -5.31
C LYS A 305 56.78 2.44 -5.08
N ILE A 306 56.60 1.49 -4.15
CA ILE A 306 57.64 0.50 -3.83
C ILE A 306 57.66 -0.64 -4.86
N GLY A 307 56.56 -0.90 -5.56
CA GLY A 307 56.43 -1.95 -6.58
C GLY A 307 55.95 -3.29 -6.01
N TYR A 308 55.20 -3.28 -4.90
CA TYR A 308 54.68 -4.49 -4.27
C TYR A 308 53.36 -4.91 -4.92
N LYS A 309 53.45 -5.66 -6.02
CA LYS A 309 52.31 -5.95 -6.91
C LYS A 309 51.21 -6.79 -6.29
N LEU A 310 51.55 -7.70 -5.39
CA LEU A 310 50.56 -8.53 -4.72
C LEU A 310 49.65 -7.70 -3.81
N GLN A 311 50.23 -6.82 -2.99
CA GLN A 311 49.44 -5.97 -2.10
C GLN A 311 48.69 -4.86 -2.86
N GLU A 312 49.23 -4.38 -3.98
CA GLU A 312 48.49 -3.51 -4.91
C GLU A 312 47.20 -4.17 -5.41
N ALA A 313 47.21 -5.49 -5.67
CA ALA A 313 46.00 -6.22 -6.07
C ALA A 313 44.97 -6.31 -4.93
N PHE A 314 45.41 -6.61 -3.70
CA PHE A 314 44.54 -6.66 -2.53
C PHE A 314 43.96 -5.28 -2.16
N ASP A 315 44.75 -4.20 -2.25
CA ASP A 315 44.26 -2.84 -2.04
C ASP A 315 43.14 -2.50 -3.02
N LEU A 316 43.31 -2.83 -4.31
CA LEU A 316 42.29 -2.60 -5.34
C LEU A 316 41.01 -3.42 -5.08
N ASP A 317 41.17 -4.65 -4.61
CA ASP A 317 40.06 -5.51 -4.23
C ASP A 317 39.28 -4.97 -3.02
N LEU A 318 39.97 -4.56 -1.95
CA LEU A 318 39.36 -3.92 -0.78
C LEU A 318 38.69 -2.58 -1.13
N ILE A 319 39.31 -1.77 -1.99
CA ILE A 319 38.68 -0.56 -2.54
C ILE A 319 37.38 -0.90 -3.27
N SER A 320 37.36 -1.99 -4.05
CA SER A 320 36.16 -2.44 -4.73
C SER A 320 35.03 -2.72 -3.74
N ALA A 321 35.35 -3.38 -2.63
CA ALA A 321 34.37 -3.74 -1.63
C ALA A 321 33.87 -2.53 -0.81
N ILE A 322 34.75 -1.57 -0.48
CA ILE A 322 34.32 -0.32 0.17
C ILE A 322 33.42 0.50 -0.76
N TYR A 323 33.78 0.63 -2.05
CA TYR A 323 32.91 1.32 -3.00
C TYR A 323 31.56 0.63 -3.19
N ARG A 324 31.51 -0.71 -3.13
CA ARG A 324 30.25 -1.45 -3.12
C ARG A 324 29.39 -1.06 -1.92
N ASP A 325 29.97 -1.02 -0.71
CA ASP A 325 29.25 -0.71 0.53
C ASP A 325 28.77 0.76 0.59
N MET A 326 29.48 1.67 -0.08
CA MET A 326 29.04 3.05 -0.35
C MET A 326 27.95 3.15 -1.42
N GLY A 327 27.63 2.08 -2.16
CA GLY A 327 26.69 2.10 -3.29
C GLY A 327 27.28 2.60 -4.61
N GLN A 328 28.60 2.78 -4.70
CA GLN A 328 29.31 3.22 -5.89
C GLN A 328 29.68 2.03 -6.80
N TYR A 329 28.68 1.25 -7.22
CA TYR A 329 28.88 -0.07 -7.87
C TYR A 329 29.74 -0.02 -9.15
N ASN A 330 29.64 1.04 -9.96
CA ASN A 330 30.47 1.20 -11.15
C ASN A 330 31.96 1.43 -10.82
N ARG A 331 32.25 2.16 -9.75
CA ARG A 331 33.64 2.35 -9.27
C ARG A 331 34.16 1.06 -8.63
N ALA A 332 33.30 0.37 -7.89
CA ALA A 332 33.59 -0.94 -7.32
C ALA A 332 34.00 -1.93 -8.43
N PHE A 333 33.17 -2.07 -9.48
CA PHE A 333 33.45 -3.00 -10.57
C PHE A 333 34.76 -2.66 -11.32
N LYS A 334 35.02 -1.37 -11.61
CA LYS A 334 36.30 -0.96 -12.23
C LYS A 334 37.52 -1.29 -11.37
N ALA A 335 37.40 -1.19 -10.04
CA ALA A 335 38.49 -1.54 -9.13
C ALA A 335 38.69 -3.07 -9.10
N SER A 336 37.61 -3.86 -9.06
CA SER A 336 37.70 -5.32 -9.07
C SER A 336 38.25 -5.86 -10.40
N GLU A 337 37.93 -5.26 -11.55
CA GLU A 337 38.53 -5.65 -12.84
C GLU A 337 40.05 -5.44 -12.88
N LYS A 338 40.53 -4.31 -12.31
CA LYS A 338 41.97 -4.05 -12.18
C LYS A 338 42.64 -5.04 -11.24
N ALA A 339 42.01 -5.32 -10.10
CA ALA A 339 42.49 -6.33 -9.14
C ALA A 339 42.57 -7.72 -9.80
N LEU A 340 41.53 -8.14 -10.52
CA LEU A 340 41.47 -9.44 -11.20
C LEU A 340 42.58 -9.59 -12.25
N LYS A 341 42.79 -8.55 -13.07
CA LYS A 341 43.86 -8.54 -14.08
C LYS A 341 45.23 -8.69 -13.43
N LEU A 342 45.46 -7.98 -12.33
CA LEU A 342 46.73 -8.04 -11.60
C LEU A 342 46.91 -9.41 -10.92
N ALA A 343 45.90 -9.93 -10.24
CA ALA A 343 45.90 -11.25 -9.60
C ALA A 343 46.27 -12.37 -10.57
N ARG A 344 45.66 -12.36 -11.77
CA ARG A 344 45.96 -13.33 -12.84
C ARG A 344 47.37 -13.19 -13.41
N THR A 345 47.86 -11.96 -13.55
CA THR A 345 49.23 -11.70 -14.02
C THR A 345 50.27 -12.24 -13.02
N ILE A 346 49.97 -12.10 -11.73
CA ILE A 346 50.80 -12.60 -10.62
C ILE A 346 50.70 -14.13 -10.50
N GLY A 347 49.54 -14.69 -10.85
CA GLY A 347 49.21 -16.11 -10.64
C GLY A 347 48.77 -16.40 -9.20
N SER A 348 48.18 -15.42 -8.51
CA SER A 348 47.68 -15.62 -7.13
C SER A 348 46.24 -16.14 -7.14
N LYS A 349 46.06 -17.43 -6.79
CA LYS A 349 44.73 -18.05 -6.70
C LYS A 349 43.88 -17.48 -5.57
N ILE A 350 44.51 -17.15 -4.43
CA ILE A 350 43.82 -16.55 -3.27
C ILE A 350 43.21 -15.20 -3.66
N CYS A 351 44.01 -14.30 -4.24
CA CYS A 351 43.53 -12.99 -4.65
C CYS A 351 42.46 -13.10 -5.76
N GLU A 352 42.66 -14.01 -6.73
CA GLU A 352 41.65 -14.25 -7.77
C GLU A 352 40.30 -14.72 -7.18
N GLY A 353 40.31 -15.64 -6.21
CA GLY A 353 39.10 -16.09 -5.51
C GLY A 353 38.37 -14.96 -4.79
N SER A 354 39.11 -14.15 -4.01
CA SER A 354 38.53 -13.02 -3.27
C SER A 354 37.94 -11.94 -4.18
N VAL A 355 38.58 -11.64 -5.31
CA VAL A 355 38.05 -10.69 -6.30
C VAL A 355 36.76 -11.21 -6.93
N TYR A 356 36.67 -12.50 -7.23
CA TYR A 356 35.44 -13.11 -7.74
C TYR A 356 34.30 -13.06 -6.73
N GLU A 357 34.59 -13.28 -5.44
CA GLU A 357 33.61 -13.11 -4.37
C GLU A 357 33.10 -11.66 -4.30
N HIS A 358 33.99 -10.66 -4.30
CA HIS A 358 33.58 -9.26 -4.31
C HIS A 358 32.81 -8.87 -5.57
N GLN A 359 33.18 -9.40 -6.75
CA GLN A 359 32.38 -9.26 -7.97
C GLN A 359 30.98 -9.88 -7.81
N GLY A 360 30.89 -11.07 -7.21
CA GLY A 360 29.63 -11.71 -6.88
C GLY A 360 28.73 -10.83 -6.02
N PHE A 361 29.29 -10.20 -4.99
CA PHE A 361 28.56 -9.24 -4.17
C PHE A 361 28.20 -7.94 -4.90
N ILE A 362 29.06 -7.42 -5.77
CA ILE A 362 28.76 -6.23 -6.59
C ILE A 362 27.59 -6.54 -7.53
N PHE A 363 27.63 -7.67 -8.23
CA PHE A 363 26.54 -8.12 -9.09
C PHE A 363 25.26 -8.39 -8.30
N SER A 364 25.37 -9.00 -7.11
CA SER A 364 24.24 -9.20 -6.19
C SER A 364 23.60 -7.87 -5.77
N ALA A 365 24.40 -6.87 -5.39
CA ALA A 365 23.92 -5.54 -5.03
C ALA A 365 23.29 -4.78 -6.21
N LYS A 366 23.73 -5.09 -7.45
CA LYS A 366 23.09 -4.64 -8.70
C LYS A 366 21.93 -5.53 -9.13
N TYR A 367 21.64 -6.61 -8.41
CA TYR A 367 20.63 -7.63 -8.68
C TYR A 367 20.82 -8.38 -10.00
N GLU A 368 22.06 -8.47 -10.48
CA GLU A 368 22.47 -9.28 -11.64
C GLU A 368 22.77 -10.72 -11.18
N TYR A 369 21.73 -11.44 -10.73
CA TYR A 369 21.90 -12.71 -10.02
C TYR A 369 22.67 -13.79 -10.79
N GLN A 370 22.51 -13.90 -12.12
CA GLN A 370 23.27 -14.87 -12.89
C GLN A 370 24.77 -14.53 -12.92
N ASN A 371 25.13 -13.25 -13.05
CA ASN A 371 26.51 -12.81 -12.99
C ASN A 371 27.08 -13.01 -11.57
N ALA A 372 26.25 -12.81 -10.54
CA ALA A 372 26.60 -13.09 -9.16
C ALA A 372 26.87 -14.59 -8.94
N LEU A 373 25.98 -15.47 -9.40
CA LEU A 373 26.16 -16.93 -9.36
C LEU A 373 27.43 -17.36 -10.07
N ASN A 374 27.66 -16.91 -11.32
CA ASN A 374 28.86 -17.25 -12.07
C ASN A 374 30.15 -16.84 -11.33
N SER A 375 30.12 -15.69 -10.65
CA SER A 375 31.27 -15.18 -9.88
C SER A 375 31.49 -15.99 -8.60
N PHE A 376 30.42 -16.27 -7.83
CA PHE A 376 30.50 -17.10 -6.62
C PHE A 376 30.86 -18.56 -6.93
N GLU A 377 30.36 -19.13 -8.03
CA GLU A 377 30.74 -20.47 -8.50
C GLU A 377 32.22 -20.54 -8.88
N ARG A 378 32.75 -19.49 -9.52
CA ARG A 378 34.17 -19.41 -9.84
C ARG A 378 35.02 -19.29 -8.58
N SER A 379 34.59 -18.49 -7.60
CA SER A 379 35.22 -18.43 -6.28
C SER A 379 35.18 -19.78 -5.55
N LEU A 380 34.03 -20.46 -5.56
CA LEU A 380 33.82 -21.79 -4.98
C LEU A 380 34.74 -22.83 -5.63
N GLN A 381 34.88 -22.80 -6.96
CA GLN A 381 35.79 -23.70 -7.67
C GLN A 381 37.24 -23.49 -7.19
N LEU A 382 37.70 -22.24 -7.11
CA LEU A 382 39.04 -21.93 -6.61
C LEU A 382 39.20 -22.35 -5.15
N ALA A 383 38.21 -22.11 -4.30
CA ALA A 383 38.21 -22.55 -2.90
C ALA A 383 38.32 -24.08 -2.77
N ARG A 384 37.61 -24.84 -3.63
CA ARG A 384 37.72 -26.31 -3.71
C ARG A 384 39.11 -26.77 -4.18
N GLU A 385 39.68 -26.12 -5.20
CA GLU A 385 41.05 -26.42 -5.67
C GLU A 385 42.11 -26.15 -4.59
N MET A 386 41.89 -25.15 -3.74
CA MET A 386 42.79 -24.80 -2.61
C MET A 386 42.46 -25.56 -1.32
N GLU A 387 41.38 -26.34 -1.31
CA GLU A 387 40.84 -27.05 -0.15
C GLU A 387 40.53 -26.13 1.07
N LEU A 388 40.09 -24.89 0.80
CA LEU A 388 39.72 -23.90 1.81
C LEU A 388 38.30 -24.16 2.34
N LYS A 389 38.18 -24.90 3.44
CA LYS A 389 36.89 -25.33 3.98
C LYS A 389 35.97 -24.18 4.36
N THR A 390 36.47 -23.13 5.01
CA THR A 390 35.69 -21.95 5.42
C THR A 390 35.10 -21.22 4.21
N GLU A 391 35.91 -20.96 3.20
CA GLU A 391 35.53 -20.25 1.99
C GLU A 391 34.56 -21.07 1.15
N ILE A 392 34.71 -22.39 1.10
CA ILE A 392 33.71 -23.28 0.47
C ILE A 392 32.33 -23.06 1.11
N LEU A 393 32.26 -23.00 2.44
CA LEU A 393 31.00 -22.78 3.15
C LEU A 393 30.42 -21.40 2.87
N ASP A 394 31.25 -20.36 2.93
CA ASP A 394 30.83 -18.98 2.69
C ASP A 394 30.30 -18.84 1.26
N GLN A 395 30.99 -19.40 0.25
CA GLN A 395 30.52 -19.37 -1.13
C GLN A 395 29.22 -20.17 -1.34
N LEU A 396 29.08 -21.35 -0.72
CA LEU A 396 27.81 -22.11 -0.78
C LEU A 396 26.65 -21.32 -0.17
N ALA A 397 26.90 -20.62 0.93
CA ALA A 397 25.90 -19.77 1.57
C ALA A 397 25.61 -18.49 0.75
N HIS A 398 26.60 -17.88 0.08
CA HIS A 398 26.35 -16.78 -0.86
C HIS A 398 25.55 -17.23 -2.07
N ILE A 399 25.86 -18.40 -2.64
CA ILE A 399 25.07 -19.01 -3.70
C ILE A 399 23.64 -19.27 -3.21
N SER A 400 23.47 -19.77 -1.98
CA SER A 400 22.16 -19.92 -1.36
C SER A 400 21.44 -18.58 -1.19
N ASP A 401 22.10 -17.52 -0.73
CA ASP A 401 21.53 -16.18 -0.62
C ASP A 401 21.06 -15.65 -1.99
N ILE A 402 21.77 -15.95 -3.07
CA ILE A 402 21.35 -15.61 -4.43
C ILE A 402 20.14 -16.43 -4.86
N TYR A 403 20.14 -17.75 -4.68
CA TYR A 403 18.97 -18.57 -4.96
C TYR A 403 17.77 -18.16 -4.11
N PHE A 404 18.00 -17.77 -2.85
CA PHE A 404 16.99 -17.22 -1.96
C PHE A 404 16.47 -15.86 -2.46
N SER A 405 17.35 -14.99 -2.96
CA SER A 405 16.97 -13.69 -3.56
C SER A 405 16.23 -13.86 -4.90
N MET A 406 16.52 -14.94 -5.62
CA MET A 406 15.74 -15.45 -6.75
C MET A 406 14.49 -16.22 -6.32
N ASN A 407 14.35 -16.46 -5.01
CA ASN A 407 13.29 -17.18 -4.33
C ASN A 407 13.12 -18.66 -4.73
N ASP A 408 14.19 -19.29 -5.20
CA ASP A 408 14.32 -20.75 -5.28
C ASP A 408 14.74 -21.29 -3.91
N SER A 409 13.77 -21.39 -3.00
CA SER A 409 14.04 -21.84 -1.63
C SER A 409 14.52 -23.29 -1.56
N ASN A 410 14.23 -24.12 -2.57
CA ASN A 410 14.67 -25.52 -2.60
C ASN A 410 16.15 -25.61 -2.92
N LEU A 411 16.62 -24.89 -3.95
CA LEU A 411 18.05 -24.79 -4.22
C LEU A 411 18.78 -24.06 -3.09
N ALA A 412 18.21 -22.97 -2.57
CA ALA A 412 18.78 -22.27 -1.42
C ALA A 412 18.97 -23.22 -0.21
N LEU A 413 17.94 -24.00 0.12
CA LEU A 413 18.02 -25.00 1.18
C LEU A 413 19.03 -26.10 0.86
N LYS A 414 19.08 -26.60 -0.38
CA LYS A 414 20.05 -27.62 -0.81
C LYS A 414 21.49 -27.15 -0.61
N TYR A 415 21.82 -25.94 -1.05
CA TYR A 415 23.17 -25.38 -0.88
C TYR A 415 23.50 -25.13 0.61
N LEU A 416 22.52 -24.70 1.42
CA LEU A 416 22.72 -24.58 2.88
C LEU A 416 22.88 -25.92 3.57
N GLN A 417 22.18 -26.97 3.14
CA GLN A 417 22.32 -28.32 3.66
C GLN A 417 23.69 -28.91 3.26
N GLU A 418 24.15 -28.70 2.03
CA GLU A 418 25.50 -29.06 1.58
C GLU A 418 26.57 -28.36 2.45
N ALA A 419 26.37 -27.07 2.71
CA ALA A 419 27.22 -26.31 3.62
C ALA A 419 27.15 -26.89 5.05
N GLN A 420 25.97 -27.21 5.55
CA GLN A 420 25.76 -27.74 6.89
C GLN A 420 26.48 -29.09 7.09
N THR A 421 26.36 -30.02 6.14
CA THR A 421 27.10 -31.30 6.18
C THR A 421 28.61 -31.08 6.17
N SER A 422 29.09 -30.17 5.31
CA SER A 422 30.51 -29.82 5.21
C SER A 422 31.05 -29.12 6.47
N SER A 423 30.18 -28.46 7.25
CA SER A 423 30.51 -27.73 8.47
C SER A 423 30.60 -28.58 9.75
N GLN A 424 30.10 -29.82 9.74
CA GLN A 424 30.08 -30.68 10.94
C GLN A 424 31.47 -30.92 11.54
N ALA A 425 32.52 -30.88 10.71
CA ALA A 425 33.92 -31.06 11.09
C ALA A 425 34.66 -29.76 11.50
N LEU A 426 33.98 -28.61 11.55
CA LEU A 426 34.57 -27.28 11.81
C LEU A 426 34.09 -26.67 13.13
N LYS A 427 34.88 -25.70 13.64
CA LYS A 427 34.61 -24.94 14.88
C LYS A 427 33.37 -24.01 14.73
N HIS A 428 32.91 -23.43 15.84
CA HIS A 428 31.62 -22.74 16.04
C HIS A 428 31.25 -21.62 15.03
N ARG A 429 32.23 -20.94 14.40
CA ARG A 429 31.99 -19.75 13.56
C ARG A 429 31.11 -20.01 12.33
N SER A 430 31.46 -21.01 11.52
CA SER A 430 30.69 -21.34 10.30
C SER A 430 29.32 -21.94 10.62
N LYS A 431 29.17 -22.58 11.79
CA LYS A 431 27.88 -23.12 12.26
C LYS A 431 26.89 -22.00 12.57
N ILE A 432 27.34 -20.90 13.20
CA ILE A 432 26.51 -19.71 13.45
C ILE A 432 26.00 -19.15 12.13
N PHE A 433 26.90 -18.96 11.15
CA PHE A 433 26.55 -18.39 9.85
C PHE A 433 25.51 -19.22 9.09
N ILE A 434 25.70 -20.54 9.03
CA ILE A 434 24.74 -21.45 8.38
C ILE A 434 23.40 -21.47 9.13
N SER A 435 23.42 -21.51 10.46
CA SER A 435 22.19 -21.50 11.26
C SER A 435 21.42 -20.20 11.11
N GLU A 436 22.08 -19.04 11.08
CA GLU A 436 21.45 -17.73 10.81
C GLU A 436 20.76 -17.72 9.43
N ARG A 437 21.42 -18.24 8.40
CA ARG A 437 20.87 -18.31 7.04
C ARG A 437 19.69 -19.26 6.92
N LEU A 438 19.75 -20.43 7.56
CA LEU A 438 18.61 -21.35 7.68
C LEU A 438 17.45 -20.69 8.42
N GLY A 439 17.72 -20.02 9.54
CA GLY A 439 16.71 -19.28 10.30
C GLY A 439 15.99 -18.23 9.44
N ARG A 440 16.75 -17.45 8.66
CA ARG A 440 16.19 -16.49 7.69
C ARG A 440 15.39 -17.16 6.58
N LEU A 441 15.84 -18.30 6.08
CA LEU A 441 15.13 -19.04 5.04
C LEU A 441 13.76 -19.53 5.54
N TYR A 442 13.73 -20.19 6.69
CA TYR A 442 12.49 -20.66 7.32
C TYR A 442 11.55 -19.51 7.71
N TRP A 443 12.12 -18.39 8.21
CA TRP A 443 11.36 -17.16 8.46
C TRP A 443 10.59 -16.69 7.23
N ASN A 444 11.26 -16.62 6.08
CA ASN A 444 10.65 -16.17 4.83
C ASN A 444 9.68 -17.19 4.22
N GLN A 445 9.72 -18.45 4.65
CA GLN A 445 8.71 -19.44 4.31
C GLN A 445 7.48 -19.37 5.22
N GLY A 446 7.55 -18.59 6.31
CA GLY A 446 6.52 -18.52 7.34
C GLY A 446 6.62 -19.63 8.40
N GLU A 447 7.67 -20.45 8.36
CA GLU A 447 7.91 -21.53 9.31
C GLU A 447 8.61 -20.97 10.56
N PHE A 448 7.87 -20.18 11.34
CA PHE A 448 8.41 -19.39 12.44
C PHE A 448 9.04 -20.22 13.56
N ASP A 449 8.60 -21.47 13.76
CA ASP A 449 9.15 -22.34 14.80
C ASP A 449 10.52 -22.91 14.43
N GLU A 450 10.71 -23.35 13.17
CA GLU A 450 12.04 -23.75 12.68
C GLU A 450 12.98 -22.54 12.61
N ALA A 451 12.48 -21.38 12.19
CA ALA A 451 13.25 -20.14 12.24
C ALA A 451 13.73 -19.82 13.67
N LEU A 452 12.82 -19.94 14.66
CA LEU A 452 13.13 -19.70 16.06
C LEU A 452 14.21 -20.66 16.59
N LYS A 453 14.14 -21.94 16.22
CA LYS A 453 15.13 -22.95 16.59
C LYS A 453 16.52 -22.58 16.07
N HIS A 454 16.64 -22.32 14.78
CA HIS A 454 17.91 -21.98 14.15
C HIS A 454 18.54 -20.68 14.67
N HIS A 455 17.74 -19.65 14.94
CA HIS A 455 18.23 -18.39 15.53
C HIS A 455 18.59 -18.53 17.02
N LYS A 456 17.94 -19.44 17.77
CA LYS A 456 18.36 -19.76 19.16
C LYS A 456 19.68 -20.51 19.19
N ASP A 457 19.85 -21.51 18.32
CA ASP A 457 21.10 -22.26 18.20
C ASP A 457 22.26 -21.30 17.82
N ALA A 458 22.03 -20.39 16.85
CA ALA A 458 22.99 -19.36 16.48
C ALA A 458 23.32 -18.41 17.65
N LEU A 459 22.31 -18.01 18.43
CA LEU A 459 22.50 -17.16 19.61
C LEU A 459 23.36 -17.84 20.69
N GLU A 460 23.08 -19.10 21.01
CA GLU A 460 23.86 -19.86 22.00
C GLU A 460 25.32 -19.99 21.57
N LEU A 461 25.55 -20.44 20.34
CA LEU A 461 26.89 -20.53 19.76
C LEU A 461 27.61 -19.16 19.75
N SER A 462 26.90 -18.07 19.45
CA SER A 462 27.50 -16.72 19.46
C SER A 462 27.97 -16.28 20.85
N ARG A 463 27.26 -16.69 21.91
CA ARG A 463 27.63 -16.43 23.30
C ARG A 463 28.82 -17.27 23.75
N GLU A 464 28.87 -18.54 23.35
CA GLU A 464 29.99 -19.44 23.65
C GLU A 464 31.33 -18.87 23.13
N ILE A 465 31.32 -18.28 21.93
CA ILE A 465 32.52 -17.65 21.35
C ILE A 465 32.67 -16.17 21.71
N ASN A 466 31.82 -15.63 22.60
CA ASN A 466 31.83 -14.23 23.03
C ASN A 466 31.75 -13.21 21.87
N ASN A 467 31.01 -13.52 20.79
CA ASN A 467 30.83 -12.63 19.65
C ASN A 467 29.58 -11.77 19.81
N LYS A 468 29.75 -10.61 20.46
CA LYS A 468 28.65 -9.69 20.81
C LYS A 468 27.88 -9.12 19.61
N ASN A 469 28.52 -9.02 18.44
CA ASN A 469 27.86 -8.52 17.22
C ASN A 469 26.87 -9.55 16.66
N TRP A 470 27.24 -10.83 16.62
CA TRP A 470 26.31 -11.90 16.28
C TRP A 470 25.24 -12.08 17.33
N GLU A 471 25.58 -12.00 18.61
CA GLU A 471 24.58 -12.00 19.68
C GLU A 471 23.51 -10.93 19.42
N ALA A 472 23.91 -9.69 19.12
CA ALA A 472 22.98 -8.62 18.83
C ALA A 472 22.15 -8.85 17.55
N ALA A 473 22.75 -9.42 16.50
CA ALA A 473 22.04 -9.76 15.27
C ALA A 473 20.96 -10.84 15.53
N GLU A 474 21.31 -11.93 16.21
CA GLU A 474 20.40 -13.03 16.55
C GLU A 474 19.28 -12.57 17.48
N LEU A 475 19.58 -11.77 18.51
CA LEU A 475 18.56 -11.13 19.35
C LEU A 475 17.59 -10.30 18.50
N GLY A 476 18.08 -9.54 17.52
CA GLY A 476 17.24 -8.79 16.60
C GLY A 476 16.33 -9.67 15.72
N TYR A 477 16.84 -10.81 15.22
CA TYR A 477 16.03 -11.78 14.45
C TYR A 477 14.97 -12.45 15.32
N LEU A 478 15.33 -12.90 16.52
CA LEU A 478 14.38 -13.43 17.49
C LEU A 478 13.31 -12.39 17.83
N GLY A 479 13.69 -11.12 17.97
CA GLY A 479 12.78 -10.00 18.14
C GLY A 479 11.71 -9.94 17.05
N ASN A 480 12.13 -9.95 15.78
CA ASN A 480 11.20 -10.01 14.65
C ASN A 480 10.31 -11.24 14.68
N ILE A 481 10.86 -12.42 15.04
CA ILE A 481 10.10 -13.66 15.11
C ILE A 481 8.97 -13.58 16.13
N PHE A 482 9.25 -13.08 17.33
CA PHE A 482 8.22 -12.87 18.34
C PHE A 482 7.18 -11.83 17.90
N ILE A 483 7.58 -10.77 17.19
CA ILE A 483 6.62 -9.80 16.62
C ILE A 483 5.68 -10.46 15.62
N ALA A 484 6.18 -11.28 14.68
CA ALA A 484 5.29 -11.97 13.73
C ALA A 484 4.39 -13.02 14.39
N LYS A 485 4.84 -13.60 15.51
CA LYS A 485 4.01 -14.45 16.38
C LYS A 485 3.07 -13.66 17.29
N TYR A 486 3.01 -12.32 17.15
CA TYR A 486 2.20 -11.40 17.97
C TYR A 486 2.57 -11.35 19.47
N GLU A 487 3.75 -11.85 19.82
CA GLU A 487 4.36 -11.71 21.15
C GLU A 487 5.19 -10.41 21.22
N ILE A 488 4.54 -9.27 20.92
CA ILE A 488 5.19 -7.98 20.65
C ILE A 488 6.06 -7.51 21.82
N ASP A 489 5.64 -7.72 23.07
CA ASP A 489 6.42 -7.29 24.25
C ASP A 489 7.71 -8.10 24.43
N LYS A 490 7.68 -9.41 24.14
CA LYS A 490 8.92 -10.20 24.08
C LYS A 490 9.80 -9.73 22.94
N GLY A 491 9.21 -9.48 21.78
CA GLY A 491 9.91 -8.91 20.62
C GLY A 491 10.65 -7.62 20.97
N LEU A 492 9.97 -6.69 21.65
CA LEU A 492 10.53 -5.42 22.13
C LEU A 492 11.74 -5.63 23.04
N GLU A 493 11.65 -6.55 24.01
CA GLU A 493 12.75 -6.86 24.93
C GLU A 493 14.02 -7.32 24.19
N TYR A 494 13.86 -8.23 23.22
CA TYR A 494 14.96 -8.75 22.41
C TYR A 494 15.62 -7.65 21.57
N VAL A 495 14.84 -6.83 20.87
CA VAL A 495 15.39 -5.75 20.03
C VAL A 495 16.05 -4.66 20.88
N GLN A 496 15.54 -4.36 22.08
CA GLN A 496 16.19 -3.41 22.99
C GLN A 496 17.54 -3.92 23.51
N LYS A 497 17.65 -5.21 23.83
CA LYS A 497 18.93 -5.84 24.18
C LYS A 497 19.92 -5.77 23.02
N ALA A 498 19.46 -6.08 21.81
CA ALA A 498 20.26 -5.98 20.60
C ALA A 498 20.77 -4.54 20.35
N LEU A 499 19.90 -3.53 20.46
CA LEU A 499 20.27 -2.13 20.26
C LEU A 499 21.33 -1.65 21.28
N ARG A 500 21.21 -2.08 22.55
CA ARG A 500 22.20 -1.74 23.58
C ARG A 500 23.58 -2.28 23.22
N LEU A 501 23.65 -3.55 22.82
CA LEU A 501 24.91 -4.20 22.42
C LEU A 501 25.57 -3.49 21.23
N VAL A 502 24.83 -3.21 20.15
CA VAL A 502 25.43 -2.55 18.96
C VAL A 502 25.90 -1.12 19.24
N ARG A 503 25.24 -0.39 20.16
CA ARG A 503 25.67 0.94 20.62
C ARG A 503 26.95 0.88 21.44
N GLU A 504 27.06 -0.09 22.37
CA GLU A 504 28.30 -0.35 23.12
C GLU A 504 29.47 -0.67 22.19
N LEU A 505 29.20 -1.39 21.10
CA LEU A 505 30.19 -1.78 20.08
C LEU A 505 30.51 -0.68 19.07
N LYS A 506 29.75 0.45 19.07
CA LYS A 506 29.85 1.52 18.06
C LYS A 506 29.71 1.00 16.63
N TYR A 507 28.81 0.03 16.42
CA TYR A 507 28.60 -0.62 15.12
C TYR A 507 27.40 0.00 14.39
N LYS A 508 27.67 0.93 13.46
CA LYS A 508 26.63 1.76 12.80
C LYS A 508 25.60 0.96 12.00
N ILE A 509 26.06 -0.02 11.20
CA ILE A 509 25.16 -0.87 10.40
C ILE A 509 24.20 -1.64 11.32
N GLY A 510 24.73 -2.20 12.41
CA GLY A 510 23.96 -2.89 13.43
C GLY A 510 22.95 -1.96 14.11
N GLU A 511 23.39 -0.79 14.55
CA GLU A 511 22.55 0.22 15.19
C GLU A 511 21.35 0.61 14.31
N ARG A 512 21.60 1.00 13.05
CA ARG A 512 20.54 1.31 12.09
C ARG A 512 19.55 0.16 11.97
N ASN A 513 20.03 -1.07 11.80
CA ASN A 513 19.17 -2.24 11.64
C ASN A 513 18.30 -2.49 12.89
N GLN A 514 18.84 -2.31 14.10
CA GLN A 514 18.07 -2.49 15.33
C GLN A 514 17.07 -1.34 15.56
N LEU A 515 17.42 -0.10 15.17
CA LEU A 515 16.48 1.03 15.20
C LEU A 515 15.28 0.81 14.27
N LEU A 516 15.51 0.31 13.05
CA LEU A 516 14.41 -0.05 12.14
C LEU A 516 13.56 -1.20 12.69
N ARG A 517 14.16 -2.20 13.34
CA ARG A 517 13.40 -3.27 14.00
C ARG A 517 12.57 -2.74 15.16
N LEU A 518 13.08 -1.80 15.96
CA LEU A 518 12.31 -1.10 16.98
C LEU A 518 11.15 -0.33 16.36
N ALA A 519 11.39 0.40 15.26
CA ALA A 519 10.32 1.07 14.54
C ALA A 519 9.24 0.09 14.05
N ASN A 520 9.62 -1.11 13.61
CA ASN A 520 8.67 -2.16 13.24
C ASN A 520 7.87 -2.68 14.45
N VAL A 521 8.49 -2.81 15.63
CA VAL A 521 7.78 -3.12 16.89
C VAL A 521 6.70 -2.08 17.16
N PHE A 522 7.05 -0.80 17.12
CA PHE A 522 6.12 0.29 17.41
C PHE A 522 5.06 0.45 16.31
N SER A 523 5.41 0.21 15.05
CA SER A 523 4.44 0.15 13.94
C SER A 523 3.44 -0.99 14.15
N ALA A 524 3.88 -2.16 14.60
CA ALA A 524 2.98 -3.27 14.96
C ALA A 524 2.08 -2.97 16.17
N LYS A 525 2.51 -2.08 17.08
CA LYS A 525 1.68 -1.52 18.15
C LYS A 525 0.76 -0.38 17.69
N ASN A 526 0.89 0.07 16.43
CA ASN A 526 0.25 1.28 15.88
C ASN A 526 0.69 2.58 16.57
N GLU A 527 1.88 2.59 17.19
CA GLU A 527 2.52 3.77 17.78
C GLU A 527 3.41 4.47 16.74
N TRP A 528 2.79 4.99 15.69
CA TRP A 528 3.50 5.48 14.50
C TRP A 528 4.45 6.66 14.77
N ASP A 529 4.11 7.56 15.70
CA ASP A 529 4.98 8.68 16.07
C ASP A 529 6.31 8.18 16.66
N THR A 530 6.25 7.15 17.51
CA THR A 530 7.42 6.50 18.09
C THR A 530 8.20 5.73 17.03
N ALA A 531 7.51 5.06 16.10
CA ALA A 531 8.15 4.38 14.98
C ALA A 531 8.92 5.36 14.08
N LEU A 532 8.31 6.48 13.70
CA LEU A 532 8.93 7.54 12.91
C LEU A 532 10.14 8.15 13.63
N LYS A 533 10.09 8.31 14.96
CA LYS A 533 11.25 8.77 15.75
C LYS A 533 12.45 7.83 15.59
N TYR A 534 12.24 6.52 15.76
CA TYR A 534 13.33 5.54 15.60
C TYR A 534 13.82 5.43 14.15
N GLN A 535 12.93 5.60 13.16
CA GLN A 535 13.33 5.66 11.76
C GLN A 535 14.15 6.92 11.45
N GLN A 536 13.83 8.07 12.05
CA GLN A 536 14.64 9.29 11.94
C GLN A 536 16.01 9.13 12.59
N GLU A 537 16.10 8.49 13.75
CA GLU A 537 17.39 8.09 14.34
C GLU A 537 18.17 7.16 13.40
N ALA A 538 17.51 6.18 12.78
CA ALA A 538 18.14 5.28 11.81
C ALA A 538 18.62 6.02 10.55
N LEU A 539 17.88 7.04 10.11
CA LEU A 539 18.23 7.87 8.95
C LEU A 539 19.49 8.69 9.25
N ALA A 540 19.60 9.29 10.45
CA ALA A 540 20.78 10.01 10.88
C ALA A 540 22.02 9.10 10.89
N VAL A 541 21.89 7.86 11.41
CA VAL A 541 22.98 6.87 11.36
C VAL A 541 23.35 6.52 9.92
N ALA A 542 22.38 6.40 9.02
CA ALA A 542 22.64 6.13 7.60
C ALA A 542 23.33 7.31 6.90
N ASP A 543 22.97 8.55 7.22
CA ASP A 543 23.63 9.76 6.72
C ASP A 543 25.10 9.82 7.19
N GLU A 544 25.39 9.45 8.45
CA GLU A 544 26.75 9.34 8.99
C GLU A 544 27.63 8.25 8.34
N MET A 545 27.04 7.33 7.58
CA MET A 545 27.75 6.27 6.87
C MET A 545 28.17 6.68 5.46
N ASP A 546 27.75 7.84 4.94
CA ASP A 546 27.95 8.25 3.54
C ASP A 546 27.45 7.19 2.52
N SER A 547 26.33 6.52 2.82
CA SER A 547 25.82 5.40 2.01
C SER A 547 24.38 5.63 1.54
N GLU A 548 24.27 6.06 0.28
CA GLU A 548 22.99 6.32 -0.40
C GLU A 548 22.02 5.13 -0.40
N PRO A 549 22.43 3.87 -0.63
CA PRO A 549 21.50 2.73 -0.57
C PRO A 549 20.89 2.53 0.82
N HIS A 550 21.68 2.71 1.88
CA HIS A 550 21.18 2.57 3.25
C HIS A 550 20.22 3.70 3.62
N ARG A 551 20.52 4.92 3.16
CA ARG A 551 19.65 6.08 3.30
C ARG A 551 18.32 5.86 2.59
N ALA A 552 18.34 5.42 1.34
CA ALA A 552 17.14 5.10 0.57
C ALA A 552 16.29 4.02 1.25
N ALA A 553 16.91 2.95 1.78
CA ALA A 553 16.20 1.90 2.51
C ALA A 553 15.42 2.42 3.72
N VAL A 554 16.04 3.29 4.55
CA VAL A 554 15.34 3.92 5.69
C VAL A 554 14.20 4.82 5.22
N MET A 555 14.40 5.56 4.11
CA MET A 555 13.33 6.41 3.53
C MET A 555 12.14 5.59 3.03
N VAL A 556 12.36 4.38 2.49
CA VAL A 556 11.30 3.44 2.13
C VAL A 556 10.48 3.04 3.36
N ASP A 557 11.14 2.75 4.49
CA ASP A 557 10.45 2.37 5.73
C ASP A 557 9.64 3.55 6.31
N ILE A 558 10.18 4.77 6.27
CA ILE A 558 9.46 6.00 6.66
C ILE A 558 8.23 6.22 5.77
N ALA A 559 8.40 6.05 4.45
CA ALA A 559 7.32 6.19 3.49
C ALA A 559 6.21 5.16 3.74
N GLN A 560 6.58 3.92 4.08
CA GLN A 560 5.66 2.86 4.45
C GLN A 560 4.88 3.19 5.72
N THR A 561 5.53 3.75 6.75
CA THR A 561 4.83 4.21 7.95
C THR A 561 3.85 5.34 7.65
N TYR A 562 4.22 6.32 6.83
CA TYR A 562 3.27 7.36 6.39
C TYR A 562 2.10 6.80 5.58
N PHE A 563 2.33 5.77 4.76
CA PHE A 563 1.26 5.07 4.05
C PHE A 563 0.26 4.44 5.03
N GLU A 564 0.75 3.75 6.06
CA GLU A 564 -0.07 3.12 7.09
C GLU A 564 -0.85 4.13 7.93
N MET A 565 -0.30 5.33 8.15
CA MET A 565 -1.00 6.46 8.77
C MET A 565 -2.09 7.08 7.88
N GLY A 566 -2.11 6.75 6.58
CA GLY A 566 -2.97 7.39 5.58
C GLY A 566 -2.47 8.75 5.09
N ASP A 567 -1.23 9.15 5.40
CA ASP A 567 -0.59 10.37 4.87
C ASP A 567 0.10 10.06 3.53
N PHE A 568 -0.72 9.84 2.52
CA PHE A 568 -0.27 9.43 1.19
C PHE A 568 0.65 10.45 0.50
N ASN A 569 0.52 11.74 0.82
CA ASN A 569 1.35 12.78 0.22
C ASN A 569 2.79 12.75 0.78
N LYS A 570 2.95 12.61 2.11
CA LYS A 570 4.29 12.43 2.69
C LYS A 570 4.91 11.10 2.28
N SER A 571 4.09 10.04 2.20
CA SER A 571 4.53 8.73 1.71
C SER A 571 5.09 8.82 0.28
N LEU A 572 4.34 9.44 -0.65
CA LEU A 572 4.80 9.66 -2.03
C LEU A 572 6.10 10.46 -2.09
N ALA A 573 6.21 11.56 -1.35
CA ALA A 573 7.41 12.40 -1.35
C ALA A 573 8.67 11.63 -0.92
N GLN A 574 8.54 10.75 0.08
CA GLN A 574 9.64 9.90 0.55
C GLN A 574 9.97 8.79 -0.46
N PHE A 575 8.97 8.12 -1.04
CA PHE A 575 9.18 7.12 -2.09
C PHE A 575 9.83 7.71 -3.34
N GLU A 576 9.40 8.89 -3.81
CA GLU A 576 10.00 9.57 -4.97
C GLU A 576 11.46 9.97 -4.71
N SER A 577 11.76 10.43 -3.49
CA SER A 577 13.12 10.77 -3.10
C SER A 577 14.02 9.53 -3.05
N ALA A 578 13.53 8.41 -2.50
CA ALA A 578 14.24 7.13 -2.49
C ALA A 578 14.40 6.54 -3.91
N LEU A 579 13.40 6.71 -4.78
CA LEU A 579 13.41 6.27 -6.18
C LEU A 579 14.53 6.95 -6.95
N LYS A 580 14.70 8.27 -6.78
CA LYS A 580 15.80 9.03 -7.38
C LYS A 580 17.17 8.51 -6.95
N ILE A 581 17.31 8.12 -5.68
CA ILE A 581 18.55 7.52 -5.17
C ILE A 581 18.80 6.18 -5.86
N TYR A 582 17.81 5.27 -5.86
CA TYR A 582 17.97 3.96 -6.50
C TYR A 582 18.27 4.05 -8.00
N GLN A 583 17.69 5.01 -8.72
CA GLN A 583 18.02 5.30 -10.11
C GLN A 583 19.47 5.78 -10.27
N THR A 584 19.94 6.66 -9.37
CA THR A 584 21.30 7.21 -9.41
C THR A 584 22.37 6.15 -9.12
N VAL A 585 22.12 5.27 -8.13
CA VAL A 585 23.04 4.16 -7.82
C VAL A 585 22.93 2.99 -8.82
N GLY A 586 21.87 2.95 -9.62
CA GLY A 586 21.62 1.91 -10.63
C GLY A 586 20.98 0.64 -10.07
N SER A 587 20.25 0.71 -8.96
CA SER A 587 19.52 -0.42 -8.38
C SER A 587 18.18 -0.62 -9.09
N LYS A 588 18.14 -1.55 -10.06
CA LYS A 588 16.93 -1.85 -10.84
C LYS A 588 15.80 -2.46 -10.01
N VAL A 589 16.12 -3.30 -9.03
CA VAL A 589 15.10 -3.88 -8.14
C VAL A 589 14.53 -2.82 -7.18
N GLY A 590 15.38 -1.98 -6.59
CA GLY A 590 14.90 -0.88 -5.74
C GLY A 590 14.01 0.10 -6.51
N GLU A 591 14.37 0.39 -7.77
CA GLU A 591 13.55 1.17 -8.69
C GLU A 591 12.18 0.51 -8.93
N ALA A 592 12.15 -0.78 -9.29
CA ALA A 592 10.90 -1.50 -9.57
C ALA A 592 9.99 -1.65 -8.34
N ASP A 593 10.54 -1.96 -7.17
CA ASP A 593 9.75 -2.07 -5.92
C ASP A 593 9.09 -0.74 -5.56
N LEU A 594 9.83 0.38 -5.67
CA LEU A 594 9.28 1.70 -5.39
C LEU A 594 8.23 2.12 -6.41
N LEU A 595 8.43 1.86 -7.70
CA LEU A 595 7.41 2.11 -8.72
C LEU A 595 6.12 1.32 -8.42
N SER A 596 6.24 0.06 -7.99
CA SER A 596 5.09 -0.76 -7.57
C SER A 596 4.37 -0.20 -6.34
N ARG A 597 5.10 0.31 -5.34
CA ARG A 597 4.51 0.96 -4.15
C ARG A 597 3.85 2.30 -4.48
N ILE A 598 4.48 3.12 -5.31
CA ILE A 598 3.92 4.40 -5.80
C ILE A 598 2.64 4.14 -6.59
N SER A 599 2.63 3.12 -7.46
CA SER A 599 1.42 2.65 -8.16
C SER A 599 0.29 2.34 -7.18
N HIS A 600 0.58 1.61 -6.10
CA HIS A 600 -0.43 1.27 -5.10
C HIS A 600 -1.02 2.50 -4.40
N ILE A 601 -0.21 3.53 -4.10
CA ILE A 601 -0.73 4.79 -3.55
C ILE A 601 -1.66 5.47 -4.55
N HIS A 602 -1.26 5.53 -5.82
CA HIS A 602 -2.11 6.12 -6.86
C HIS A 602 -3.43 5.35 -7.03
N LEU A 603 -3.42 4.02 -6.91
CA LEU A 603 -4.63 3.21 -6.89
C LEU A 603 -5.54 3.58 -5.70
N VAL A 604 -5.00 3.72 -4.49
CA VAL A 604 -5.77 4.12 -3.29
C VAL A 604 -6.31 5.55 -3.42
N LYS A 605 -5.58 6.44 -4.11
CA LYS A 605 -6.04 7.79 -4.46
C LYS A 605 -6.99 7.82 -5.68
N LEU A 606 -7.37 6.65 -6.21
CA LEU A 606 -8.26 6.47 -7.36
C LEU A 606 -7.71 7.09 -8.66
N ASN A 607 -6.39 7.24 -8.79
CA ASN A 607 -5.73 7.67 -10.02
C ASN A 607 -5.24 6.46 -10.82
N PHE A 608 -6.15 5.83 -11.55
CA PHE A 608 -5.91 4.56 -12.23
C PHE A 608 -4.87 4.67 -13.35
N GLU A 609 -4.87 5.76 -14.13
CA GLU A 609 -3.92 5.98 -15.23
C GLU A 609 -2.47 5.99 -14.73
N LYS A 610 -2.18 6.76 -13.68
CA LYS A 610 -0.83 6.79 -13.08
C LYS A 610 -0.50 5.47 -12.41
N ALA A 611 -1.46 4.85 -11.72
CA ALA A 611 -1.25 3.54 -11.11
C ALA A 611 -0.83 2.51 -12.15
N GLU A 612 -1.50 2.46 -13.30
CA GLU A 612 -1.20 1.55 -14.41
C GLU A 612 0.17 1.82 -15.02
N ALA A 613 0.50 3.09 -15.28
CA ALA A 613 1.80 3.46 -15.85
C ALA A 613 2.95 2.97 -14.96
N TYR A 614 2.90 3.26 -13.66
CA TYR A 614 3.94 2.87 -12.72
C TYR A 614 4.08 1.36 -12.53
N VAL A 615 2.98 0.60 -12.46
CA VAL A 615 3.06 -0.86 -12.34
C VAL A 615 3.61 -1.51 -13.61
N ARG A 616 3.29 -0.95 -14.80
CA ARG A 616 3.84 -1.44 -16.07
C ARG A 616 5.33 -1.17 -16.19
N ASP A 617 5.80 -0.01 -15.74
CA ASP A 617 7.24 0.29 -15.73
C ASP A 617 8.00 -0.59 -14.73
N SER A 618 7.45 -0.81 -13.53
CA SER A 618 7.94 -1.81 -12.57
C SER A 618 8.03 -3.22 -13.22
N MET A 619 6.98 -3.66 -13.91
CA MET A 619 6.93 -4.96 -14.57
C MET A 619 7.99 -5.09 -15.67
N LYS A 620 8.18 -4.07 -16.52
CA LYS A 620 9.24 -4.06 -17.55
C LYS A 620 10.62 -4.28 -16.93
N ILE A 621 10.90 -3.63 -15.80
CA ILE A 621 12.18 -3.80 -15.10
C ILE A 621 12.30 -5.22 -14.56
N TYR A 622 11.29 -5.74 -13.84
CA TYR A 622 11.31 -7.11 -13.33
C TYR A 622 11.49 -8.17 -14.43
N LYS A 623 10.88 -7.95 -15.60
CA LYS A 623 11.06 -8.79 -16.79
C LYS A 623 12.49 -8.73 -17.33
N SER A 624 13.08 -7.53 -17.41
CA SER A 624 14.46 -7.34 -17.90
C SER A 624 15.53 -8.03 -17.04
N ILE A 625 15.29 -8.15 -15.72
CA ILE A 625 16.20 -8.82 -14.78
C ILE A 625 15.85 -10.31 -14.59
N GLY A 626 14.83 -10.83 -15.29
CA GLY A 626 14.41 -12.23 -15.22
C GLY A 626 13.68 -12.64 -13.93
N ASN A 627 13.12 -11.69 -13.16
CA ASN A 627 12.43 -11.99 -11.91
C ASN A 627 10.94 -12.33 -12.16
N LYS A 628 10.68 -13.56 -12.63
CA LYS A 628 9.34 -14.07 -12.97
C LYS A 628 8.34 -14.02 -11.80
N ARG A 629 8.82 -14.25 -10.57
CA ARG A 629 7.99 -14.16 -9.34
C ARG A 629 7.40 -12.76 -9.17
N ARG A 630 8.25 -11.72 -9.24
CA ARG A 630 7.83 -10.32 -9.08
C ARG A 630 7.04 -9.83 -10.29
N GLU A 631 7.38 -10.30 -11.49
CA GLU A 631 6.58 -10.10 -12.71
C GLU A 631 5.13 -10.60 -12.53
N ALA A 632 4.94 -11.82 -12.01
CA ALA A 632 3.62 -12.34 -11.67
C ALA A 632 2.90 -11.44 -10.64
N PHE A 633 3.60 -10.99 -9.59
CA PHE A 633 2.99 -10.04 -8.65
C PHE A 633 2.58 -8.71 -9.29
N GLN A 634 3.30 -8.20 -10.29
CA GLN A 634 2.86 -6.99 -11.00
C GLN A 634 1.56 -7.26 -11.77
N LEU A 635 1.37 -8.46 -12.33
CA LEU A 635 0.10 -8.85 -12.96
C LEU A 635 -1.05 -8.84 -11.94
N THR A 636 -0.86 -9.31 -10.70
CA THR A 636 -1.92 -9.19 -9.67
C THR A 636 -2.29 -7.73 -9.37
N LYS A 637 -1.32 -6.81 -9.37
CA LYS A 637 -1.55 -5.37 -9.18
C LYS A 637 -2.27 -4.75 -10.38
N ILE A 638 -1.89 -5.11 -11.61
CA ILE A 638 -2.60 -4.72 -12.84
C ILE A 638 -4.04 -5.22 -12.81
N ALA A 639 -4.26 -6.48 -12.44
CA ALA A 639 -5.59 -7.05 -12.26
C ALA A 639 -6.40 -6.31 -11.18
N THR A 640 -5.76 -5.85 -10.10
CA THR A 640 -6.41 -5.02 -9.08
C THR A 640 -6.85 -3.66 -9.64
N ILE A 641 -6.01 -3.02 -10.48
CA ILE A 641 -6.35 -1.76 -11.15
C ILE A 641 -7.56 -1.96 -12.07
N TYR A 642 -7.54 -2.99 -12.92
CA TYR A 642 -8.68 -3.30 -13.80
C TYR A 642 -9.93 -3.73 -13.03
N SER A 643 -9.78 -4.44 -11.90
CA SER A 643 -10.90 -4.74 -11.01
C SER A 643 -11.50 -3.47 -10.39
N ALA A 644 -10.67 -2.48 -10.04
CA ALA A 644 -11.14 -1.20 -9.51
C ALA A 644 -11.79 -0.34 -10.61
N LEU A 645 -11.31 -0.44 -11.86
CA LEU A 645 -11.96 0.08 -13.06
C LEU A 645 -13.22 -0.72 -13.47
N LYS A 646 -13.49 -1.85 -12.79
CA LYS A 646 -14.57 -2.80 -13.07
C LYS A 646 -14.54 -3.40 -14.49
N ASP A 647 -13.36 -3.46 -15.12
CA ASP A 647 -13.14 -4.24 -16.32
C ASP A 647 -12.94 -5.73 -15.93
N HIS A 648 -14.06 -6.45 -15.88
CA HIS A 648 -14.14 -7.82 -15.40
C HIS A 648 -13.29 -8.78 -16.26
N ASP A 649 -13.40 -8.68 -17.59
CA ASP A 649 -12.75 -9.60 -18.52
C ASP A 649 -11.22 -9.46 -18.45
N THR A 650 -10.73 -8.22 -18.45
CA THR A 650 -9.29 -7.96 -18.37
C THR A 650 -8.74 -8.33 -16.99
N ALA A 651 -9.47 -8.03 -15.90
CA ALA A 651 -9.05 -8.39 -14.54
C ALA A 651 -8.93 -9.91 -14.35
N LEU A 652 -9.93 -10.68 -14.80
CA LEU A 652 -9.94 -12.14 -14.72
C LEU A 652 -8.83 -12.78 -15.56
N LYS A 653 -8.65 -12.31 -16.79
CA LYS A 653 -7.57 -12.80 -17.66
C LYS A 653 -6.20 -12.52 -17.05
N THR A 654 -5.98 -11.30 -16.56
CA THR A 654 -4.69 -10.89 -16.00
C THR A 654 -4.37 -11.63 -14.70
N ILE A 655 -5.36 -11.86 -13.84
CA ILE A 655 -5.13 -12.66 -12.62
C ILE A 655 -4.85 -14.12 -12.96
N GLN A 656 -5.48 -14.69 -13.99
CA GLN A 656 -5.17 -16.04 -14.46
C GLN A 656 -3.74 -16.14 -15.02
N GLU A 657 -3.33 -15.20 -15.88
CA GLU A 657 -1.94 -15.10 -16.37
C GLU A 657 -0.94 -14.98 -15.21
N SER A 658 -1.29 -14.24 -14.16
CA SER A 658 -0.46 -14.15 -12.95
C SER A 658 -0.30 -15.51 -12.26
N PHE A 659 -1.37 -16.30 -12.13
CA PHE A 659 -1.32 -17.59 -11.47
C PHE A 659 -0.60 -18.65 -12.32
N GLU A 660 -0.75 -18.60 -13.64
CA GLU A 660 0.01 -19.43 -14.57
C GLU A 660 1.52 -19.12 -14.50
N LEU A 661 1.89 -17.84 -14.49
CA LEU A 661 3.28 -17.42 -14.34
C LEU A 661 3.84 -17.72 -12.92
N GLY A 662 2.99 -17.63 -11.89
CA GLY A 662 3.35 -17.92 -10.50
C GLY A 662 3.43 -19.41 -10.18
N GLN A 663 2.92 -20.28 -11.05
CA GLN A 663 2.86 -21.72 -10.83
C GLN A 663 4.26 -22.31 -10.60
N ASN A 664 4.44 -23.04 -9.49
CA ASN A 664 5.71 -23.63 -9.04
C ASN A 664 6.84 -22.64 -8.66
N ILE A 665 6.60 -21.32 -8.70
CA ILE A 665 7.60 -20.28 -8.34
C ILE A 665 7.23 -19.59 -7.01
N TRP A 666 5.93 -19.45 -6.72
CA TRP A 666 5.46 -18.82 -5.49
C TRP A 666 5.69 -19.68 -4.25
N SER A 667 6.20 -19.05 -3.17
CA SER A 667 6.18 -19.65 -1.84
C SER A 667 4.74 -19.77 -1.32
N LYS A 668 4.53 -20.50 -0.21
CA LYS A 668 3.21 -20.55 0.46
C LYS A 668 2.69 -19.15 0.80
N LEU A 669 3.55 -18.27 1.30
CA LEU A 669 3.19 -16.88 1.60
C LEU A 669 2.85 -16.06 0.35
N ASP A 670 3.58 -16.28 -0.75
CA ASP A 670 3.28 -15.59 -2.00
C ASP A 670 1.94 -16.01 -2.58
N LYS A 671 1.70 -17.31 -2.60
CA LYS A 671 0.45 -17.87 -3.08
C LYS A 671 -0.72 -17.36 -2.24
N MET A 672 -0.56 -17.31 -0.91
CA MET A 672 -1.56 -16.72 -0.01
C MET A 672 -1.81 -15.23 -0.30
N ALA A 673 -0.77 -14.44 -0.60
CA ALA A 673 -0.92 -13.04 -0.97
C ALA A 673 -1.61 -12.87 -2.34
N ALA A 674 -1.27 -13.69 -3.32
CA ALA A 674 -1.92 -13.71 -4.63
C ALA A 674 -3.40 -14.14 -4.52
N LEU A 675 -3.70 -15.17 -3.72
CA LEU A 675 -5.08 -15.62 -3.42
C LEU A 675 -5.90 -14.57 -2.69
N THR A 676 -5.26 -13.72 -1.86
CA THR A 676 -5.93 -12.58 -1.21
C THR A 676 -6.39 -11.58 -2.27
N ILE A 677 -5.50 -11.21 -3.18
CA ILE A 677 -5.82 -10.28 -4.26
C ILE A 677 -6.86 -10.88 -5.20
N GLN A 678 -6.70 -12.15 -5.59
CA GLN A 678 -7.66 -12.86 -6.44
C GLN A 678 -9.04 -12.94 -5.78
N GLY A 679 -9.12 -13.36 -4.51
CA GLY A 679 -10.39 -13.43 -3.78
C GLY A 679 -11.08 -12.07 -3.70
N GLN A 680 -10.33 -11.00 -3.41
CA GLN A 680 -10.86 -9.63 -3.38
C GLN A 680 -11.35 -9.17 -4.77
N ILE A 681 -10.58 -9.45 -5.83
CA ILE A 681 -11.00 -9.16 -7.20
C ILE A 681 -12.30 -9.90 -7.49
N LEU A 682 -12.36 -11.22 -7.27
CA LEU A 682 -13.54 -12.04 -7.54
C LEU A 682 -14.77 -11.56 -6.76
N ILE A 683 -14.62 -11.16 -5.49
CA ILE A 683 -15.67 -10.49 -4.70
C ILE A 683 -16.16 -9.22 -5.42
N HIS A 684 -15.24 -8.34 -5.86
CA HIS A 684 -15.62 -7.10 -6.55
C HIS A 684 -16.30 -7.36 -7.90
N LEU A 685 -15.92 -8.44 -8.60
CA LEU A 685 -16.55 -8.82 -9.87
C LEU A 685 -17.88 -9.55 -9.67
N GLY A 686 -18.19 -10.03 -8.45
CA GLY A 686 -19.40 -10.78 -8.15
C GLY A 686 -19.31 -12.29 -8.46
N ASP A 687 -18.12 -12.82 -8.78
CA ASP A 687 -17.89 -14.25 -8.95
C ASP A 687 -17.64 -14.92 -7.60
N LEU A 688 -18.73 -15.07 -6.85
CA LEU A 688 -18.71 -15.42 -5.43
C LEU A 688 -18.24 -16.87 -5.17
N ASP A 689 -18.52 -17.80 -6.07
CA ASP A 689 -18.14 -19.21 -5.88
C ASP A 689 -16.64 -19.42 -6.12
N ASN A 690 -16.06 -18.79 -7.15
CA ASN A 690 -14.61 -18.83 -7.33
C ASN A 690 -13.88 -18.00 -6.25
N ALA A 691 -14.49 -16.93 -5.74
CA ALA A 691 -13.99 -16.23 -4.58
C ALA A 691 -13.90 -17.17 -3.36
N LEU A 692 -14.96 -17.92 -3.04
CA LEU A 692 -14.95 -18.89 -1.95
C LEU A 692 -13.86 -19.95 -2.12
N ASN A 693 -13.66 -20.48 -3.33
CA ASN A 693 -12.60 -21.46 -3.59
C ASN A 693 -11.20 -20.88 -3.27
N SER A 694 -10.93 -19.67 -3.77
CA SER A 694 -9.64 -18.97 -3.56
C SER A 694 -9.41 -18.64 -2.08
N LEU A 695 -10.46 -18.15 -1.39
CA LEU A 695 -10.39 -17.76 0.01
C LEU A 695 -10.30 -18.97 0.96
N ASN A 696 -10.92 -20.09 0.63
CA ASN A 696 -10.78 -21.34 1.38
C ASN A 696 -9.37 -21.94 1.24
N GLU A 697 -8.79 -21.87 0.04
CA GLU A 697 -7.38 -22.26 -0.14
C GLU A 697 -6.45 -21.35 0.67
N ARG A 698 -6.70 -20.03 0.67
CA ARG A 698 -5.99 -19.06 1.52
C ARG A 698 -6.14 -19.41 3.01
N LEU A 699 -7.35 -19.71 3.46
CA LEU A 699 -7.64 -20.07 4.84
C LEU A 699 -6.86 -21.32 5.25
N LYS A 700 -6.84 -22.35 4.40
CA LYS A 700 -6.06 -23.58 4.63
C LYS A 700 -4.57 -23.26 4.79
N ILE A 701 -3.98 -22.50 3.86
CA ILE A 701 -2.57 -22.10 3.94
C ILE A 701 -2.29 -21.31 5.22
N SER A 702 -3.18 -20.38 5.60
CA SER A 702 -3.00 -19.57 6.81
C SER A 702 -3.02 -20.40 8.09
N ARG A 703 -3.85 -21.46 8.15
CA ARG A 703 -3.92 -22.42 9.26
C ARG A 703 -2.70 -23.32 9.31
N ASP A 704 -2.27 -23.84 8.15
CA ASP A 704 -1.06 -24.67 8.02
C ASP A 704 0.20 -23.93 8.49
N LEU A 705 0.27 -22.61 8.25
CA LEU A 705 1.36 -21.74 8.70
C LEU A 705 1.18 -21.23 10.15
N GLY A 706 0.07 -21.56 10.83
CA GLY A 706 -0.24 -21.05 12.17
C GLY A 706 -0.45 -19.53 12.25
N ASN A 707 -0.72 -18.86 11.13
CA ASN A 707 -0.81 -17.41 11.07
C ASN A 707 -2.23 -16.92 11.39
N LYS A 708 -2.49 -16.69 12.69
CA LYS A 708 -3.80 -16.26 13.21
C LYS A 708 -4.31 -14.94 12.62
N LYS A 709 -3.43 -14.03 12.21
CA LYS A 709 -3.84 -12.78 11.54
C LYS A 709 -4.46 -13.05 10.16
N TYR A 710 -3.77 -13.82 9.32
CA TYR A 710 -4.29 -14.18 8.00
C TYR A 710 -5.48 -15.12 8.10
N GLU A 711 -5.55 -15.95 9.15
CA GLU A 711 -6.74 -16.75 9.45
C GLU A 711 -7.97 -15.85 9.70
N ALA A 712 -7.85 -14.85 10.58
CA ALA A 712 -8.93 -13.90 10.86
C ALA A 712 -9.38 -13.15 9.59
N ASN A 713 -8.45 -12.55 8.85
CA ASN A 713 -8.79 -11.90 7.56
C ASN A 713 -9.43 -12.88 6.57
N SER A 714 -9.01 -14.15 6.57
CA SER A 714 -9.60 -15.19 5.73
C SER A 714 -11.05 -15.44 6.02
N LEU A 715 -11.38 -15.60 7.30
CA LEU A 715 -12.75 -15.77 7.75
C LEU A 715 -13.57 -14.50 7.49
N GLY A 716 -13.00 -13.31 7.67
CA GLY A 716 -13.63 -12.03 7.36
C GLY A 716 -14.06 -11.91 5.90
N ASP A 717 -13.15 -12.13 4.95
CA ASP A 717 -13.47 -12.03 3.52
C ASP A 717 -14.45 -13.15 3.08
N ILE A 718 -14.38 -14.36 3.67
CA ILE A 718 -15.38 -15.41 3.45
C ILE A 718 -16.76 -14.97 3.94
N GLY A 719 -16.81 -14.35 5.13
CA GLY A 719 -18.04 -13.75 5.67
C GLY A 719 -18.61 -12.69 4.75
N GLU A 720 -17.75 -11.87 4.11
CA GLU A 720 -18.17 -10.88 3.11
C GLU A 720 -18.77 -11.53 1.84
N VAL A 721 -18.22 -12.65 1.37
CA VAL A 721 -18.84 -13.40 0.27
C VAL A 721 -20.25 -13.87 0.64
N TYR A 722 -20.41 -14.50 1.81
CA TYR A 722 -21.73 -14.95 2.26
C TYR A 722 -22.71 -13.80 2.50
N LEU A 723 -22.21 -12.64 2.92
CA LEU A 723 -22.99 -11.42 3.03
C LEU A 723 -23.54 -10.99 1.65
N GLN A 724 -22.70 -11.01 0.61
CA GLN A 724 -23.13 -10.69 -0.76
C GLN A 724 -24.08 -11.76 -1.36
N LYS A 725 -23.98 -13.02 -0.93
CA LYS A 725 -24.96 -14.08 -1.26
C LYS A 725 -26.28 -13.95 -0.48
N ASN A 726 -26.41 -12.97 0.41
CA ASN A 726 -27.53 -12.79 1.33
C ASN A 726 -27.73 -13.96 2.31
N GLU A 727 -26.67 -14.72 2.60
CA GLU A 727 -26.67 -15.84 3.56
C GLU A 727 -26.25 -15.34 4.95
N LEU A 728 -27.08 -14.47 5.53
CA LEU A 728 -26.76 -13.64 6.69
C LEU A 728 -26.28 -14.42 7.94
N GLU A 729 -26.85 -15.61 8.20
CA GLU A 729 -26.43 -16.43 9.36
C GLU A 729 -25.03 -17.03 9.19
N ILE A 730 -24.69 -17.43 7.96
CA ILE A 730 -23.37 -17.99 7.66
C ILE A 730 -22.34 -16.87 7.68
N ALA A 731 -22.66 -15.70 7.12
CA ALA A 731 -21.82 -14.50 7.21
C ALA A 731 -21.52 -14.14 8.68
N LEU A 732 -22.55 -14.09 9.54
CA LEU A 732 -22.40 -13.76 10.95
C LEU A 732 -21.50 -14.76 11.70
N LYS A 733 -21.62 -16.06 11.40
CA LYS A 733 -20.74 -17.10 11.96
C LYS A 733 -19.27 -16.80 11.65
N TYR A 734 -18.93 -16.59 10.38
CA TYR A 734 -17.55 -16.31 9.95
C TYR A 734 -17.01 -15.00 10.52
N PHE A 735 -17.83 -13.93 10.56
CA PHE A 735 -17.44 -12.69 11.21
C PHE A 735 -17.19 -12.85 12.70
N THR A 736 -17.99 -13.66 13.40
CA THR A 736 -17.80 -13.91 14.85
C THR A 736 -16.53 -14.70 15.14
N GLU A 737 -16.22 -15.73 14.33
CA GLU A 737 -14.95 -16.47 14.42
C GLU A 737 -13.76 -15.54 14.16
N SER A 738 -13.83 -14.71 13.10
CA SER A 738 -12.81 -13.70 12.80
C SER A 738 -12.62 -12.70 13.94
N LEU A 739 -13.72 -12.21 14.52
CA LEU A 739 -13.68 -11.26 15.64
C LEU A 739 -12.99 -11.87 16.86
N THR A 740 -13.31 -13.13 17.18
CA THR A 740 -12.70 -13.86 18.31
C THR A 740 -11.19 -13.96 18.14
N ILE A 741 -10.73 -14.45 16.98
CA ILE A 741 -9.29 -14.56 16.69
C ILE A 741 -8.63 -13.18 16.73
N SER A 742 -9.26 -12.15 16.16
CA SER A 742 -8.70 -10.78 16.14
C SER A 742 -8.49 -10.21 17.56
N ARG A 743 -9.40 -10.52 18.50
CA ARG A 743 -9.29 -10.13 19.92
C ARG A 743 -8.19 -10.91 20.63
N ASP A 744 -8.08 -12.22 20.37
CA ASP A 744 -7.03 -13.08 20.95
C ASP A 744 -5.62 -12.59 20.55
N VAL A 745 -5.43 -12.22 19.27
CA VAL A 745 -4.16 -11.66 18.79
C VAL A 745 -4.02 -10.15 19.02
N LYS A 746 -4.99 -9.53 19.71
CA LYS A 746 -5.06 -8.08 20.01
C LYS A 746 -4.94 -7.18 18.77
N ASN A 747 -5.41 -7.63 17.61
CA ASN A 747 -5.39 -6.87 16.37
C ASN A 747 -6.64 -5.98 16.25
N LYS A 748 -6.51 -4.76 16.79
CA LYS A 748 -7.56 -3.74 16.82
C LYS A 748 -8.05 -3.29 15.43
N TYR A 749 -7.19 -3.35 14.41
CA TYR A 749 -7.56 -2.96 13.04
C TYR A 749 -8.58 -3.95 12.44
N ILE A 750 -8.29 -5.26 12.56
CA ILE A 750 -9.23 -6.31 12.12
C ILE A 750 -10.49 -6.28 13.00
N GLU A 751 -10.34 -6.13 14.31
CA GLU A 751 -11.46 -6.03 15.25
C GLU A 751 -12.44 -4.91 14.85
N SER A 752 -11.94 -3.71 14.55
CA SER A 752 -12.73 -2.55 14.11
C SER A 752 -13.51 -2.85 12.81
N ASN A 753 -12.82 -3.37 11.78
CA ASN A 753 -13.45 -3.69 10.49
C ASN A 753 -14.53 -4.77 10.61
N ILE A 754 -14.24 -5.86 11.33
CA ILE A 754 -15.18 -6.98 11.48
C ILE A 754 -16.37 -6.57 12.33
N THR A 755 -16.17 -5.73 13.35
CA THR A 755 -17.29 -5.18 14.14
C THR A 755 -18.23 -4.36 13.25
N ALA A 756 -17.69 -3.55 12.32
CA ALA A 756 -18.53 -2.85 11.35
C ALA A 756 -19.25 -3.82 10.38
N LYS A 757 -18.59 -4.88 9.92
CA LYS A 757 -19.24 -5.90 9.07
C LYS A 757 -20.37 -6.64 9.79
N ILE A 758 -20.22 -6.93 11.08
CA ILE A 758 -21.32 -7.46 11.90
C ILE A 758 -22.47 -6.46 11.97
N GLY A 759 -22.18 -5.16 12.17
CA GLY A 759 -23.19 -4.11 12.12
C GLY A 759 -23.95 -4.04 10.79
N GLU A 760 -23.27 -4.29 9.66
CA GLU A 760 -23.89 -4.39 8.33
C GLU A 760 -24.82 -5.61 8.22
N VAL A 761 -24.44 -6.78 8.74
CA VAL A 761 -25.33 -7.95 8.80
C VAL A 761 -26.56 -7.65 9.66
N THR A 762 -26.37 -7.04 10.82
CA THR A 762 -27.45 -6.69 11.75
C THR A 762 -28.42 -5.68 11.13
N LEU A 763 -27.91 -4.71 10.37
CA LEU A 763 -28.70 -3.76 9.59
C LEU A 763 -29.57 -4.49 8.55
N LEU A 764 -29.01 -5.42 7.78
CA LEU A 764 -29.75 -6.19 6.77
C LEU A 764 -30.80 -7.12 7.37
N LYS A 765 -30.64 -7.53 8.64
CA LYS A 765 -31.68 -8.25 9.41
C LYS A 765 -32.79 -7.33 9.95
N GLY A 766 -32.68 -6.01 9.75
CA GLY A 766 -33.66 -5.02 10.21
C GLY A 766 -33.43 -4.46 11.61
N ASP A 767 -32.37 -4.88 12.32
CA ASP A 767 -32.05 -4.35 13.65
C ASP A 767 -31.19 -3.08 13.55
N LEU A 768 -31.87 -1.95 13.35
CA LEU A 768 -31.26 -0.63 13.23
C LEU A 768 -30.46 -0.22 14.48
N LYS A 769 -30.94 -0.61 15.68
CA LYS A 769 -30.30 -0.25 16.95
C LYS A 769 -29.01 -1.04 17.15
N GLY A 770 -29.04 -2.35 16.91
CA GLY A 770 -27.85 -3.19 16.95
C GLY A 770 -26.80 -2.74 15.93
N ALA A 771 -27.21 -2.38 14.71
CA ALA A 771 -26.29 -1.84 13.70
C ALA A 771 -25.59 -0.55 14.17
N LEU A 772 -26.34 0.36 14.79
CA LEU A 772 -25.81 1.61 15.34
C LEU A 772 -24.75 1.36 16.42
N GLU A 773 -25.02 0.45 17.36
CA GLU A 773 -24.08 0.09 18.45
C GLU A 773 -22.76 -0.47 17.89
N HIS A 774 -22.84 -1.39 16.91
CA HIS A 774 -21.66 -1.98 16.29
C HIS A 774 -20.83 -0.95 15.52
N TYR A 775 -21.47 -0.06 14.74
CA TYR A 775 -20.74 0.98 14.03
C TYR A 775 -20.09 2.00 14.97
N GLN A 776 -20.73 2.37 16.08
CA GLN A 776 -20.13 3.24 17.10
C GLN A 776 -18.92 2.57 17.77
N GLN A 777 -19.02 1.28 18.08
CA GLN A 777 -17.90 0.52 18.62
C GLN A 777 -16.73 0.45 17.63
N ALA A 778 -17.01 0.18 16.35
CA ALA A 778 -16.00 0.17 15.30
C ALA A 778 -15.30 1.54 15.17
N LEU A 779 -16.06 2.64 15.16
CA LEU A 779 -15.53 4.00 15.11
C LEU A 779 -14.70 4.36 16.36
N LYS A 780 -15.10 3.91 17.55
CA LYS A 780 -14.34 4.11 18.78
C LYS A 780 -12.95 3.48 18.66
N ILE A 781 -12.88 2.22 18.22
CA ILE A 781 -11.61 1.52 18.00
C ILE A 781 -10.77 2.24 16.94
N ALA A 782 -11.39 2.72 15.86
CA ALA A 782 -10.70 3.48 14.82
C ALA A 782 -10.10 4.80 15.33
N LYS A 783 -10.79 5.50 16.23
CA LYS A 783 -10.30 6.72 16.90
C LYS A 783 -9.15 6.42 17.87
N GLU A 784 -9.23 5.32 18.63
CA GLU A 784 -8.12 4.84 19.47
C GLU A 784 -6.87 4.53 18.62
N LEU A 785 -7.06 3.94 17.43
CA LEU A 785 -5.98 3.68 16.47
C LEU A 785 -5.47 4.92 15.74
N LYS A 786 -6.16 6.07 15.84
CA LYS A 786 -5.89 7.27 15.03
C LYS A 786 -5.86 7.01 13.52
N SER A 787 -6.51 5.95 13.04
CA SER A 787 -6.50 5.57 11.63
C SER A 787 -7.49 6.44 10.86
N LYS A 788 -6.98 7.42 10.10
CA LYS A 788 -7.82 8.31 9.27
C LYS A 788 -8.71 7.51 8.32
N PHE A 789 -8.18 6.44 7.75
CA PHE A 789 -8.90 5.55 6.84
C PHE A 789 -10.11 4.88 7.51
N LEU A 790 -9.92 4.24 8.66
CA LEU A 790 -11.01 3.57 9.39
C LEU A 790 -12.03 4.55 9.93
N ILE A 791 -11.58 5.69 10.48
CA ILE A 791 -12.46 6.76 10.97
C ILE A 791 -13.39 7.20 9.85
N THR A 792 -12.83 7.47 8.68
CA THR A 792 -13.60 7.91 7.51
C THR A 792 -14.65 6.87 7.09
N ASN A 793 -14.26 5.60 6.97
CA ASN A 793 -15.16 4.53 6.53
C ASN A 793 -16.30 4.28 7.53
N HIS A 794 -16.00 4.23 8.83
CA HIS A 794 -17.03 4.02 9.85
C HIS A 794 -17.93 5.24 10.04
N SER A 795 -17.40 6.47 9.96
CA SER A 795 -18.21 7.69 10.00
C SER A 795 -19.15 7.78 8.78
N MET A 796 -18.72 7.35 7.59
CA MET A 796 -19.62 7.27 6.42
C MET A 796 -20.77 6.28 6.62
N ARG A 797 -20.49 5.09 7.18
CA ARG A 797 -21.51 4.07 7.47
C ARG A 797 -22.51 4.53 8.53
N LEU A 798 -22.02 5.20 9.58
CA LEU A 798 -22.87 5.83 10.60
C LEU A 798 -23.74 6.93 10.01
N GLY A 799 -23.15 7.81 9.18
CA GLY A 799 -23.89 8.89 8.53
C GLY A 799 -25.05 8.36 7.68
N GLU A 800 -24.80 7.29 6.91
CA GLU A 800 -25.81 6.65 6.08
C GLU A 800 -26.92 5.97 6.90
N LEU A 801 -26.57 5.22 7.95
CA LEU A 801 -27.54 4.60 8.85
C LEU A 801 -28.42 5.65 9.55
N LEU A 802 -27.82 6.71 10.07
CA LEU A 802 -28.55 7.78 10.77
C LEU A 802 -29.47 8.54 9.82
N ALA A 803 -29.05 8.76 8.57
CA ALA A 803 -29.92 9.35 7.55
C ALA A 803 -31.14 8.46 7.25
N GLN A 804 -30.98 7.12 7.23
CA GLN A 804 -32.09 6.18 7.07
C GLN A 804 -33.06 6.18 8.26
N ILE A 805 -32.54 6.39 9.47
CA ILE A 805 -33.36 6.50 10.70
C ILE A 805 -34.09 7.85 10.78
N GLY A 806 -33.68 8.85 9.99
CA GLY A 806 -34.22 10.22 10.02
C GLY A 806 -33.48 11.17 10.97
N GLU A 807 -32.36 10.74 11.57
CA GLU A 807 -31.51 11.51 12.47
C GLU A 807 -30.51 12.38 11.68
N TYR A 808 -31.04 13.31 10.87
CA TYR A 808 -30.27 14.03 9.86
C TYR A 808 -29.11 14.89 10.41
N ASP A 809 -29.26 15.50 11.59
CA ASP A 809 -28.20 16.33 12.18
C ASP A 809 -26.98 15.50 12.60
N SER A 810 -27.23 14.33 13.19
CA SER A 810 -26.18 13.37 13.52
C SER A 810 -25.56 12.79 12.25
N ALA A 811 -26.37 12.52 11.21
CA ALA A 811 -25.89 12.03 9.92
C ALA A 811 -24.92 13.02 9.24
N LEU A 812 -25.24 14.33 9.28
CA LEU A 812 -24.38 15.39 8.77
C LEU A 812 -23.06 15.47 9.55
N LEU A 813 -23.10 15.42 10.89
CA LEU A 813 -21.91 15.46 11.73
C LEU A 813 -20.86 14.40 11.34
N TYR A 814 -21.29 13.14 11.19
CA TYR A 814 -20.37 12.06 10.80
C TYR A 814 -19.93 12.16 9.33
N SER A 815 -20.80 12.64 8.44
CA SER A 815 -20.45 12.84 7.03
C SER A 815 -19.44 13.98 6.83
N GLU A 816 -19.53 15.06 7.64
CA GLU A 816 -18.56 16.15 7.66
C GLU A 816 -17.21 15.71 8.26
N GLU A 817 -17.22 14.86 9.29
CA GLU A 817 -16.00 14.24 9.83
C GLU A 817 -15.28 13.43 8.74
N ALA A 818 -16.01 12.59 8.00
CA ALA A 818 -15.46 11.83 6.87
C ALA A 818 -14.91 12.74 5.76
N LEU A 819 -15.65 13.81 5.40
CA LEU A 819 -15.21 14.80 4.41
C LEU A 819 -13.88 15.46 4.80
N LYS A 820 -13.73 15.84 6.08
CA LYS A 820 -12.50 16.45 6.60
C LYS A 820 -11.29 15.52 6.40
N PHE A 821 -11.42 14.25 6.78
CA PHE A 821 -10.31 13.29 6.63
C PHE A 821 -10.01 12.97 5.17
N HIS A 822 -11.01 12.86 4.29
CA HIS A 822 -10.77 12.70 2.85
C HIS A 822 -10.00 13.87 2.24
N LYS A 823 -10.28 15.11 2.67
CA LYS A 823 -9.51 16.30 2.27
C LYS A 823 -8.05 16.19 2.74
N GLU A 824 -7.83 15.80 4.00
CA GLU A 824 -6.47 15.62 4.55
C GLU A 824 -5.68 14.49 3.85
N MET A 825 -6.36 13.39 3.45
CA MET A 825 -5.76 12.30 2.69
C MET A 825 -5.49 12.67 1.22
N GLY A 826 -6.04 13.79 0.73
CA GLY A 826 -5.81 14.32 -0.60
C GLY A 826 -6.48 13.55 -1.73
N SER A 827 -7.57 12.82 -1.46
CA SER A 827 -8.38 12.14 -2.49
C SER A 827 -9.54 13.03 -2.91
N LYS A 828 -9.40 13.75 -4.02
CA LYS A 828 -10.43 14.65 -4.56
C LYS A 828 -11.69 13.89 -4.98
N ILE A 829 -11.52 12.69 -5.53
CA ILE A 829 -12.63 11.82 -5.96
C ILE A 829 -13.47 11.39 -4.75
N ALA A 830 -12.84 11.00 -3.64
CA ALA A 830 -13.55 10.64 -2.42
C ALA A 830 -14.22 11.86 -1.75
N VAL A 831 -13.62 13.05 -1.88
CA VAL A 831 -14.24 14.32 -1.46
C VAL A 831 -15.53 14.58 -2.23
N ALA A 832 -15.54 14.40 -3.55
CA ALA A 832 -16.76 14.54 -4.36
C ALA A 832 -17.87 13.56 -3.90
N ALA A 833 -17.53 12.29 -3.71
CA ALA A 833 -18.50 11.29 -3.23
C ALA A 833 -19.10 11.64 -1.85
N CYS A 834 -18.29 12.16 -0.92
CA CYS A 834 -18.79 12.63 0.38
C CYS A 834 -19.69 13.87 0.25
N LEU A 835 -19.33 14.83 -0.59
CA LEU A 835 -20.15 16.02 -0.85
C LEU A 835 -21.51 15.63 -1.44
N THR A 836 -21.56 14.65 -2.34
CA THR A 836 -22.81 14.10 -2.87
C THR A 836 -23.69 13.53 -1.76
N ARG A 837 -23.12 12.74 -0.85
CA ARG A 837 -23.85 12.17 0.30
C ARG A 837 -24.38 13.27 1.24
N ILE A 838 -23.57 14.26 1.56
CA ILE A 838 -23.98 15.41 2.39
C ILE A 838 -25.13 16.17 1.71
N GLY A 839 -25.05 16.40 0.41
CA GLY A 839 -26.12 17.04 -0.37
C GLY A 839 -27.42 16.24 -0.33
N MET A 840 -27.35 14.91 -0.44
CA MET A 840 -28.52 14.03 -0.32
C MET A 840 -29.15 14.09 1.09
N ILE A 841 -28.34 14.12 2.16
CA ILE A 841 -28.86 14.25 3.53
C ILE A 841 -29.56 15.60 3.73
N HIS A 842 -29.01 16.69 3.20
CA HIS A 842 -29.67 17.99 3.21
C HIS A 842 -31.00 17.97 2.46
N ASN A 843 -31.08 17.29 1.32
CA ASN A 843 -32.33 17.16 0.58
C ASN A 843 -33.39 16.36 1.36
N ALA A 844 -32.99 15.24 1.97
CA ALA A 844 -33.89 14.44 2.81
C ALA A 844 -34.40 15.21 4.04
N LYS A 845 -33.61 16.16 4.56
CA LYS A 845 -34.01 17.10 5.61
C LYS A 845 -34.94 18.22 5.12
N GLY A 846 -35.13 18.38 3.80
CA GLY A 846 -35.94 19.42 3.17
C GLY A 846 -35.19 20.73 2.86
N ASP A 847 -33.85 20.77 3.04
CA ASP A 847 -33.02 21.93 2.69
C ASP A 847 -32.44 21.77 1.28
N SER A 848 -33.32 21.89 0.28
CA SER A 848 -32.96 21.73 -1.13
C SER A 848 -31.99 22.79 -1.65
N THR A 849 -31.78 23.90 -0.94
CA THR A 849 -30.81 24.94 -1.33
C THR A 849 -29.40 24.49 -0.98
N LYS A 850 -29.16 24.08 0.27
CA LYS A 850 -27.85 23.51 0.65
C LYS A 850 -27.53 22.22 -0.08
N ALA A 851 -28.56 21.39 -0.36
CA ALA A 851 -28.39 20.19 -1.15
C ALA A 851 -27.77 20.49 -2.54
N LEU A 852 -28.30 21.51 -3.24
CA LEU A 852 -27.77 21.95 -4.52
C LEU A 852 -26.35 22.55 -4.41
N GLU A 853 -26.04 23.30 -3.35
CA GLU A 853 -24.69 23.83 -3.12
C GLU A 853 -23.64 22.71 -3.02
N PHE A 854 -23.89 21.70 -2.16
CA PHE A 854 -22.96 20.58 -1.98
C PHE A 854 -22.86 19.68 -3.22
N LEU A 855 -23.99 19.42 -3.90
CA LEU A 855 -23.99 18.66 -5.15
C LEU A 855 -23.27 19.40 -6.29
N SER A 856 -23.36 20.73 -6.34
CA SER A 856 -22.63 21.54 -7.33
C SER A 856 -21.11 21.51 -7.08
N GLN A 857 -20.68 21.59 -5.82
CA GLN A 857 -19.27 21.42 -5.47
C GLN A 857 -18.75 20.02 -5.84
N SER A 858 -19.56 18.98 -5.61
CA SER A 858 -19.24 17.62 -6.02
C SER A 858 -19.08 17.51 -7.53
N LEU A 859 -20.02 18.08 -8.29
CA LEU A 859 -20.02 18.11 -9.75
C LEU A 859 -18.77 18.82 -10.31
N GLU A 860 -18.39 19.98 -9.77
CA GLU A 860 -17.19 20.71 -10.19
C GLU A 860 -15.91 19.89 -9.99
N ILE A 861 -15.79 19.22 -8.84
CA ILE A 861 -14.62 18.36 -8.57
C ILE A 861 -14.61 17.16 -9.52
N ALA A 862 -15.75 16.51 -9.73
CA ALA A 862 -15.85 15.36 -10.63
C ALA A 862 -15.47 15.72 -12.07
N ARG A 863 -15.90 16.90 -12.57
CA ARG A 863 -15.51 17.42 -13.89
C ARG A 863 -14.02 17.74 -13.98
N ALA A 864 -13.47 18.43 -12.97
CA ALA A 864 -12.06 18.80 -12.96
C ALA A 864 -11.13 17.58 -12.95
N GLU A 865 -11.53 16.51 -12.26
CA GLU A 865 -10.80 15.24 -12.20
C GLU A 865 -11.16 14.26 -13.32
N LYS A 866 -12.11 14.62 -14.21
CA LYS A 866 -12.62 13.78 -15.30
C LYS A 866 -13.16 12.43 -14.84
N GLU A 867 -13.95 12.45 -13.77
CA GLU A 867 -14.60 11.28 -13.16
C GLU A 867 -16.08 11.19 -13.56
N PRO A 868 -16.41 10.56 -14.71
CA PRO A 868 -17.75 10.56 -15.29
C PRO A 868 -18.81 9.92 -14.39
N TYR A 869 -18.44 8.96 -13.54
CA TYR A 869 -19.37 8.34 -12.61
C TYR A 869 -19.89 9.33 -11.56
N ASN A 870 -18.99 9.98 -10.81
CA ASN A 870 -19.38 10.93 -9.78
C ASN A 870 -20.05 12.17 -10.38
N GLU A 871 -19.63 12.58 -11.58
CA GLU A 871 -20.30 13.63 -12.35
C GLU A 871 -21.75 13.26 -12.64
N GLY A 872 -21.98 12.07 -13.19
CA GLY A 872 -23.32 11.58 -13.49
C GLY A 872 -24.22 11.44 -12.26
N VAL A 873 -23.70 10.92 -11.15
CA VAL A 873 -24.47 10.80 -9.90
C VAL A 873 -24.82 12.19 -9.33
N ALA A 874 -23.90 13.15 -9.36
CA ALA A 874 -24.18 14.51 -8.92
C ALA A 874 -25.25 15.18 -9.78
N LEU A 875 -25.15 15.07 -11.11
CA LEU A 875 -26.15 15.57 -12.07
C LEU A 875 -27.53 14.94 -11.85
N ALA A 876 -27.60 13.62 -11.68
CA ALA A 876 -28.85 12.90 -11.43
C ALA A 876 -29.54 13.38 -10.14
N ASN A 877 -28.78 13.54 -9.06
CA ASN A 877 -29.32 14.03 -7.79
C ASN A 877 -29.75 15.51 -7.87
N ILE A 878 -29.03 16.36 -8.61
CA ILE A 878 -29.46 17.73 -8.91
C ILE A 878 -30.78 17.70 -9.69
N GLY A 879 -30.88 16.84 -10.68
CA GLY A 879 -32.11 16.59 -11.45
C GLY A 879 -33.29 16.23 -10.56
N THR A 880 -33.12 15.29 -9.62
CA THR A 880 -34.16 14.91 -8.64
C THR A 880 -34.69 16.12 -7.89
N ILE A 881 -33.79 16.96 -7.36
CA ILE A 881 -34.17 18.12 -6.54
C ILE A 881 -34.96 19.15 -7.35
N HIS A 882 -34.60 19.35 -8.63
CA HIS A 882 -35.36 20.24 -9.50
C HIS A 882 -36.77 19.70 -9.79
N ILE A 883 -36.94 18.39 -9.94
CA ILE A 883 -38.26 17.77 -10.10
C ILE A 883 -39.10 17.90 -8.83
N GLU A 884 -38.51 17.66 -7.65
CA GLU A 884 -39.18 17.83 -6.36
C GLU A 884 -39.64 19.28 -6.11
N LYS A 885 -38.91 20.26 -6.66
CA LYS A 885 -39.30 21.69 -6.66
C LYS A 885 -40.40 22.05 -7.68
N GLY A 886 -40.84 21.11 -8.52
CA GLY A 886 -41.79 21.34 -9.61
C GLY A 886 -41.16 21.84 -10.91
N GLU A 887 -39.84 21.98 -10.99
CA GLU A 887 -39.11 22.41 -12.19
C GLU A 887 -38.81 21.21 -13.12
N ILE A 888 -39.86 20.49 -13.50
CA ILE A 888 -39.77 19.16 -14.15
C ILE A 888 -38.85 19.17 -15.37
N ARG A 889 -38.96 20.17 -16.25
CA ARG A 889 -38.16 20.26 -17.49
C ARG A 889 -36.65 20.40 -17.21
N LYS A 890 -36.28 21.24 -16.25
CA LYS A 890 -34.87 21.39 -15.83
C LYS A 890 -34.34 20.09 -15.23
N GLY A 891 -35.15 19.41 -14.44
CA GLY A 891 -34.81 18.12 -13.87
C GLY A 891 -34.49 17.07 -14.94
N ILE A 892 -35.33 16.98 -15.97
CA ILE A 892 -35.14 16.08 -17.11
C ILE A 892 -33.86 16.43 -17.88
N ASP A 893 -33.58 17.71 -18.12
CA ASP A 893 -32.35 18.14 -18.81
C ASP A 893 -31.09 17.67 -18.05
N PHE A 894 -31.05 17.82 -16.72
CA PHE A 894 -29.94 17.31 -15.89
C PHE A 894 -29.81 15.79 -15.93
N TYR A 895 -30.92 15.05 -15.97
CA TYR A 895 -30.88 13.61 -16.12
C TYR A 895 -30.35 13.17 -17.50
N GLN A 896 -30.74 13.85 -18.58
CA GLN A 896 -30.20 13.58 -19.92
C GLN A 896 -28.70 13.85 -19.99
N GLU A 897 -28.23 14.91 -19.34
CA GLU A 897 -26.80 15.18 -19.19
C GLU A 897 -26.09 14.09 -18.40
N ALA A 898 -26.67 13.66 -17.26
CA ALA A 898 -26.15 12.56 -16.45
C ALA A 898 -26.00 11.27 -17.27
N LEU A 899 -27.01 10.90 -18.06
CA LEU A 899 -26.95 9.72 -18.93
C LEU A 899 -25.84 9.82 -19.96
N LYS A 900 -25.71 10.97 -20.63
CA LYS A 900 -24.68 11.17 -21.67
C LYS A 900 -23.26 11.06 -21.11
N VAL A 901 -23.05 11.49 -19.87
CA VAL A 901 -21.77 11.34 -19.17
C VAL A 901 -21.56 9.88 -18.75
N ILE A 902 -22.57 9.24 -18.18
CA ILE A 902 -22.45 7.85 -17.70
C ILE A 902 -22.34 6.86 -18.87
N GLU A 903 -22.94 7.13 -20.03
CA GLU A 903 -22.83 6.30 -21.23
C GLU A 903 -21.38 6.17 -21.73
N GLN A 904 -20.55 7.18 -21.46
CA GLN A 904 -19.11 7.18 -21.78
C GLN A 904 -18.29 6.32 -20.81
N THR A 905 -18.90 5.81 -19.73
CA THR A 905 -18.22 4.93 -18.79
C THR A 905 -18.21 3.48 -19.29
N PRO A 906 -17.10 2.73 -19.07
CA PRO A 906 -17.08 1.29 -19.29
C PRO A 906 -18.11 0.53 -18.42
N ASP A 907 -18.51 1.12 -17.28
CA ASP A 907 -19.40 0.51 -16.29
C ASP A 907 -20.89 0.81 -16.57
N LYS A 908 -21.53 -0.05 -17.37
CA LYS A 908 -22.98 -0.01 -17.59
C LYS A 908 -23.81 -0.58 -16.42
N ARG A 909 -23.20 -1.10 -15.36
CA ARG A 909 -23.92 -1.78 -14.26
C ARG A 909 -24.57 -0.80 -13.29
N ASN A 910 -23.94 0.35 -13.07
CA ASN A 910 -24.50 1.43 -12.25
C ASN A 910 -25.28 2.46 -13.09
N PHE A 911 -25.06 2.47 -14.41
CA PHE A 911 -25.91 3.15 -15.38
C PHE A 911 -27.35 2.65 -15.30
N ALA A 912 -27.53 1.33 -15.16
CA ALA A 912 -28.83 0.69 -15.01
C ALA A 912 -29.59 1.17 -13.76
N ASP A 913 -28.93 1.33 -12.60
CA ASP A 913 -29.59 1.86 -11.39
C ASP A 913 -30.06 3.31 -11.58
N GLN A 914 -29.34 4.11 -12.37
CA GLN A 914 -29.75 5.49 -12.71
C GLN A 914 -30.91 5.51 -13.71
N LEU A 915 -30.89 4.60 -14.70
CA LEU A 915 -32.03 4.37 -15.60
C LEU A 915 -33.28 3.94 -14.83
N THR A 916 -33.15 3.05 -13.83
CA THR A 916 -34.26 2.67 -12.95
C THR A 916 -34.86 3.87 -12.24
N LYS A 917 -34.02 4.70 -11.61
CA LYS A 917 -34.49 5.91 -10.91
C LYS A 917 -35.20 6.87 -11.84
N MET A 918 -34.62 7.13 -13.01
CA MET A 918 -35.22 8.03 -13.99
C MET A 918 -36.51 7.44 -14.57
N GLY A 919 -36.55 6.14 -14.83
CA GLY A 919 -37.74 5.45 -15.30
C GLY A 919 -38.89 5.51 -14.29
N VAL A 920 -38.59 5.35 -12.99
CA VAL A 920 -39.58 5.53 -11.91
C VAL A 920 -40.12 6.96 -11.87
N ILE A 921 -39.26 7.96 -11.99
CA ILE A 921 -39.66 9.38 -11.99
C ILE A 921 -40.50 9.71 -13.23
N CYS A 922 -40.10 9.24 -14.41
CA CYS A 922 -40.87 9.42 -15.65
C CYS A 922 -42.23 8.73 -15.59
N ILE A 923 -42.36 7.57 -14.93
CA ILE A 923 -43.66 6.93 -14.69
C ILE A 923 -44.57 7.76 -13.78
N GLN A 924 -44.00 8.49 -12.80
CA GLN A 924 -44.76 9.38 -11.93
C GLN A 924 -45.27 10.63 -12.67
N LEU A 925 -44.55 11.05 -13.70
CA LEU A 925 -44.88 12.20 -14.55
C LEU A 925 -45.64 11.72 -15.79
N SER A 926 -46.97 11.71 -15.77
CA SER A 926 -47.81 11.06 -16.80
C SER A 926 -47.49 11.44 -18.26
N ASP A 927 -46.95 12.64 -18.51
CA ASP A 927 -46.53 13.10 -19.85
C ASP A 927 -45.28 12.37 -20.40
N TYR A 928 -44.53 11.65 -19.56
CA TYR A 928 -43.28 10.94 -19.90
C TYR A 928 -43.38 9.42 -19.67
N LEU A 929 -44.60 8.88 -19.56
CA LEU A 929 -44.85 7.48 -19.23
C LEU A 929 -44.16 6.51 -20.21
N ASP A 930 -44.17 6.82 -21.51
CA ASP A 930 -43.55 5.98 -22.54
C ASP A 930 -42.03 5.91 -22.37
N SER A 931 -41.37 7.07 -22.24
CA SER A 931 -39.93 7.16 -21.98
C SER A 931 -39.54 6.48 -20.67
N GLY A 932 -40.37 6.58 -19.63
CA GLY A 932 -40.14 5.91 -18.36
C GLY A 932 -40.14 4.38 -18.45
N ILE A 933 -41.02 3.83 -19.28
CA ILE A 933 -41.05 2.39 -19.58
C ILE A 933 -39.80 1.99 -20.38
N ASP A 934 -39.41 2.77 -21.38
CA ASP A 934 -38.22 2.49 -22.20
C ASP A 934 -36.94 2.46 -21.34
N TYR A 935 -36.76 3.44 -20.44
CA TYR A 935 -35.62 3.47 -19.52
C TYR A 935 -35.59 2.27 -18.57
N LEU A 936 -36.75 1.82 -18.06
CA LEU A 936 -36.81 0.64 -17.21
C LEU A 936 -36.58 -0.66 -17.98
N GLN A 937 -36.93 -0.74 -19.25
CA GLN A 937 -36.62 -1.90 -20.09
C GLN A 937 -35.12 -1.99 -20.34
N GLU A 938 -34.47 -0.87 -20.65
CA GLU A 938 -33.02 -0.80 -20.79
C GLU A 938 -32.31 -1.14 -19.47
N ALA A 939 -32.81 -0.61 -18.34
CA ALA A 939 -32.30 -0.96 -17.01
C ALA A 939 -32.42 -2.46 -16.73
N LEU A 940 -33.58 -3.07 -17.03
CA LEU A 940 -33.82 -4.49 -16.83
C LEU A 940 -32.87 -5.36 -17.66
N GLU A 941 -32.66 -5.03 -18.94
CA GLU A 941 -31.73 -5.77 -19.81
C GLU A 941 -30.30 -5.73 -19.27
N LEU A 942 -29.87 -4.56 -18.80
CA LEU A 942 -28.55 -4.40 -18.19
C LEU A 942 -28.45 -5.15 -16.86
N HIS A 943 -29.44 -5.01 -15.97
CA HIS A 943 -29.44 -5.72 -14.69
C HIS A 943 -29.50 -7.25 -14.85
N GLN A 944 -30.19 -7.75 -15.89
CA GLN A 944 -30.16 -9.17 -16.27
C GLN A 944 -28.79 -9.61 -16.78
N LYS A 945 -28.13 -8.81 -17.62
CA LYS A 945 -26.77 -9.08 -18.11
C LYS A 945 -25.75 -9.19 -16.97
N TYR A 946 -25.91 -8.40 -15.91
CA TYR A 946 -24.99 -8.33 -14.77
C TYR A 946 -25.49 -9.07 -13.50
N ASP A 947 -26.50 -9.94 -13.64
CA ASP A 947 -27.11 -10.79 -12.62
C ASP A 947 -27.40 -10.09 -11.27
N LYS A 948 -27.89 -8.84 -11.31
CA LYS A 948 -28.31 -8.09 -10.12
C LYS A 948 -29.74 -8.50 -9.72
N LYS A 949 -29.91 -9.66 -9.10
CA LYS A 949 -31.25 -10.22 -8.76
C LYS A 949 -32.19 -9.21 -8.09
N THR A 950 -31.71 -8.42 -7.12
CA THR A 950 -32.53 -7.38 -6.45
C THR A 950 -32.96 -6.25 -7.39
N SER A 951 -32.04 -5.71 -8.21
CA SER A 951 -32.39 -4.64 -9.16
C SER A 951 -33.31 -5.15 -10.27
N ILE A 952 -33.11 -6.39 -10.75
CA ILE A 952 -34.03 -7.05 -11.70
C ILE A 952 -35.43 -7.10 -11.12
N MET A 953 -35.58 -7.53 -9.86
CA MET A 953 -36.87 -7.58 -9.19
C MET A 953 -37.54 -6.20 -9.12
N ILE A 954 -36.79 -5.16 -8.76
CA ILE A 954 -37.30 -3.78 -8.69
C ILE A 954 -37.74 -3.30 -10.08
N ASP A 955 -36.92 -3.46 -11.11
CA ASP A 955 -37.26 -3.05 -12.48
C ASP A 955 -38.52 -3.73 -12.98
N LEU A 956 -38.67 -5.04 -12.72
CA LEU A 956 -39.86 -5.80 -13.08
C LEU A 956 -41.12 -5.26 -12.37
N VAL A 957 -41.04 -4.92 -11.08
CA VAL A 957 -42.16 -4.33 -10.34
C VAL A 957 -42.50 -2.92 -10.85
N GLN A 958 -41.50 -2.11 -11.18
CA GLN A 958 -41.71 -0.76 -11.71
C GLN A 958 -42.24 -0.77 -13.15
N LEU A 959 -41.79 -1.71 -13.99
CA LEU A 959 -42.38 -1.95 -15.31
C LEU A 959 -43.84 -2.39 -15.19
N ALA A 960 -44.14 -3.32 -14.28
CA ALA A 960 -45.52 -3.71 -14.00
C ALA A 960 -46.36 -2.52 -13.53
N LYS A 961 -45.79 -1.57 -12.77
CA LYS A 961 -46.47 -0.32 -12.40
C LYS A 961 -46.74 0.56 -13.62
N GLY A 962 -45.74 0.81 -14.47
CA GLY A 962 -45.90 1.61 -15.69
C GLY A 962 -46.98 1.06 -16.63
N TYR A 963 -46.94 -0.25 -16.88
CA TYR A 963 -47.97 -0.91 -17.72
C TYR A 963 -49.36 -0.94 -17.07
N SER A 964 -49.45 -0.90 -15.74
CA SER A 964 -50.75 -0.80 -15.06
C SER A 964 -51.42 0.55 -15.30
N ILE A 965 -50.63 1.63 -15.37
CA ILE A 965 -51.12 2.97 -15.69
C ILE A 965 -51.58 3.03 -17.17
N LYS A 966 -50.91 2.30 -18.07
CA LYS A 966 -51.36 2.10 -19.46
C LYS A 966 -52.59 1.19 -19.61
N ASN A 967 -53.09 0.59 -18.54
CA ASN A 967 -54.13 -0.44 -18.56
C ASN A 967 -53.79 -1.67 -19.43
N ASP A 968 -52.52 -2.05 -19.56
CA ASP A 968 -52.06 -3.24 -20.29
C ASP A 968 -51.91 -4.45 -19.35
N ALA A 969 -53.04 -5.13 -19.08
CA ALA A 969 -53.07 -6.29 -18.18
C ALA A 969 -52.11 -7.44 -18.56
N PRO A 970 -51.96 -7.83 -19.84
CA PRO A 970 -50.96 -8.82 -20.26
C PRO A 970 -49.53 -8.48 -19.83
N SER A 971 -49.07 -7.25 -20.06
CA SER A 971 -47.71 -6.82 -19.69
C SER A 971 -47.53 -6.76 -18.18
N VAL A 972 -48.52 -6.23 -17.44
CA VAL A 972 -48.49 -6.22 -15.96
C VAL A 972 -48.33 -7.65 -15.42
N LYS A 973 -49.09 -8.61 -15.93
CA LYS A 973 -48.98 -10.02 -15.52
C LYS A 973 -47.61 -10.61 -15.83
N LYS A 974 -47.06 -10.34 -17.02
CA LYS A 974 -45.74 -10.85 -17.43
C LYS A 974 -44.67 -10.41 -16.44
N TYR A 975 -44.56 -9.10 -16.21
CA TYR A 975 -43.51 -8.55 -15.34
C TYR A 975 -43.75 -8.89 -13.86
N ALA A 976 -44.99 -8.79 -13.37
CA ALA A 976 -45.30 -9.10 -11.98
C ALA A 976 -45.15 -10.59 -11.62
N LYS A 977 -45.46 -11.54 -12.53
CA LYS A 977 -45.18 -12.96 -12.29
C LYS A 977 -43.69 -13.26 -12.22
N ASN A 978 -42.90 -12.64 -13.09
CA ASN A 978 -41.45 -12.80 -13.09
C ASN A 978 -40.84 -12.23 -11.80
N ALA A 979 -41.29 -11.04 -11.37
CA ALA A 979 -40.88 -10.44 -10.10
C ALA A 979 -41.26 -11.34 -8.91
N LEU A 980 -42.49 -11.89 -8.90
CA LEU A 980 -42.97 -12.77 -7.84
C LEU A 980 -42.13 -14.05 -7.72
N ALA A 981 -41.87 -14.72 -8.84
CA ALA A 981 -41.08 -15.96 -8.83
C ALA A 981 -39.67 -15.71 -8.32
N LEU A 982 -39.03 -14.62 -8.78
CA LEU A 982 -37.69 -14.25 -8.35
C LEU A 982 -37.66 -13.82 -6.88
N ALA A 983 -38.68 -13.09 -6.40
CA ALA A 983 -38.81 -12.70 -4.99
C ALA A 983 -38.96 -13.90 -4.07
N GLN A 984 -39.75 -14.91 -4.47
CA GLN A 984 -39.92 -16.15 -3.70
C GLN A 984 -38.64 -16.99 -3.67
N GLU A 985 -37.90 -17.09 -4.79
CA GLU A 985 -36.60 -17.74 -4.83
C GLU A 985 -35.60 -17.07 -3.86
N ASN A 986 -35.57 -15.73 -3.84
CA ASN A 986 -34.65 -14.95 -3.01
C ASN A 986 -35.17 -14.67 -1.59
N LYS A 987 -36.37 -15.16 -1.25
CA LYS A 987 -37.05 -14.91 0.03
C LYS A 987 -37.22 -13.42 0.35
N ASP A 988 -37.35 -12.58 -0.67
CA ASP A 988 -37.61 -11.14 -0.52
C ASP A 988 -39.12 -10.91 -0.33
N ARG A 989 -39.54 -10.84 0.93
CA ARG A 989 -40.96 -10.69 1.30
C ARG A 989 -41.55 -9.36 0.84
N ARG A 990 -40.76 -8.28 0.77
CA ARG A 990 -41.28 -6.97 0.39
C ARG A 990 -41.63 -6.93 -1.08
N ILE A 991 -40.71 -7.37 -1.94
CA ILE A 991 -40.96 -7.44 -3.39
C ILE A 991 -42.04 -8.49 -3.70
N GLU A 992 -42.09 -9.61 -2.95
CA GLU A 992 -43.18 -10.58 -3.07
C GLU A 992 -44.55 -9.91 -2.90
N ALA A 993 -44.71 -9.08 -1.86
CA ALA A 993 -45.95 -8.34 -1.60
C ALA A 993 -46.26 -7.32 -2.72
N GLU A 994 -45.26 -6.56 -3.18
CA GLU A 994 -45.42 -5.61 -4.27
C GLU A 994 -45.79 -6.29 -5.60
N ALA A 995 -45.18 -7.43 -5.92
CA ALA A 995 -45.50 -8.21 -7.11
C ALA A 995 -46.92 -8.78 -7.05
N LEU A 996 -47.36 -9.29 -5.89
CA LEU A 996 -48.74 -9.72 -5.66
C LEU A 996 -49.74 -8.56 -5.82
N ASN A 997 -49.41 -7.38 -5.31
CA ASN A 997 -50.21 -6.16 -5.52
C ASN A 997 -50.37 -5.85 -7.01
N ARG A 998 -49.27 -5.87 -7.79
CA ARG A 998 -49.34 -5.65 -9.25
C ARG A 998 -50.18 -6.71 -9.97
N LEU A 999 -50.14 -7.98 -9.54
CA LEU A 999 -51.02 -9.03 -10.06
C LEU A 999 -52.50 -8.78 -9.72
N GLY A 1000 -52.79 -8.29 -8.52
CA GLY A 1000 -54.13 -7.86 -8.12
C GLY A 1000 -54.66 -6.74 -9.02
N LEU A 1001 -53.85 -5.73 -9.31
CA LEU A 1001 -54.19 -4.65 -10.24
C LEU A 1001 -54.44 -5.16 -11.67
N ALA A 1002 -53.61 -6.10 -12.16
CA ALA A 1002 -53.84 -6.70 -13.47
C ALA A 1002 -55.20 -7.42 -13.55
N LYS A 1003 -55.58 -8.13 -12.48
CA LYS A 1003 -56.88 -8.81 -12.38
C LYS A 1003 -58.05 -7.82 -12.27
N GLN A 1004 -57.84 -6.70 -11.60
CA GLN A 1004 -58.81 -5.61 -11.56
C GLN A 1004 -59.05 -4.99 -12.96
N ILE A 1005 -57.99 -4.77 -13.75
CA ILE A 1005 -58.09 -4.28 -15.14
C ILE A 1005 -58.91 -5.27 -16.00
N GLU A 1006 -58.71 -6.57 -15.79
CA GLU A 1006 -59.48 -7.64 -16.45
C GLU A 1006 -60.92 -7.81 -15.91
N LYS A 1007 -61.30 -7.06 -14.86
CA LYS A 1007 -62.57 -7.18 -14.15
C LYS A 1007 -62.80 -8.54 -13.47
N ASP A 1008 -61.73 -9.28 -13.19
CA ASP A 1008 -61.73 -10.51 -12.38
C ASP A 1008 -61.53 -10.16 -10.91
N PHE A 1009 -62.60 -9.64 -10.30
CA PHE A 1009 -62.58 -9.05 -8.95
C PHE A 1009 -62.27 -10.08 -7.85
N ASN A 1010 -62.70 -11.34 -8.00
CA ASN A 1010 -62.41 -12.40 -7.03
C ASN A 1010 -60.91 -12.72 -6.97
N SER A 1011 -60.26 -12.83 -8.14
CA SER A 1011 -58.82 -13.04 -8.18
C SER A 1011 -58.05 -11.81 -7.70
N ALA A 1012 -58.52 -10.60 -8.03
CA ALA A 1012 -57.92 -9.36 -7.55
C ALA A 1012 -57.92 -9.28 -6.01
N LEU A 1013 -59.07 -9.54 -5.38
CA LEU A 1013 -59.21 -9.62 -3.92
C LEU A 1013 -58.22 -10.63 -3.31
N THR A 1014 -58.11 -11.82 -3.89
CA THR A 1014 -57.20 -12.86 -3.41
C THR A 1014 -55.75 -12.39 -3.42
N TYR A 1015 -55.31 -11.71 -4.47
CA TYR A 1015 -53.95 -11.19 -4.57
C TYR A 1015 -53.68 -10.03 -3.60
N PHE A 1016 -54.60 -9.07 -3.49
CA PHE A 1016 -54.46 -7.95 -2.55
C PHE A 1016 -54.47 -8.42 -1.08
N GLN A 1017 -55.29 -9.42 -0.74
CA GLN A 1017 -55.30 -10.01 0.61
C GLN A 1017 -53.99 -10.72 0.94
N LYS A 1018 -53.41 -11.46 -0.01
CA LYS A 1018 -52.10 -12.07 0.17
C LYS A 1018 -51.01 -11.02 0.36
N ALA A 1019 -51.01 -9.95 -0.45
CA ALA A 1019 -50.07 -8.85 -0.28
C ALA A 1019 -50.22 -8.15 1.08
N LEU A 1020 -51.47 -7.92 1.53
CA LEU A 1020 -51.77 -7.28 2.82
C LEU A 1020 -51.16 -8.05 4.00
N VAL A 1021 -51.33 -9.38 4.04
CA VAL A 1021 -50.75 -10.21 5.12
C VAL A 1021 -49.24 -10.05 5.19
N ILE A 1022 -48.56 -10.01 4.04
CA ILE A 1022 -47.10 -9.85 4.00
C ILE A 1022 -46.69 -8.45 4.47
N PHE A 1023 -47.39 -7.39 4.05
CA PHE A 1023 -47.10 -6.03 4.53
C PHE A 1023 -47.37 -5.87 6.04
N GLU A 1024 -48.39 -6.54 6.58
CA GLU A 1024 -48.66 -6.58 8.02
C GLU A 1024 -47.55 -7.33 8.79
N GLU A 1025 -47.04 -8.46 8.26
CA GLU A 1025 -45.88 -9.18 8.83
C GLU A 1025 -44.59 -8.36 8.85
N LEU A 1026 -44.39 -7.50 7.84
CA LEU A 1026 -43.22 -6.62 7.71
C LEU A 1026 -43.34 -5.33 8.53
N GLU A 1027 -44.46 -5.13 9.24
CA GLU A 1027 -44.83 -3.87 9.89
C GLU A 1027 -44.83 -2.65 8.92
N ASP A 1028 -44.98 -2.89 7.61
CA ASP A 1028 -45.06 -1.84 6.59
C ASP A 1028 -46.49 -1.27 6.53
N LYS A 1029 -46.74 -0.29 7.41
CA LYS A 1029 -48.02 0.41 7.50
C LYS A 1029 -48.47 1.04 6.17
N LYS A 1030 -47.53 1.50 5.33
CA LYS A 1030 -47.85 2.15 4.05
C LYS A 1030 -48.32 1.11 3.04
N GLY A 1031 -47.59 0.02 2.89
CA GLY A 1031 -48.00 -1.09 2.03
C GLY A 1031 -49.34 -1.68 2.44
N ALA A 1032 -49.57 -1.84 3.75
CA ALA A 1032 -50.85 -2.31 4.30
C ALA A 1032 -52.01 -1.35 3.97
N ALA A 1033 -51.81 -0.04 4.14
CA ALA A 1033 -52.81 0.97 3.80
C ALA A 1033 -53.17 0.94 2.30
N GLU A 1034 -52.18 0.81 1.42
CA GLU A 1034 -52.39 0.70 -0.04
C GLU A 1034 -53.21 -0.54 -0.43
N GLN A 1035 -52.94 -1.69 0.21
CA GLN A 1035 -53.72 -2.91 -0.05
C GLN A 1035 -55.15 -2.79 0.46
N LEU A 1036 -55.35 -2.20 1.64
CA LEU A 1036 -56.67 -1.92 2.21
C LEU A 1036 -57.48 -0.98 1.30
N SER A 1037 -56.85 0.07 0.76
CA SER A 1037 -57.46 0.96 -0.24
C SER A 1037 -57.85 0.21 -1.51
N SER A 1038 -56.97 -0.67 -2.01
CA SER A 1038 -57.22 -1.45 -3.23
C SER A 1038 -58.37 -2.45 -3.03
N ILE A 1039 -58.41 -3.15 -1.89
CA ILE A 1039 -59.52 -4.04 -1.49
C ILE A 1039 -60.82 -3.25 -1.35
N GLY A 1040 -60.78 -2.09 -0.67
CA GLY A 1040 -61.93 -1.20 -0.54
C GLY A 1040 -62.48 -0.75 -1.90
N SER A 1041 -61.59 -0.43 -2.84
CA SER A 1041 -61.97 -0.07 -4.21
C SER A 1041 -62.64 -1.22 -4.96
N ILE A 1042 -62.19 -2.47 -4.79
CA ILE A 1042 -62.85 -3.63 -5.42
C ILE A 1042 -64.26 -3.80 -4.88
N TYR A 1043 -64.44 -3.77 -3.55
CA TYR A 1043 -65.77 -3.88 -2.94
C TYR A 1043 -66.69 -2.72 -3.35
N MET A 1044 -66.14 -1.51 -3.53
CA MET A 1044 -66.90 -0.39 -4.06
C MET A 1044 -67.35 -0.64 -5.51
N LEU A 1045 -66.50 -1.22 -6.36
CA LEU A 1045 -66.84 -1.60 -7.74
C LEU A 1045 -67.84 -2.75 -7.83
N THR A 1046 -67.82 -3.70 -6.87
CA THR A 1046 -68.83 -4.78 -6.76
C THR A 1046 -70.10 -4.36 -6.02
N GLN A 1047 -70.21 -3.09 -5.62
CA GLN A 1047 -71.34 -2.49 -4.88
C GLN A 1047 -71.56 -3.05 -3.47
N GLU A 1048 -70.54 -3.66 -2.86
CA GLU A 1048 -70.56 -4.15 -1.48
C GLU A 1048 -70.11 -3.07 -0.50
N MET A 1049 -71.07 -2.26 -0.05
CA MET A 1049 -70.78 -1.01 0.68
C MET A 1049 -70.17 -1.23 2.08
N GLU A 1050 -70.62 -2.23 2.84
CA GLU A 1050 -70.11 -2.45 4.21
C GLU A 1050 -68.64 -2.92 4.24
N PRO A 1051 -68.24 -3.91 3.42
CA PRO A 1051 -66.83 -4.26 3.29
C PRO A 1051 -65.99 -3.11 2.77
N ALA A 1052 -66.44 -2.37 1.75
CA ALA A 1052 -65.71 -1.22 1.21
C ALA A 1052 -65.41 -0.17 2.29
N LEU A 1053 -66.45 0.20 3.06
CA LEU A 1053 -66.35 1.20 4.11
C LEU A 1053 -65.37 0.77 5.22
N LYS A 1054 -65.43 -0.50 5.65
CA LYS A 1054 -64.51 -1.05 6.66
C LYS A 1054 -63.04 -0.92 6.25
N HIS A 1055 -62.71 -1.28 5.02
CA HIS A 1055 -61.32 -1.27 4.55
C HIS A 1055 -60.82 0.16 4.32
N PHE A 1056 -61.65 1.05 3.78
CA PHE A 1056 -61.28 2.45 3.62
C PHE A 1056 -61.07 3.19 4.95
N LEU A 1057 -61.88 2.91 5.98
CA LEU A 1057 -61.68 3.49 7.32
C LEU A 1057 -60.35 3.04 7.94
N LYS A 1058 -59.99 1.76 7.80
CA LYS A 1058 -58.71 1.24 8.30
C LYS A 1058 -57.52 1.80 7.50
N ALA A 1059 -57.66 1.98 6.19
CA ALA A 1059 -56.64 2.64 5.37
C ALA A 1059 -56.48 4.12 5.75
N HIS A 1060 -57.58 4.83 6.02
CA HIS A 1060 -57.58 6.23 6.47
C HIS A 1060 -56.82 6.41 7.79
N GLU A 1061 -57.05 5.55 8.76
CA GLU A 1061 -56.35 5.56 10.06
C GLU A 1061 -54.84 5.38 9.86
N LEU A 1062 -54.42 4.37 9.09
CA LEU A 1062 -53.00 4.11 8.82
C LEU A 1062 -52.31 5.27 8.08
N TYR A 1063 -52.97 5.88 7.09
CA TYR A 1063 -52.41 7.06 6.42
C TYR A 1063 -52.32 8.27 7.36
N GLY A 1064 -53.24 8.41 8.31
CA GLY A 1064 -53.17 9.43 9.35
C GLY A 1064 -51.98 9.24 10.29
N GLU A 1065 -51.71 8.01 10.73
CA GLU A 1065 -50.52 7.69 11.54
C GLU A 1065 -49.21 7.96 10.80
N LEU A 1066 -49.19 7.75 9.48
CA LEU A 1066 -48.02 7.96 8.62
C LEU A 1066 -47.79 9.43 8.25
N GLY A 1067 -48.75 10.32 8.52
CA GLY A 1067 -48.71 11.70 8.02
C GLY A 1067 -48.87 11.80 6.49
N GLU A 1068 -49.43 10.77 5.84
CA GLU A 1068 -49.66 10.70 4.41
C GLU A 1068 -50.96 11.44 4.03
N ILE A 1069 -50.89 12.77 4.17
CA ILE A 1069 -52.04 13.68 4.12
C ILE A 1069 -52.88 13.49 2.84
N MET A 1070 -52.25 13.35 1.67
CA MET A 1070 -52.96 13.24 0.39
C MET A 1070 -53.71 11.92 0.21
N ASN A 1071 -53.12 10.83 0.70
CA ASN A 1071 -53.74 9.50 0.65
C ASN A 1071 -54.88 9.42 1.66
N GLN A 1072 -54.71 10.02 2.84
CA GLN A 1072 -55.76 10.15 3.84
C GLN A 1072 -56.96 10.94 3.29
N VAL A 1073 -56.73 12.08 2.63
CA VAL A 1073 -57.78 12.87 1.96
C VAL A 1073 -58.53 12.07 0.91
N SER A 1074 -57.80 11.28 0.11
CA SER A 1074 -58.42 10.41 -0.91
C SER A 1074 -59.33 9.38 -0.26
N MET A 1075 -58.92 8.78 0.85
CA MET A 1075 -59.76 7.86 1.62
C MET A 1075 -60.99 8.57 2.20
N SER A 1076 -60.83 9.76 2.76
CA SER A 1076 -61.93 10.59 3.26
C SER A 1076 -62.96 10.90 2.16
N GLY A 1077 -62.52 11.13 0.92
CA GLY A 1077 -63.39 11.27 -0.25
C GLY A 1077 -64.20 10.01 -0.57
N TYR A 1078 -63.56 8.84 -0.59
CA TYR A 1078 -64.24 7.55 -0.83
C TYR A 1078 -65.23 7.20 0.30
N ILE A 1079 -64.81 7.38 1.56
CA ILE A 1079 -65.63 7.17 2.75
C ILE A 1079 -66.86 8.09 2.72
N GLY A 1080 -66.64 9.38 2.44
CA GLY A 1080 -67.70 10.38 2.33
C GLY A 1080 -68.74 10.04 1.24
N THR A 1081 -68.27 9.53 0.10
CA THR A 1081 -69.13 9.08 -1.01
C THR A 1081 -69.93 7.82 -0.65
N LEU A 1082 -69.32 6.87 0.06
CA LEU A 1082 -70.02 5.66 0.51
C LEU A 1082 -71.10 5.97 1.54
N TYR A 1083 -70.82 6.84 2.52
CA TYR A 1083 -71.84 7.28 3.47
C TYR A 1083 -72.99 8.02 2.80
N LEU A 1084 -72.71 8.84 1.77
CA LEU A 1084 -73.74 9.49 0.96
C LEU A 1084 -74.66 8.46 0.29
N THR A 1085 -74.07 7.43 -0.30
CA THR A 1085 -74.82 6.36 -1.00
C THR A 1085 -75.67 5.54 -0.04
N LYS A 1086 -75.22 5.36 1.21
CA LYS A 1086 -75.98 4.72 2.30
C LYS A 1086 -77.08 5.61 2.90
N GLY A 1087 -77.15 6.89 2.50
CA GLY A 1087 -78.10 7.86 3.04
C GLY A 1087 -77.69 8.51 4.37
N ASP A 1088 -76.49 8.23 4.90
CA ASP A 1088 -75.96 8.86 6.11
C ASP A 1088 -75.26 10.18 5.76
N LYS A 1089 -76.09 11.21 5.58
CA LYS A 1089 -75.64 12.54 5.17
C LYS A 1089 -74.71 13.19 6.20
N ASN A 1090 -74.85 12.89 7.49
CA ASN A 1090 -74.02 13.52 8.54
C ASN A 1090 -72.58 13.03 8.51
N ASN A 1091 -72.37 11.70 8.42
CA ASN A 1091 -71.01 11.16 8.28
C ASN A 1091 -70.41 11.47 6.91
N SER A 1092 -71.23 11.51 5.85
CA SER A 1092 -70.78 11.97 4.54
C SER A 1092 -70.21 13.39 4.59
N ILE A 1093 -70.95 14.33 5.18
CA ILE A 1093 -70.48 15.72 5.37
C ILE A 1093 -69.18 15.74 6.17
N LYS A 1094 -69.09 15.03 7.29
CA LYS A 1094 -67.88 15.00 8.14
C LYS A 1094 -66.61 14.66 7.35
N TYR A 1095 -66.60 13.53 6.64
CA TYR A 1095 -65.40 13.06 5.93
C TYR A 1095 -65.12 13.86 4.65
N LEU A 1096 -66.16 14.31 3.93
CA LEU A 1096 -65.96 15.19 2.77
C LEU A 1096 -65.41 16.55 3.19
N GLN A 1097 -65.83 17.11 4.34
CA GLN A 1097 -65.29 18.37 4.89
C GLN A 1097 -63.82 18.24 5.26
N GLU A 1098 -63.46 17.15 5.93
CA GLU A 1098 -62.07 16.84 6.25
C GLU A 1098 -61.19 16.80 4.98
N ALA A 1099 -61.69 16.13 3.92
CA ALA A 1099 -60.99 16.11 2.64
C ALA A 1099 -60.89 17.52 2.01
N ALA A 1100 -61.95 18.31 2.07
CA ALA A 1100 -61.99 19.65 1.49
C ALA A 1100 -61.06 20.64 2.20
N ASP A 1101 -61.07 20.71 3.53
CA ASP A 1101 -60.26 21.67 4.29
C ASP A 1101 -58.75 21.48 4.05
N VAL A 1102 -58.32 20.26 3.68
CA VAL A 1102 -56.94 19.97 3.27
C VAL A 1102 -56.69 20.35 1.80
N LEU A 1103 -57.62 20.02 0.89
CA LEU A 1103 -57.53 20.33 -0.54
C LEU A 1103 -57.56 21.84 -0.83
N GLU A 1104 -58.00 22.67 0.12
CA GLU A 1104 -57.90 24.14 0.04
C GLU A 1104 -56.43 24.61 0.02
N LYS A 1105 -55.55 23.90 0.73
CA LYS A 1105 -54.13 24.26 0.86
C LYS A 1105 -53.26 23.64 -0.24
N VAL A 1106 -53.67 22.49 -0.78
CA VAL A 1106 -52.95 21.74 -1.83
C VAL A 1106 -53.98 21.22 -2.86
N PRO A 1107 -54.37 22.05 -3.85
CA PRO A 1107 -55.42 21.68 -4.79
C PRO A 1107 -54.95 20.59 -5.76
N ILE A 1108 -55.62 19.43 -5.76
CA ILE A 1108 -55.48 18.42 -6.83
C ILE A 1108 -56.61 18.60 -7.85
N PRO A 1109 -56.29 18.84 -9.14
CA PRO A 1109 -57.29 18.96 -10.20
C PRO A 1109 -58.23 17.76 -10.33
N GLY A 1110 -59.52 18.03 -10.53
CA GLY A 1110 -60.57 17.03 -10.78
C GLY A 1110 -61.08 16.24 -9.56
N VAL A 1111 -60.26 16.02 -8.52
CA VAL A 1111 -60.68 15.35 -7.27
C VAL A 1111 -61.31 16.37 -6.31
N ALA A 1112 -60.66 17.52 -6.14
CA ALA A 1112 -61.15 18.58 -5.27
C ALA A 1112 -62.51 19.13 -5.75
N GLU A 1113 -62.68 19.29 -7.06
CA GLU A 1113 -63.93 19.77 -7.64
C GLU A 1113 -65.13 18.86 -7.33
N LYS A 1114 -64.94 17.53 -7.44
CA LYS A 1114 -66.01 16.56 -7.16
C LYS A 1114 -66.39 16.54 -5.69
N ILE A 1115 -65.41 16.51 -4.79
CA ILE A 1115 -65.63 16.49 -3.33
C ILE A 1115 -66.34 17.77 -2.88
N VAL A 1116 -65.84 18.92 -3.34
CA VAL A 1116 -66.40 20.22 -2.97
C VAL A 1116 -67.80 20.41 -3.59
N ALA A 1117 -68.05 19.96 -4.83
CA ALA A 1117 -69.38 19.98 -5.43
C ALA A 1117 -70.40 19.10 -4.67
N MET A 1118 -69.99 17.91 -4.21
CA MET A 1118 -70.83 17.04 -3.37
C MET A 1118 -71.18 17.72 -2.04
N LEU A 1119 -70.21 18.39 -1.40
CA LEU A 1119 -70.45 19.17 -0.17
C LEU A 1119 -71.42 20.33 -0.38
N ILE A 1120 -71.26 21.09 -1.46
CA ILE A 1120 -72.14 22.21 -1.80
C ILE A 1120 -73.59 21.72 -1.94
N ASN A 1121 -73.80 20.60 -2.66
CA ASN A 1121 -75.13 20.03 -2.83
C ASN A 1121 -75.73 19.53 -1.51
N LEU A 1122 -74.93 18.84 -0.68
CA LEU A 1122 -75.39 18.34 0.63
C LEU A 1122 -75.79 19.47 1.60
N HIS A 1123 -75.01 20.55 1.65
CA HIS A 1123 -75.32 21.71 2.47
C HIS A 1123 -76.50 22.51 1.93
N LYS A 1124 -76.67 22.58 0.60
CA LYS A 1124 -77.86 23.18 -0.04
C LYS A 1124 -79.14 22.42 0.37
N GLU A 1125 -79.14 21.09 0.33
CA GLU A 1125 -80.28 20.28 0.77
C GLU A 1125 -80.61 20.47 2.26
N LYS A 1126 -79.60 20.74 3.10
CA LYS A 1126 -79.76 21.02 4.54
C LYS A 1126 -80.22 22.46 4.83
N GLY A 1127 -80.20 23.34 3.83
CA GLY A 1127 -80.47 24.77 3.98
C GLY A 1127 -79.33 25.56 4.65
N ASP A 1128 -78.12 24.99 4.76
CA ASP A 1128 -76.95 25.68 5.31
C ASP A 1128 -76.23 26.49 4.21
N TYR A 1129 -76.84 27.62 3.85
CA TYR A 1129 -76.33 28.49 2.79
C TYR A 1129 -75.02 29.21 3.16
N ALA A 1130 -74.64 29.23 4.45
CA ALA A 1130 -73.33 29.71 4.88
C ALA A 1130 -72.21 28.76 4.43
N SER A 1131 -72.40 27.45 4.62
CA SER A 1131 -71.48 26.42 4.13
C SER A 1131 -71.48 26.34 2.60
N VAL A 1132 -72.63 26.49 1.95
CA VAL A 1132 -72.73 26.60 0.48
C VAL A 1132 -71.84 27.74 -0.04
N SER A 1133 -71.89 28.91 0.60
CA SER A 1133 -71.01 30.04 0.25
C SER A 1133 -69.54 29.74 0.47
N LYS A 1134 -69.16 29.19 1.65
CA LYS A 1134 -67.77 28.82 1.97
C LYS A 1134 -67.19 27.87 0.91
N TYR A 1135 -67.84 26.74 0.68
CA TYR A 1135 -67.35 25.71 -0.23
C TYR A 1135 -67.48 26.12 -1.70
N GLY A 1136 -68.48 26.94 -2.06
CA GLY A 1136 -68.60 27.52 -3.39
C GLY A 1136 -67.43 28.45 -3.75
N LYS A 1137 -67.01 29.32 -2.81
CA LYS A 1137 -65.82 30.18 -2.97
C LYS A 1137 -64.54 29.36 -3.04
N MET A 1138 -64.44 28.30 -2.23
CA MET A 1138 -63.33 27.36 -2.29
C MET A 1138 -63.23 26.69 -3.67
N LEU A 1139 -64.35 26.25 -4.26
CA LEU A 1139 -64.39 25.66 -5.60
C LEU A 1139 -63.92 26.63 -6.68
N ALA A 1140 -64.36 27.89 -6.62
CA ALA A 1140 -63.90 28.94 -7.54
C ALA A 1140 -62.39 29.23 -7.38
N ASN A 1141 -61.89 29.26 -6.14
CA ASN A 1141 -60.46 29.44 -5.87
C ASN A 1141 -59.61 28.28 -6.39
N ILE A 1142 -60.07 27.05 -6.26
CA ILE A 1142 -59.39 25.86 -6.82
C ILE A 1142 -59.27 26.00 -8.34
N SER A 1143 -60.37 26.29 -9.03
CA SER A 1143 -60.38 26.49 -10.49
C SER A 1143 -59.44 27.64 -10.92
N ARG A 1144 -59.38 28.71 -10.13
CA ARG A 1144 -58.44 29.83 -10.35
C ARG A 1144 -56.97 29.44 -10.18
N LEU A 1145 -56.62 28.66 -9.16
CA LEU A 1145 -55.25 28.19 -8.92
C LEU A 1145 -54.75 27.22 -10.02
N GLN A 1146 -55.67 26.57 -10.72
CA GLN A 1146 -55.39 25.72 -11.88
C GLN A 1146 -55.22 26.49 -13.20
N GLY A 1147 -55.43 27.81 -13.19
CA GLY A 1147 -55.39 28.66 -14.38
C GLY A 1147 -56.70 28.76 -15.16
N ASP A 1148 -57.79 28.13 -14.69
CA ASP A 1148 -59.12 28.26 -15.29
C ASP A 1148 -59.89 29.45 -14.69
N HIS A 1149 -59.43 30.65 -15.04
CA HIS A 1149 -60.02 31.89 -14.53
C HIS A 1149 -61.46 32.12 -15.00
N MET A 1150 -61.81 31.65 -16.21
CA MET A 1150 -63.16 31.74 -16.77
C MET A 1150 -64.12 30.77 -16.07
N GLY A 1151 -63.67 29.54 -15.81
CA GLY A 1151 -64.39 28.55 -15.01
C GLY A 1151 -64.64 29.03 -13.58
N ALA A 1152 -63.66 29.67 -12.95
CA ALA A 1152 -63.83 30.27 -11.63
C ALA A 1152 -64.96 31.32 -11.61
N ALA A 1153 -65.01 32.22 -12.59
CA ALA A 1153 -66.07 33.23 -12.69
C ALA A 1153 -67.46 32.60 -12.92
N LYS A 1154 -67.53 31.52 -13.71
CA LYS A 1154 -68.75 30.75 -13.95
C LYS A 1154 -69.23 30.02 -12.70
N ILE A 1155 -68.32 29.42 -11.93
CA ILE A 1155 -68.61 28.77 -10.64
C ILE A 1155 -69.17 29.80 -9.65
N THR A 1156 -68.55 30.99 -9.55
CA THR A 1156 -69.02 32.07 -8.67
C THR A 1156 -70.40 32.60 -9.07
N THR A 1157 -70.71 32.63 -10.37
CA THR A 1157 -72.04 33.01 -10.87
C THR A 1157 -73.10 31.93 -10.57
N ASN A 1158 -72.75 30.65 -10.71
CA ASN A 1158 -73.63 29.56 -10.28
C ASN A 1158 -73.87 29.56 -8.77
N LEU A 1159 -72.84 29.87 -7.98
CA LEU A 1159 -72.96 30.05 -6.53
C LEU A 1159 -73.94 31.18 -6.18
N THR A 1160 -73.88 32.30 -6.90
CA THR A 1160 -74.82 33.42 -6.76
C THR A 1160 -76.26 32.95 -6.91
N ASN A 1161 -76.57 32.20 -7.97
CA ASN A 1161 -77.88 31.61 -8.19
C ASN A 1161 -78.32 30.71 -7.02
N MET A 1162 -77.43 29.83 -6.55
CA MET A 1162 -77.74 28.90 -5.44
C MET A 1162 -78.06 29.65 -4.14
N LEU A 1163 -77.36 30.77 -3.86
CA LEU A 1163 -77.62 31.61 -2.69
C LEU A 1163 -78.93 32.40 -2.82
N MET A 1164 -79.28 32.86 -4.03
CA MET A 1164 -80.58 33.50 -4.30
C MET A 1164 -81.76 32.54 -4.11
N GLU A 1165 -81.64 31.29 -4.56
CA GLU A 1165 -82.64 30.25 -4.33
C GLU A 1165 -82.86 29.99 -2.82
N GLY A 1166 -81.80 30.12 -2.02
CA GLY A 1166 -81.82 29.99 -0.57
C GLY A 1166 -82.31 31.20 0.22
N GLY A 1167 -82.52 32.34 -0.44
CA GLY A 1167 -82.92 33.60 0.20
C GLY A 1167 -81.79 34.34 0.92
N ASP A 1168 -80.53 33.92 0.80
CA ASP A 1168 -79.36 34.64 1.36
C ASP A 1168 -78.87 35.71 0.38
N TYR A 1169 -79.71 36.74 0.22
CA TYR A 1169 -79.51 37.79 -0.77
C TYR A 1169 -78.24 38.62 -0.56
N ASN A 1170 -77.77 38.77 0.69
CA ASN A 1170 -76.54 39.51 0.97
C ASN A 1170 -75.30 38.79 0.43
N ARG A 1171 -75.13 37.50 0.72
CA ARG A 1171 -74.00 36.72 0.17
C ARG A 1171 -74.13 36.47 -1.32
N ALA A 1172 -75.35 36.36 -1.84
CA ALA A 1172 -75.60 36.29 -3.27
C ALA A 1172 -75.09 37.57 -3.96
N PHE A 1173 -75.40 38.74 -3.41
CA PHE A 1173 -74.94 40.02 -3.95
C PHE A 1173 -73.41 40.13 -3.94
N GLU A 1174 -72.76 39.76 -2.83
CA GLU A 1174 -71.29 39.73 -2.73
C GLU A 1174 -70.65 38.78 -3.75
N SER A 1175 -71.23 37.59 -3.94
CA SER A 1175 -70.72 36.60 -4.90
C SER A 1175 -70.88 37.10 -6.34
N ALA A 1176 -71.97 37.79 -6.66
CA ALA A 1176 -72.18 38.38 -7.98
C ALA A 1176 -71.18 39.51 -8.27
N THR A 1177 -70.89 40.37 -7.29
CA THR A 1177 -69.81 41.36 -7.36
C THR A 1177 -68.45 40.70 -7.61
N GLU A 1178 -68.16 39.62 -6.88
CA GLU A 1178 -66.90 38.88 -7.01
C GLU A 1178 -66.73 38.26 -8.40
N ALA A 1179 -67.80 37.70 -8.99
CA ALA A 1179 -67.78 37.22 -10.37
C ALA A 1179 -67.48 38.33 -11.39
N LEU A 1180 -68.06 39.52 -11.22
CA LEU A 1180 -67.77 40.68 -12.08
C LEU A 1180 -66.32 41.17 -11.96
N HIS A 1181 -65.76 41.17 -10.75
CA HIS A 1181 -64.35 41.48 -10.54
C HIS A 1181 -63.42 40.47 -11.20
N MET A 1182 -63.72 39.17 -11.09
CA MET A 1182 -62.95 38.12 -11.77
C MET A 1182 -62.92 38.32 -13.29
N ILE A 1183 -64.08 38.64 -13.90
CA ILE A 1183 -64.16 38.96 -15.34
C ILE A 1183 -63.34 40.21 -15.69
N ARG A 1184 -63.37 41.25 -14.84
CA ARG A 1184 -62.61 42.48 -15.04
C ARG A 1184 -61.10 42.25 -14.98
N ASP A 1185 -60.63 41.45 -14.03
CA ASP A 1185 -59.20 41.18 -13.84
C ASP A 1185 -58.60 40.34 -14.99
N MET A 1186 -59.44 39.65 -15.78
CA MET A 1186 -59.03 38.90 -16.98
C MET A 1186 -58.87 39.76 -18.25
N LYS A 1187 -59.05 41.08 -18.17
CA LYS A 1187 -59.12 41.99 -19.34
C LYS A 1187 -57.97 41.86 -20.33
N ASP A 1188 -56.75 41.67 -19.85
CA ASP A 1188 -55.56 41.59 -20.71
C ASP A 1188 -55.23 40.15 -21.16
N SER A 1189 -55.95 39.15 -20.65
CA SER A 1189 -55.75 37.71 -20.95
C SER A 1189 -56.79 37.09 -21.87
N ILE A 1190 -57.89 37.79 -22.18
CA ILE A 1190 -58.94 37.32 -23.08
C ILE A 1190 -58.50 37.60 -24.53
N VAL A 1191 -58.11 36.56 -25.26
CA VAL A 1191 -57.54 36.70 -26.62
C VAL A 1191 -58.42 36.06 -27.70
N THR A 1192 -59.32 35.14 -27.33
CA THR A 1192 -60.16 34.44 -28.31
C THR A 1192 -61.59 35.00 -28.36
N LYS A 1193 -62.22 34.89 -29.53
CA LYS A 1193 -63.62 35.32 -29.75
C LYS A 1193 -64.62 34.56 -28.86
N GLN A 1194 -64.30 33.32 -28.49
CA GLN A 1194 -65.16 32.48 -27.67
C GLN A 1194 -65.10 32.89 -26.18
N ASP A 1195 -63.92 33.23 -25.69
CA ASP A 1195 -63.73 33.73 -24.32
C ASP A 1195 -64.43 35.09 -24.10
N HIS A 1196 -64.42 35.97 -25.12
CA HIS A 1196 -65.20 37.22 -25.07
C HIS A 1196 -66.71 36.99 -24.97
N LEU A 1197 -67.23 35.97 -25.65
CA LEU A 1197 -68.66 35.64 -25.62
C LEU A 1197 -69.06 35.07 -24.25
N GLU A 1198 -68.25 34.17 -23.69
CA GLU A 1198 -68.49 33.59 -22.37
C GLU A 1198 -68.37 34.64 -21.25
N ALA A 1199 -67.35 35.50 -21.30
CA ALA A 1199 -67.19 36.60 -20.35
C ALA A 1199 -68.42 37.52 -20.33
N LEU A 1200 -68.96 37.88 -21.50
CA LEU A 1200 -70.16 38.72 -21.61
C LEU A 1200 -71.41 38.03 -21.05
N GLN A 1201 -71.57 36.73 -21.29
CA GLN A 1201 -72.69 35.95 -20.73
C GLN A 1201 -72.64 35.91 -19.20
N ILE A 1202 -71.46 35.66 -18.64
CA ILE A 1202 -71.23 35.65 -17.18
C ILE A 1202 -71.53 37.03 -16.59
N GLN A 1203 -71.03 38.09 -17.23
CA GLN A 1203 -71.24 39.46 -16.79
C GLN A 1203 -72.73 39.84 -16.78
N MET A 1204 -73.46 39.54 -17.87
CA MET A 1204 -74.90 39.79 -17.97
C MET A 1204 -75.70 39.00 -16.93
N ALA A 1205 -75.35 37.75 -16.71
CA ALA A 1205 -76.00 36.90 -15.71
C ALA A 1205 -75.80 37.44 -14.29
N ALA A 1206 -74.56 37.82 -13.92
CA ALA A 1206 -74.25 38.40 -12.62
C ALA A 1206 -74.99 39.73 -12.39
N MET A 1207 -75.01 40.63 -13.39
CA MET A 1207 -75.73 41.91 -13.31
C MET A 1207 -77.25 41.72 -13.17
N ALA A 1208 -77.84 40.78 -13.93
CA ALA A 1208 -79.26 40.45 -13.84
C ALA A 1208 -79.64 39.91 -12.46
N MET A 1209 -78.79 39.05 -11.88
CA MET A 1209 -78.97 38.53 -10.53
C MET A 1209 -78.87 39.64 -9.49
N MET A 1210 -77.87 40.53 -9.56
CA MET A 1210 -77.72 41.65 -8.62
C MET A 1210 -78.91 42.60 -8.65
N HIS A 1211 -79.44 42.88 -9.84
CA HIS A 1211 -80.66 43.67 -9.97
C HIS A 1211 -81.86 42.97 -9.34
N SER A 1212 -82.08 41.68 -9.64
CA SER A 1212 -83.16 40.90 -9.05
C SER A 1212 -83.05 40.79 -7.53
N ILE A 1213 -81.83 40.69 -7.00
CA ILE A 1213 -81.54 40.75 -5.57
C ILE A 1213 -81.98 42.10 -5.01
N SER A 1214 -81.58 43.20 -5.65
CA SER A 1214 -81.85 44.55 -5.18
C SER A 1214 -83.35 44.89 -5.21
N GLU A 1215 -84.10 44.39 -6.20
CA GLU A 1215 -85.56 44.49 -6.24
C GLU A 1215 -86.22 43.75 -5.07
N LYS A 1216 -85.69 42.56 -4.72
CA LYS A 1216 -86.23 41.73 -3.63
C LYS A 1216 -85.85 42.22 -2.23
N THR A 1217 -84.70 42.87 -2.06
CA THR A 1217 -84.23 43.44 -0.78
C THR A 1217 -84.70 44.88 -0.55
N GLY A 1218 -85.13 45.59 -1.60
CA GLY A 1218 -85.56 46.99 -1.54
C GLY A 1218 -84.41 47.99 -1.35
N ASP A 1219 -83.16 47.56 -1.54
CA ASP A 1219 -81.97 48.40 -1.37
C ASP A 1219 -81.60 49.12 -2.69
N LEU A 1220 -82.01 50.38 -2.80
CA LEU A 1220 -81.69 51.24 -3.94
C LEU A 1220 -80.18 51.52 -4.07
N GLY A 1221 -79.44 51.50 -2.96
CA GLY A 1221 -77.99 51.69 -2.94
C GLY A 1221 -77.25 50.51 -3.56
N GLN A 1222 -77.70 49.28 -3.28
CA GLN A 1222 -77.21 48.06 -3.94
C GLN A 1222 -77.55 48.05 -5.43
N SER A 1223 -78.73 48.53 -5.82
CA SER A 1223 -79.10 48.67 -7.24
C SER A 1223 -78.13 49.58 -7.99
N MET A 1224 -77.84 50.78 -7.47
CA MET A 1224 -76.87 51.71 -8.08
C MET A 1224 -75.44 51.16 -8.08
N LYS A 1225 -75.04 50.42 -7.03
CA LYS A 1225 -73.73 49.78 -6.95
C LYS A 1225 -73.57 48.65 -7.98
N ALA A 1226 -74.57 47.80 -8.14
CA ALA A 1226 -74.60 46.73 -9.15
C ALA A 1226 -74.50 47.29 -10.58
N VAL A 1227 -75.21 48.38 -10.85
CA VAL A 1227 -75.15 49.12 -12.11
C VAL A 1227 -73.75 49.67 -12.37
N LYS A 1228 -73.14 50.29 -11.36
CA LYS A 1228 -71.79 50.86 -11.46
C LYS A 1228 -70.72 49.77 -11.66
N GLU A 1229 -70.74 48.69 -10.88
CA GLU A 1229 -69.81 47.57 -11.00
C GLU A 1229 -69.96 46.83 -12.34
N GLY A 1230 -71.20 46.71 -12.82
CA GLY A 1230 -71.52 46.24 -14.15
C GLY A 1230 -70.89 47.10 -15.24
N LEU A 1231 -71.07 48.42 -15.19
CA LEU A 1231 -70.47 49.36 -16.16
C LEU A 1231 -68.94 49.34 -16.12
N ASP A 1232 -68.33 49.33 -14.93
CA ASP A 1232 -66.86 49.31 -14.76
C ASP A 1232 -66.22 48.01 -15.27
N SER A 1233 -66.95 46.89 -15.26
CA SER A 1233 -66.52 45.61 -15.85
C SER A 1233 -66.79 45.51 -17.36
N THR A 1234 -67.66 46.36 -17.94
CA THR A 1234 -68.06 46.33 -19.36
C THR A 1234 -67.00 46.91 -20.31
N LEU A 1235 -65.93 47.52 -19.78
CA LEU A 1235 -64.79 48.11 -20.53
C LEU A 1235 -63.87 47.06 -21.21
N LEU A 1236 -64.40 45.89 -21.56
CA LEU A 1236 -63.71 44.69 -22.07
C LEU A 1236 -63.67 44.57 -23.61
N PHE A 1237 -64.13 45.57 -24.37
CA PHE A 1237 -64.26 45.45 -25.83
C PHE A 1237 -63.37 46.46 -26.59
N ASP A 1238 -62.39 45.92 -27.33
CA ASP A 1238 -61.73 46.60 -28.45
C ASP A 1238 -62.63 46.55 -29.70
N ASP A 1239 -62.49 47.49 -30.63
CA ASP A 1239 -63.40 47.73 -31.78
C ASP A 1239 -63.61 46.50 -32.68
N SER A 1240 -62.71 45.52 -32.62
CA SER A 1240 -62.78 44.24 -33.33
C SER A 1240 -63.97 43.34 -32.93
N ALA A 1241 -64.47 43.45 -31.69
CA ALA A 1241 -65.59 42.65 -31.17
C ALA A 1241 -66.94 42.98 -31.83
N PHE A 1242 -67.06 44.15 -32.48
CA PHE A 1242 -68.30 44.62 -33.12
C PHE A 1242 -68.64 43.92 -34.44
N THR A 1243 -67.86 42.94 -34.90
CA THR A 1243 -68.07 42.26 -36.19
C THR A 1243 -68.86 40.95 -36.10
N ASP A 1244 -69.04 40.37 -34.90
CA ASP A 1244 -69.74 39.10 -34.71
C ASP A 1244 -71.27 39.28 -34.50
N PRO A 1245 -72.14 38.62 -35.29
CA PRO A 1245 -73.60 38.72 -35.16
C PRO A 1245 -74.17 38.27 -33.81
N ARG A 1246 -73.55 37.28 -33.14
CA ARG A 1246 -74.00 36.74 -31.85
C ARG A 1246 -73.66 37.70 -30.70
N LEU A 1247 -72.44 38.25 -30.70
CA LEU A 1247 -72.04 39.32 -29.77
C LEU A 1247 -72.92 40.57 -29.97
N ARG A 1248 -73.24 40.96 -31.21
CA ARG A 1248 -74.20 42.06 -31.46
C ARG A 1248 -75.61 41.77 -30.93
N ALA A 1249 -76.09 40.53 -31.03
CA ALA A 1249 -77.39 40.15 -30.50
C ALA A 1249 -77.41 40.22 -28.96
N LEU A 1250 -76.36 39.71 -28.31
CA LEU A 1250 -76.19 39.82 -26.86
C LEU A 1250 -76.04 41.28 -26.41
N MET A 1251 -75.26 42.10 -27.10
CA MET A 1251 -75.12 43.53 -26.79
C MET A 1251 -76.44 44.29 -26.97
N LYS A 1252 -77.29 43.90 -27.93
CA LYS A 1252 -78.66 44.44 -28.03
C LYS A 1252 -79.54 44.03 -26.85
N GLU A 1253 -79.40 42.81 -26.35
CA GLU A 1253 -80.10 42.36 -25.14
C GLU A 1253 -79.57 43.06 -23.88
N ALA A 1254 -78.25 43.19 -23.75
CA ALA A 1254 -77.61 43.96 -22.69
C ALA A 1254 -78.07 45.42 -22.72
N LYS A 1255 -78.10 46.05 -23.90
CA LYS A 1255 -78.63 47.42 -24.08
C LYS A 1255 -80.09 47.52 -23.64
N LYS A 1256 -80.97 46.61 -24.07
CA LYS A 1256 -82.37 46.57 -23.63
C LYS A 1256 -82.50 46.37 -22.12
N PHE A 1257 -81.60 45.59 -21.53
CA PHE A 1257 -81.54 45.36 -20.09
C PHE A 1257 -81.12 46.64 -19.36
N PHE A 1258 -80.07 47.33 -19.78
CA PHE A 1258 -79.67 48.63 -19.24
C PHE A 1258 -80.75 49.71 -19.41
N GLU A 1259 -81.42 49.76 -20.57
CA GLU A 1259 -82.56 50.65 -20.81
C GLU A 1259 -83.72 50.37 -19.84
N LYS A 1260 -83.99 49.09 -19.50
CA LYS A 1260 -84.98 48.70 -18.48
C LYS A 1260 -84.60 49.15 -17.07
N LEU A 1261 -83.31 49.23 -16.79
CA LEU A 1261 -82.76 49.71 -15.52
C LEU A 1261 -82.67 51.24 -15.43
N GLY A 1262 -82.98 51.96 -16.52
CA GLY A 1262 -82.92 53.43 -16.58
C GLY A 1262 -81.51 54.00 -16.72
N ILE A 1263 -80.56 53.23 -17.28
CA ILE A 1263 -79.13 53.55 -17.41
C ILE A 1263 -78.77 53.98 -18.83
#